data_AF-A0A4Y6Q0N4-F1
#
_entry.id   AF-A0A4Y6Q0N4-F1
#
_cell.length_a   1.000
_cell.length_b   1.000
_cell.length_c   1.000
_cell.angle_alpha   90.00
_cell.angle_beta   90.00
_cell.angle_gamma   90.00
#
_symmetry.space_group_name_H-M   'P 1'
#
loop_
_entity.id
_entity.type
_entity.pdbx_description
1 polymer ?
#
loop_
_entity_poly.entity_id
_entity_poly.type
_entity_poly.pdbx_seq_one_letter_code
_entity_poly.pdbx_strand_id
1 'polypeptide(L)'
;MKLSRLSAFGLLLVLVAGAFAGCAQDVGDIDRTQPNALKKSDFEGEWYIRHTITDVPPTLSGPFVGISSSMEKIRWEVQQDVLIAYRAYERIPGHDQDAGEIEDGQTQYADGVEEGRDSDVYKEQPIAMYPIVSHFDIQRQYNPSTGEQTNVIVENMSDRPWHERQYMRVNWATNFIDTSFPAMLGSFSNAGFYVEENEDTVESYYTEHAQLDDDEDHELSYFDFLTKYQFGENQVEIRSSFQRLPEYERDYQPAFYDDEMMTKFGYFRTERLTYDRGYGYTDSGIIYLANRHDMWKNDYKRDQNGEYLRTEEGRRIPTPMAEREPKPIVYYLSPNYPERMRPGAEAVAGDWDRAFSRAAAAAKGMSLEDFTAQYGEMFVLCEPVVEEADSDLCDPRPEAARYDKKGNYVPFEVRRGDLRLSTIDWVHQPQAAGPLGYGPSYADPETGEIISGTAYVYGAGVDRYAQRGLDIVRFVNGDLDLDDLHEGNYVREYVMSQIDRGIDPRASHAGLVDRGLADLPVEQVHERLLDERVRNIFADVHEHGMDHMKVDPTYTQRRIQKMKDAGLDQWLIDDEYVRAVAGDDVSPADLSDADIQDILAKQNPVELHKIHEDKVSKIDHAAKHNIYLEEFVDPAVIGTALRYEGRTDYENILDEIRNEIYRGVMAHEVGHTIGLRHNFQGSYDSVNFFDEYWEMRKENFQLPTTLSDMYEVSATTALQANGDIGTKMYSSIMDYHSRFNGDWNGIGKYDEAAILFAYTFGTYDDLPSSHAGSIPVEEGFVEVFNNLPSSVYLPQYDQNVDPSGLFHSYDDRYASSQHPLEDFHYTTVLELLGGPDNLTDRSLVRYSELRQQQEAGDSSRPVEVQYMFCSDEWVGATISCDRWDLGADPFEVTRSAIQNYKAYYPFTHFRRDRLTFNSLSGAASAARSFNKMPQVYQRWFFNQYYGSDPILSNYFLFGAYSGFNLLAEVLSMPAYGGYEFDEAADEYIQIDRDPNCQEGGDVDMCVRPGNGRTLYSRYDYGSGYYYYSRTTESGHYWDTIFAMQAMTQSRATALGVDVQGDMGTYLLPYYLVFEGNLTEYFNGLIRGDTTGFAPLYSKADGLRFRPAALLGLQGGGALDPLTGEVLNSTGATSAESPVQVRTAWAQRIYSLLYGVAFFNSSYSQHFVDQARIFKLGNGEQLEAPAGSGFEVITFTDPHTGITYGAIAEEGAADEDLSLAGKLIREGQGHLADMDAGDDNAEYRLNNLIEEMNRVIGAVEVLGQERF
;
A
#
# COMPACT_ATOMS: atom_id res chain seq x y z
N MET A 1 104.06 13.59 -67.01
CA MET A 1 104.40 14.82 -66.25
C MET A 1 103.46 14.85 -65.05
N LYS A 2 103.82 14.22 -63.91
CA LYS A 2 104.64 14.68 -62.77
C LYS A 2 103.86 15.58 -61.77
N LEU A 3 103.71 15.01 -60.56
CA LEU A 3 103.66 15.64 -59.21
C LEU A 3 102.37 16.37 -58.79
N SER A 4 101.93 16.44 -57.52
CA SER A 4 102.05 15.63 -56.29
C SER A 4 101.39 16.41 -55.12
N ARG A 5 100.62 15.71 -54.27
CA ARG A 5 100.33 15.94 -52.82
C ARG A 5 99.68 17.26 -52.33
N LEU A 6 98.48 17.13 -51.74
CA LEU A 6 98.07 17.43 -50.33
C LEU A 6 96.52 17.37 -50.28
N SER A 7 95.90 16.30 -49.77
CA SER A 7 95.58 15.95 -48.37
C SER A 7 94.29 16.60 -47.80
N ALA A 8 93.28 15.74 -47.60
CA ALA A 8 92.60 15.55 -46.32
C ALA A 8 91.49 16.51 -45.82
N PHE A 9 90.74 17.22 -46.67
CA PHE A 9 89.55 17.98 -46.19
C PHE A 9 88.20 17.71 -46.89
N GLY A 10 88.19 16.95 -48.00
CA GLY A 10 86.96 16.72 -48.78
C GLY A 10 86.09 15.54 -48.33
N LEU A 11 86.66 14.56 -47.63
CA LEU A 11 85.93 13.33 -47.27
C LEU A 11 85.18 13.43 -45.92
N LEU A 12 85.46 14.45 -45.10
CA LEU A 12 84.75 14.65 -43.83
C LEU A 12 83.43 15.40 -43.99
N LEU A 13 83.26 16.19 -45.07
CA LEU A 13 82.05 16.99 -45.31
C LEU A 13 80.91 16.18 -45.98
N VAL A 14 81.23 15.05 -46.62
CA VAL A 14 80.21 14.12 -47.16
C VAL A 14 79.78 13.09 -46.09
N LEU A 15 80.65 12.76 -45.14
CA LEU A 15 80.29 11.89 -44.00
C LEU A 15 79.55 12.61 -42.86
N VAL A 16 79.66 13.94 -42.76
CA VAL A 16 78.85 14.74 -41.81
C VAL A 16 77.49 15.16 -42.38
N ALA A 17 77.32 15.16 -43.72
CA ALA A 17 76.01 15.33 -44.35
C ALA A 17 75.15 14.05 -44.34
N GLY A 18 75.76 12.88 -44.14
CA GLY A 18 75.07 11.58 -44.03
C GLY A 18 74.61 11.20 -42.62
N ALA A 19 74.99 11.96 -41.59
CA ALA A 19 74.66 11.67 -40.18
C ALA A 19 73.47 12.48 -39.63
N PHE A 20 72.82 13.30 -40.47
CA PHE A 20 71.56 14.00 -40.17
C PHE A 20 70.40 13.58 -41.08
N ALA A 21 70.50 12.43 -41.75
CA ALA A 21 69.29 11.68 -42.12
C ALA A 21 68.78 10.98 -40.85
N GLY A 22 68.31 11.79 -39.90
CA GLY A 22 67.52 11.30 -38.79
C GLY A 22 66.37 10.49 -39.37
N CYS A 23 66.19 9.28 -38.85
CA CYS A 23 65.06 8.42 -39.10
C CYS A 23 63.80 9.27 -39.18
N ALA A 24 63.19 9.38 -40.36
CA ALA A 24 61.77 9.66 -40.40
C ALA A 24 61.14 8.42 -39.77
N GLN A 25 60.87 8.50 -38.46
CA GLN A 25 59.94 7.58 -37.82
C GLN A 25 58.69 7.60 -38.69
N ASP A 26 58.28 6.43 -39.13
CA ASP A 26 56.95 6.22 -39.71
C ASP A 26 55.95 6.73 -38.66
N VAL A 27 55.48 7.96 -38.85
CA VAL A 27 54.40 8.52 -38.06
C VAL A 27 53.21 7.81 -38.68
N GLY A 28 52.77 6.71 -38.06
CA GLY A 28 51.62 5.93 -38.51
C GLY A 28 50.39 6.80 -38.72
N ASP A 29 49.24 6.18 -38.99
CA ASP A 29 48.05 6.97 -39.30
C ASP A 29 47.72 7.99 -38.19
N ILE A 30 47.61 9.25 -38.59
CA ILE A 30 47.21 10.36 -37.72
C ILE A 30 45.70 10.48 -37.85
N ASP A 31 44.99 9.92 -36.89
CA ASP A 31 43.54 10.04 -36.83
C ASP A 31 43.12 11.45 -36.34
N ARG A 32 42.32 12.15 -37.14
CA ARG A 32 41.72 13.44 -36.82
C ARG A 32 40.19 13.40 -36.81
N THR A 33 39.61 12.19 -36.85
CA THR A 33 38.17 12.03 -36.64
C THR A 33 37.79 12.52 -35.25
N GLN A 34 36.55 12.98 -35.10
CA GLN A 34 36.01 13.35 -33.81
C GLN A 34 35.38 12.10 -33.16
N PRO A 35 35.39 11.96 -31.82
CA PRO A 35 34.76 10.83 -31.10
C PRO A 35 33.27 10.70 -31.44
N ASN A 36 32.54 9.62 -31.10
CA ASN A 36 31.10 9.46 -31.40
C ASN A 36 30.71 9.48 -32.90
N ALA A 37 31.55 8.89 -33.77
CA ALA A 37 31.17 8.59 -35.15
C ALA A 37 30.30 7.33 -35.19
N LEU A 38 29.01 7.48 -35.50
CA LEU A 38 28.05 6.38 -35.51
C LEU A 38 27.84 5.86 -36.93
N LYS A 39 28.04 4.55 -37.17
CA LYS A 39 27.82 3.93 -38.48
C LYS A 39 26.31 3.84 -38.71
N LYS A 40 25.81 4.26 -39.87
CA LYS A 40 24.35 4.24 -40.12
C LYS A 40 23.75 2.84 -40.13
N SER A 41 24.52 1.86 -40.61
CA SER A 41 24.11 0.45 -40.63
C SER A 41 23.87 -0.10 -39.22
N ASP A 42 24.47 0.51 -38.20
CA ASP A 42 24.25 0.10 -36.80
C ASP A 42 22.81 0.37 -36.35
N PHE A 43 22.05 1.22 -37.04
CA PHE A 43 20.67 1.57 -36.67
C PHE A 43 19.62 0.76 -37.45
N GLU A 44 20.05 -0.23 -38.25
CA GLU A 44 19.15 -1.17 -38.93
C GLU A 44 18.56 -2.20 -37.95
N GLY A 45 17.38 -2.73 -38.28
CA GLY A 45 16.65 -3.69 -37.45
C GLY A 45 15.78 -3.06 -36.37
N GLU A 46 15.37 -3.88 -35.40
CA GLU A 46 14.51 -3.48 -34.28
C GLU A 46 15.29 -3.29 -32.98
N TRP A 47 14.81 -2.37 -32.16
CA TRP A 47 15.44 -1.98 -30.91
C TRP A 47 14.42 -1.85 -29.80
N TYR A 48 14.78 -2.28 -28.58
CA TYR A 48 14.12 -1.84 -27.36
C TYR A 48 14.61 -0.47 -26.95
N ILE A 49 13.72 0.35 -26.39
CA ILE A 49 14.04 1.63 -25.76
C ILE A 49 13.39 1.73 -24.38
N ARG A 50 14.14 2.24 -23.40
CA ARG A 50 13.63 2.64 -22.08
C ARG A 50 14.33 3.90 -21.58
N HIS A 51 13.58 4.76 -20.91
CA HIS A 51 14.11 5.92 -20.20
C HIS A 51 13.94 5.74 -18.68
N THR A 52 14.97 6.04 -17.88
CA THR A 52 14.97 5.83 -16.42
C THR A 52 15.61 7.02 -15.70
N ILE A 53 14.97 7.55 -14.64
CA ILE A 53 15.60 8.55 -13.75
C ILE A 53 16.66 7.87 -12.90
N THR A 54 17.91 8.32 -12.99
CA THR A 54 19.04 7.73 -12.25
C THR A 54 19.47 8.54 -11.04
N ASP A 55 19.18 9.85 -11.02
CA ASP A 55 19.54 10.77 -9.94
C ASP A 55 18.52 11.92 -9.80
N VAL A 56 18.21 12.30 -8.55
CA VAL A 56 17.37 13.47 -8.23
C VAL A 56 17.97 14.27 -7.07
N PRO A 57 17.87 15.61 -7.07
CA PRO A 57 18.33 16.41 -5.96
C PRO A 57 17.48 16.15 -4.70
N PRO A 58 18.09 16.09 -3.50
CA PRO A 58 17.37 15.80 -2.25
C PRO A 58 16.24 16.77 -1.93
N THR A 59 16.24 17.98 -2.49
CA THR A 59 15.27 19.05 -2.24
C THR A 59 14.03 19.01 -3.13
N LEU A 60 14.03 18.17 -4.17
CA LEU A 60 12.95 18.12 -5.15
C LEU A 60 11.84 17.17 -4.68
N SER A 61 10.59 17.66 -4.65
CA SER A 61 9.39 16.85 -4.40
C SER A 61 8.72 16.47 -5.71
N GLY A 62 8.26 15.22 -5.83
CA GLY A 62 7.62 14.68 -7.04
C GLY A 62 8.42 13.53 -7.65
N PRO A 63 9.41 13.78 -8.54
CA PRO A 63 10.21 12.72 -9.14
C PRO A 63 11.20 12.10 -8.15
N PHE A 64 11.43 10.80 -8.30
CA PHE A 64 12.39 10.01 -7.50
C PHE A 64 13.21 9.09 -8.42
N VAL A 65 14.35 8.60 -7.91
CA VAL A 65 15.24 7.67 -8.65
C VAL A 65 14.48 6.38 -8.99
N GLY A 66 14.55 5.94 -10.24
CA GLY A 66 13.96 4.68 -10.69
C GLY A 66 12.69 4.82 -11.52
N ILE A 67 11.98 5.95 -11.43
CA ILE A 67 10.83 6.26 -12.32
C ILE A 67 11.27 6.05 -13.77
N SER A 68 10.51 5.24 -14.50
CA SER A 68 10.87 4.83 -15.85
C SER A 68 9.68 4.83 -16.80
N SER A 69 9.96 4.94 -18.10
CA SER A 69 8.97 4.73 -19.15
C SER A 69 8.61 3.23 -19.29
N SER A 70 7.47 2.95 -19.93
CA SER A 70 7.20 1.60 -20.45
C SER A 70 8.29 1.17 -21.46
N MET A 71 8.45 -0.15 -21.63
CA MET A 71 9.28 -0.72 -22.67
C MET A 71 8.57 -0.57 -24.03
N GLU A 72 9.31 -0.14 -25.06
CA GLU A 72 8.81 0.00 -26.43
C GLU A 72 9.77 -0.66 -27.43
N LYS A 73 9.22 -1.22 -28.51
CA LYS A 73 10.00 -1.67 -29.68
C LYS A 73 9.96 -0.61 -30.76
N ILE A 74 11.14 -0.24 -31.27
CA ILE A 74 11.31 0.82 -32.25
C ILE A 74 12.15 0.37 -33.45
N ARG A 75 11.97 1.06 -34.58
CA ARG A 75 12.85 1.05 -35.75
C ARG A 75 13.34 2.46 -36.02
N TRP A 76 14.61 2.60 -36.37
CA TRP A 76 15.20 3.89 -36.67
C TRP A 76 14.99 4.30 -38.13
N GLU A 77 14.72 5.57 -38.35
CA GLU A 77 14.75 6.21 -39.65
C GLU A 77 15.77 7.36 -39.64
N VAL A 78 16.78 7.23 -40.49
CA VAL A 78 17.81 8.27 -40.69
C VAL A 78 17.36 9.25 -41.77
N GLN A 79 17.01 10.47 -41.37
CA GLN A 79 16.77 11.56 -42.32
C GLN A 79 18.00 12.49 -42.42
N GLN A 80 17.89 13.58 -43.17
CA GLN A 80 19.01 14.50 -43.38
C GLN A 80 19.39 15.27 -42.10
N ASP A 81 18.39 15.70 -41.33
CA ASP A 81 18.59 16.59 -40.18
C ASP A 81 18.13 15.96 -38.85
N VAL A 82 17.45 14.81 -38.89
CA VAL A 82 16.89 14.12 -37.71
C VAL A 82 17.01 12.60 -37.83
N LEU A 83 17.18 11.94 -36.69
CA LEU A 83 17.08 10.50 -36.47
C LEU A 83 15.76 10.25 -35.72
N ILE A 84 14.84 9.48 -36.31
CA ILE A 84 13.51 9.24 -35.74
C ILE A 84 13.40 7.78 -35.34
N ALA A 85 12.89 7.50 -34.14
CA ALA A 85 12.49 6.17 -33.71
C ALA A 85 10.97 6.02 -33.89
N TYR A 86 10.53 5.13 -34.78
CA TYR A 86 9.13 4.77 -34.95
C TYR A 86 8.82 3.49 -34.20
N ARG A 87 7.62 3.36 -33.63
CA ARG A 87 7.18 2.08 -33.08
C ARG A 87 7.17 1.01 -34.18
N ALA A 88 7.73 -0.15 -33.84
CA ALA A 88 7.93 -1.28 -34.76
C ALA A 88 6.76 -2.27 -34.86
N TYR A 89 5.76 -2.15 -34.00
CA TYR A 89 4.62 -3.06 -33.89
C TYR A 89 3.29 -2.29 -33.86
N GLU A 90 2.19 -2.97 -34.19
CA GLU A 90 0.86 -2.37 -34.16
C GLU A 90 0.30 -2.35 -32.73
N ARG A 91 0.10 -1.16 -32.16
CA ARG A 91 -0.44 -1.02 -30.80
C ARG A 91 -1.87 -1.55 -30.68
N ILE A 92 -2.66 -1.42 -31.75
CA ILE A 92 -4.06 -1.85 -31.82
C ILE A 92 -4.20 -2.86 -32.96
N PRO A 93 -3.99 -4.16 -32.71
CA PRO A 93 -3.95 -5.14 -33.78
C PRO A 93 -5.21 -5.17 -34.64
N GLY A 94 -5.05 -5.21 -35.97
CA GLY A 94 -6.14 -5.30 -36.95
C GLY A 94 -6.72 -3.96 -37.42
N HIS A 95 -6.20 -2.84 -36.95
CA HIS A 95 -6.61 -1.51 -37.36
C HIS A 95 -5.99 -1.12 -38.72
N ASP A 96 -4.71 -1.43 -38.94
CA ASP A 96 -3.98 -1.17 -40.17
C ASP A 96 -4.07 -2.38 -41.13
N GLN A 97 -4.32 -2.11 -42.41
CA GLN A 97 -4.41 -3.17 -43.44
C GLN A 97 -3.04 -3.64 -43.90
N ASP A 98 -2.03 -2.80 -43.71
CA ASP A 98 -0.66 -3.01 -44.18
C ASP A 98 0.21 -3.67 -43.10
N ALA A 99 -0.27 -3.73 -41.84
CA ALA A 99 0.40 -4.40 -40.71
C ALA A 99 0.35 -5.94 -40.79
N GLY A 100 -0.59 -6.50 -41.56
CA GLY A 100 -0.79 -7.94 -41.77
C GLY A 100 -1.70 -8.64 -40.74
N GLU A 101 -1.53 -9.95 -40.50
CA GLU A 101 -2.43 -10.77 -39.65
C GLU A 101 -1.89 -10.91 -38.20
N ILE A 102 -2.73 -11.37 -37.27
CA ILE A 102 -2.35 -11.57 -35.85
C ILE A 102 -2.10 -13.06 -35.61
N GLU A 103 -0.93 -13.43 -35.07
CA GLU A 103 -0.65 -14.80 -34.65
C GLU A 103 0.15 -14.83 -33.34
N ASP A 104 -0.25 -15.68 -32.37
CA ASP A 104 0.37 -15.79 -31.04
C ASP A 104 0.52 -14.45 -30.29
N GLY A 105 -0.39 -13.52 -30.51
CA GLY A 105 -0.32 -12.18 -29.93
C GLY A 105 0.74 -11.28 -30.57
N GLN A 106 1.30 -11.62 -31.73
CA GLN A 106 2.23 -10.79 -32.49
C GLN A 106 1.59 -10.32 -33.81
N THR A 107 2.01 -9.15 -34.29
CA THR A 107 1.61 -8.65 -35.61
C THR A 107 2.52 -9.28 -36.67
N GLN A 108 1.96 -10.12 -37.56
CA GLN A 108 2.67 -10.68 -38.70
C GLN A 108 2.49 -9.81 -39.93
N TYR A 109 3.58 -9.49 -40.61
CA TYR A 109 3.57 -8.74 -41.87
C TYR A 109 2.89 -9.53 -43.00
N ALA A 110 2.23 -8.81 -43.93
CA ALA A 110 1.53 -9.43 -45.04
C ALA A 110 2.46 -10.26 -45.97
N ASP A 111 1.90 -11.34 -46.51
CA ASP A 111 2.57 -12.27 -47.43
C ASP A 111 3.22 -11.54 -48.63
N GLY A 112 4.55 -11.71 -48.81
CA GLY A 112 5.32 -11.09 -49.89
C GLY A 112 6.08 -9.80 -49.52
N VAL A 113 6.04 -9.40 -48.25
CA VAL A 113 6.97 -8.43 -47.65
C VAL A 113 8.25 -9.18 -47.28
N GLU A 114 9.42 -8.76 -47.78
CA GLU A 114 10.70 -9.36 -47.37
C GLU A 114 10.94 -9.12 -45.88
N GLU A 115 11.19 -10.20 -45.12
CA GLU A 115 11.60 -10.15 -43.72
C GLU A 115 12.77 -9.17 -43.55
N GLY A 116 12.55 -8.14 -42.73
CA GLY A 116 13.62 -7.41 -42.06
C GLY A 116 14.41 -6.38 -42.86
N ARG A 117 13.95 -5.85 -44.01
CA ARG A 117 14.70 -4.78 -44.72
C ARG A 117 13.94 -3.61 -45.31
N ASP A 118 12.62 -3.68 -45.47
CA ASP A 118 11.90 -2.56 -46.08
C ASP A 118 11.28 -1.66 -45.00
N SER A 119 12.01 -0.60 -44.63
CA SER A 119 11.56 0.45 -43.71
C SER A 119 10.26 1.12 -44.15
N ASP A 120 9.80 0.91 -45.39
CA ASP A 120 8.63 1.58 -45.95
C ASP A 120 7.31 0.80 -45.77
N VAL A 121 7.31 -0.38 -45.14
CA VAL A 121 6.12 -1.25 -45.10
C VAL A 121 5.16 -0.92 -43.96
N TYR A 122 5.66 -0.64 -42.76
CA TYR A 122 4.82 -0.26 -41.61
C TYR A 122 5.59 0.65 -40.64
N LYS A 123 5.00 1.81 -40.32
CA LYS A 123 5.49 2.77 -39.32
C LYS A 123 4.30 3.27 -38.53
N GLU A 124 4.30 3.04 -37.22
CA GLU A 124 3.30 3.63 -36.34
C GLU A 124 3.77 4.99 -35.79
N GLN A 125 3.37 5.37 -34.58
CA GLN A 125 3.69 6.65 -33.99
C GLN A 125 5.21 6.77 -33.70
N PRO A 126 5.81 7.96 -33.92
CA PRO A 126 7.19 8.18 -33.53
C PRO A 126 7.30 8.28 -31.99
N ILE A 127 8.30 7.61 -31.42
CA ILE A 127 8.54 7.47 -29.97
C ILE A 127 9.68 8.39 -29.50
N ALA A 128 10.72 8.59 -30.33
CA ALA A 128 11.80 9.54 -30.07
C ALA A 128 12.30 10.19 -31.37
N MET A 129 12.88 11.39 -31.27
CA MET A 129 13.43 12.11 -32.42
C MET A 129 14.62 12.97 -32.01
N TYR A 130 15.81 12.69 -32.55
CA TYR A 130 17.06 13.37 -32.21
C TYR A 130 17.64 14.13 -33.41
N PRO A 131 18.16 15.36 -33.25
CA PRO A 131 18.84 16.08 -34.33
C PRO A 131 20.12 15.37 -34.79
N ILE A 132 20.38 15.39 -36.10
CA ILE A 132 21.66 14.96 -36.68
C ILE A 132 22.53 16.20 -36.93
N VAL A 133 23.73 16.20 -36.36
CA VAL A 133 24.71 17.28 -36.47
C VAL A 133 25.42 17.26 -37.83
N SER A 134 25.79 16.06 -38.29
CA SER A 134 26.56 15.90 -39.52
C SER A 134 26.53 14.47 -40.05
N HIS A 135 26.58 14.32 -41.38
CA HIS A 135 26.88 13.06 -42.07
C HIS A 135 28.26 13.11 -42.72
N PHE A 136 29.08 12.08 -42.58
CA PHE A 136 30.46 12.05 -43.09
C PHE A 136 30.95 10.63 -43.42
N ASP A 137 32.03 10.54 -44.18
CA ASP A 137 32.81 9.30 -44.38
C ASP A 137 34.16 9.42 -43.66
N ILE A 138 34.62 8.35 -43.02
CA ILE A 138 35.97 8.27 -42.44
C ILE A 138 36.90 7.74 -43.52
N GLN A 139 37.83 8.58 -44.00
CA GLN A 139 38.77 8.19 -45.04
C GLN A 139 40.12 8.90 -44.91
N ARG A 140 41.15 8.36 -45.58
CA ARG A 140 42.45 9.02 -45.70
C ARG A 140 42.29 10.32 -46.47
N GLN A 141 42.76 11.42 -45.89
CA GLN A 141 42.81 12.71 -46.54
C GLN A 141 43.63 12.59 -47.82
N TYR A 142 43.09 13.03 -48.95
CA TYR A 142 43.77 13.00 -50.24
C TYR A 142 43.84 14.39 -50.86
N ASN A 143 44.77 14.59 -51.79
CA ASN A 143 44.84 15.81 -52.57
C ASN A 143 43.75 15.79 -53.67
N PRO A 144 42.76 16.71 -53.67
CA PRO A 144 41.65 16.68 -54.62
C PRO A 144 42.09 16.86 -56.09
N SER A 145 43.29 17.40 -56.33
CA SER A 145 43.84 17.61 -57.68
C SER A 145 44.64 16.42 -58.21
N THR A 146 45.17 15.54 -57.34
CA THR A 146 46.06 14.44 -57.74
C THR A 146 45.59 13.05 -57.30
N GLY A 147 44.65 12.95 -56.36
CA GLY A 147 44.14 11.71 -55.78
C GLY A 147 45.11 11.02 -54.80
N GLU A 148 46.27 11.61 -54.51
CA GLU A 148 47.28 11.02 -53.63
C GLU A 148 46.83 11.09 -52.17
N GLN A 149 46.72 9.94 -51.51
CA GLN A 149 46.32 9.79 -50.11
C GLN A 149 47.47 10.14 -49.16
N THR A 150 47.14 10.74 -48.02
CA THR A 150 48.07 11.06 -46.93
C THR A 150 47.91 10.06 -45.77
N ASN A 151 48.78 10.13 -44.78
CA ASN A 151 48.68 9.34 -43.54
C ASN A 151 47.70 9.96 -42.52
N VAL A 152 46.89 10.95 -42.90
CA VAL A 152 45.92 11.59 -42.01
C VAL A 152 44.53 11.06 -42.32
N ILE A 153 43.84 10.51 -41.32
CA ILE A 153 42.43 10.10 -41.43
C ILE A 153 41.56 11.30 -41.05
N VAL A 154 40.56 11.62 -41.87
CA VAL A 154 39.67 12.78 -41.70
C VAL A 154 38.21 12.41 -41.97
N GLU A 155 37.30 13.18 -41.39
CA GLU A 155 35.87 13.15 -41.71
C GLU A 155 35.62 13.92 -43.01
N ASN A 156 35.14 13.24 -44.05
CA ASN A 156 34.78 13.86 -45.32
C ASN A 156 33.27 14.10 -45.42
N MET A 157 32.89 15.36 -45.62
CA MET A 157 31.49 15.81 -45.70
C MET A 157 31.10 16.33 -47.09
N SER A 158 31.91 16.12 -48.13
CA SER A 158 31.74 16.76 -49.43
C SER A 158 31.65 15.82 -50.62
N ASP A 159 32.26 14.64 -50.55
CA ASP A 159 32.48 13.80 -51.74
C ASP A 159 31.23 13.03 -52.18
N ARG A 160 30.37 12.67 -51.22
CA ARG A 160 29.10 11.95 -51.45
C ARG A 160 27.91 12.75 -50.90
N PRO A 161 26.69 12.60 -51.45
CA PRO A 161 25.49 13.15 -50.82
C PRO A 161 25.26 12.51 -49.43
N TRP A 162 24.53 13.20 -48.55
CA TRP A 162 24.43 12.81 -47.14
C TRP A 162 23.94 11.38 -46.92
N HIS A 163 23.01 10.88 -47.74
CA HIS A 163 22.42 9.54 -47.61
C HIS A 163 23.39 8.42 -48.01
N GLU A 164 24.36 8.68 -48.90
CA GLU A 164 25.38 7.70 -49.31
C GLU A 164 26.60 7.65 -48.37
N ARG A 165 26.69 8.56 -47.40
CA ARG A 165 27.77 8.58 -46.40
C ARG A 165 27.52 7.54 -45.32
N GLN A 166 28.59 6.92 -44.84
CA GLN A 166 28.53 5.79 -43.91
C GLN A 166 28.30 6.19 -42.46
N TYR A 167 28.78 7.36 -42.04
CA TYR A 167 28.71 7.80 -40.65
C TYR A 167 27.80 9.00 -40.46
N MET A 168 27.26 9.11 -39.26
CA MET A 168 26.52 10.26 -38.76
C MET A 168 26.92 10.60 -37.33
N ARG A 169 26.58 11.81 -36.93
CA ARG A 169 26.75 12.31 -35.56
C ARG A 169 25.42 12.86 -35.08
N VAL A 170 24.90 12.26 -34.03
CA VAL A 170 23.59 12.58 -33.46
C VAL A 170 23.78 13.45 -32.23
N ASN A 171 22.91 14.45 -32.08
CA ASN A 171 22.81 15.23 -30.86
C ASN A 171 21.77 14.58 -29.94
N TRP A 172 22.24 13.77 -29.00
CA TRP A 172 21.38 13.11 -28.00
C TRP A 172 20.81 14.07 -26.95
N ALA A 173 21.28 15.32 -26.92
CA ALA A 173 20.86 16.34 -25.97
C ALA A 173 19.52 16.98 -26.31
N THR A 174 18.79 16.58 -27.34
CA THR A 174 17.43 17.12 -27.55
C THR A 174 16.57 16.05 -28.18
N ASN A 175 15.55 15.58 -27.46
CA ASN A 175 14.47 14.81 -28.03
C ASN A 175 13.34 15.78 -28.44
N PHE A 176 12.97 15.78 -29.72
CA PHE A 176 11.88 16.62 -30.24
C PHE A 176 10.48 16.06 -29.95
N ILE A 177 10.40 14.83 -29.44
CA ILE A 177 9.14 14.20 -29.02
C ILE A 177 9.04 14.30 -27.51
N ASP A 178 7.86 14.72 -27.04
CA ASP A 178 7.50 14.69 -25.63
C ASP A 178 7.33 13.21 -25.23
N THR A 179 8.31 12.67 -24.50
CA THR A 179 8.27 11.26 -24.06
C THR A 179 7.14 11.06 -23.06
N SER A 180 6.70 9.82 -22.80
CA SER A 180 5.58 9.52 -21.90
C SER A 180 5.82 9.79 -20.41
N PHE A 181 7.02 10.28 -20.04
CA PHE A 181 7.37 10.70 -18.67
C PHE A 181 6.35 11.62 -17.97
N PRO A 182 5.70 12.59 -18.65
CA PRO A 182 4.71 13.49 -18.05
C PRO A 182 3.43 12.81 -17.59
N ALA A 183 3.09 11.60 -18.05
CA ALA A 183 1.85 10.94 -17.64
C ALA A 183 1.89 10.47 -16.18
N MET A 184 3.04 10.01 -15.70
CA MET A 184 3.25 9.60 -14.30
C MET A 184 3.51 10.80 -13.37
N LEU A 185 3.93 11.95 -13.94
CA LEU A 185 4.30 13.16 -13.20
C LEU A 185 3.24 14.27 -13.26
N GLY A 186 2.16 14.10 -14.02
CA GLY A 186 1.23 15.19 -14.37
C GLY A 186 1.74 16.01 -15.58
N SER A 187 0.81 16.56 -16.37
CA SER A 187 1.11 17.30 -17.61
C SER A 187 2.17 18.39 -17.43
N PHE A 188 3.41 18.10 -17.83
CA PHE A 188 4.49 19.06 -17.95
C PHE A 188 4.95 19.11 -19.40
N SER A 189 4.61 20.21 -20.10
CA SER A 189 5.02 20.43 -21.48
C SER A 189 6.35 21.19 -21.58
N ASN A 190 7.21 20.74 -22.49
CA ASN A 190 8.39 21.42 -23.06
C ASN A 190 9.56 21.70 -22.10
N ALA A 191 10.64 20.90 -22.22
CA ALA A 191 11.98 21.33 -21.82
C ALA A 191 13.07 20.63 -22.66
N GLY A 192 14.13 21.37 -22.96
CA GLY A 192 15.29 20.87 -23.71
C GLY A 192 16.23 20.08 -22.80
N PHE A 193 16.70 18.95 -23.29
CA PHE A 193 17.76 18.19 -22.64
C PHE A 193 19.09 18.94 -22.85
N TYR A 194 20.08 18.71 -21.99
CA TYR A 194 21.46 19.10 -22.28
C TYR A 194 22.38 17.96 -21.87
N VAL A 195 23.22 17.51 -22.79
CA VAL A 195 24.39 16.68 -22.52
C VAL A 195 25.58 17.63 -22.51
N GLU A 196 26.38 17.61 -21.45
CA GLU A 196 27.54 18.48 -21.35
C GLU A 196 28.61 17.96 -22.33
N GLU A 197 28.74 18.65 -23.46
CA GLU A 197 29.45 18.25 -24.70
C GLU A 197 30.97 17.90 -24.55
N ASN A 198 31.52 17.89 -23.33
CA ASN A 198 32.98 17.80 -23.08
C ASN A 198 33.43 16.80 -22.00
N GLU A 199 32.56 15.94 -21.47
CA GLU A 199 33.00 14.82 -20.63
C GLU A 199 32.88 13.51 -21.43
N ASP A 200 33.93 13.12 -22.16
CA ASP A 200 34.13 11.75 -22.67
C ASP A 200 34.39 10.79 -21.47
N THR A 201 33.44 10.70 -20.54
CA THR A 201 33.45 9.74 -19.45
C THR A 201 32.55 8.56 -19.83
N VAL A 202 32.98 7.35 -19.48
CA VAL A 202 32.25 6.08 -19.76
C VAL A 202 30.83 6.08 -19.17
N GLU A 203 30.55 6.94 -18.19
CA GLU A 203 29.21 7.08 -17.59
C GLU A 203 28.20 7.86 -18.46
N SER A 204 28.66 8.76 -19.32
CA SER A 204 27.79 9.68 -20.08
C SER A 204 27.25 9.10 -21.38
N TYR A 205 28.03 8.22 -22.02
CA TYR A 205 27.69 7.55 -23.27
C TYR A 205 28.40 6.18 -23.30
N TYR A 206 27.62 5.10 -23.44
CA TYR A 206 28.14 3.73 -23.46
C TYR A 206 27.65 2.98 -24.70
N THR A 207 28.51 2.14 -25.27
CA THR A 207 28.21 1.31 -26.44
C THR A 207 28.79 -0.09 -26.27
N GLU A 208 28.04 -1.10 -26.70
CA GLU A 208 28.49 -2.48 -26.84
C GLU A 208 28.28 -2.94 -28.29
N HIS A 209 29.21 -3.73 -28.81
CA HIS A 209 29.14 -4.26 -30.16
C HIS A 209 29.22 -5.79 -30.16
N ALA A 210 28.38 -6.43 -30.97
CA ALA A 210 28.45 -7.86 -31.25
C ALA A 210 29.51 -8.14 -32.33
N GLN A 211 30.18 -9.30 -32.22
CA GLN A 211 31.15 -9.78 -33.21
C GLN A 211 30.44 -10.65 -34.26
N LEU A 212 30.60 -10.32 -35.54
CA LEU A 212 30.16 -11.17 -36.65
C LEU A 212 31.28 -12.16 -37.03
N ASP A 213 30.93 -13.23 -37.76
CA ASP A 213 31.82 -14.34 -38.16
C ASP A 213 33.10 -13.93 -38.95
N ASP A 214 33.25 -12.66 -39.32
CA ASP A 214 34.45 -12.09 -39.94
C ASP A 214 35.14 -11.06 -39.00
N ASP A 215 36.45 -11.22 -38.79
CA ASP A 215 37.32 -10.49 -37.84
C ASP A 215 37.36 -8.93 -37.97
N GLU A 216 36.56 -8.30 -38.84
CA GLU A 216 36.59 -6.84 -39.10
C GLU A 216 35.24 -6.11 -38.98
N ASP A 217 34.09 -6.79 -38.88
CA ASP A 217 32.78 -6.13 -38.76
C ASP A 217 32.14 -6.33 -37.38
N HIS A 218 32.01 -5.22 -36.64
CA HIS A 218 31.32 -5.14 -35.35
C HIS A 218 30.01 -4.37 -35.53
N GLU A 219 28.89 -4.95 -35.11
CA GLU A 219 27.57 -4.28 -35.15
C GLU A 219 27.19 -3.80 -33.75
N LEU A 220 26.65 -2.59 -33.64
CA LEU A 220 26.14 -2.08 -32.36
C LEU A 220 24.99 -2.96 -31.84
N SER A 221 25.12 -3.48 -30.62
CA SER A 221 24.14 -4.35 -29.97
C SER A 221 23.41 -3.66 -28.83
N TYR A 222 24.06 -2.71 -28.16
CA TYR A 222 23.49 -1.92 -27.09
C TYR A 222 24.16 -0.55 -27.03
N PHE A 223 23.39 0.48 -26.68
CA PHE A 223 23.96 1.76 -26.28
C PHE A 223 23.05 2.47 -25.29
N ASP A 224 23.65 3.30 -24.44
CA ASP A 224 22.90 4.18 -23.56
C ASP A 224 23.61 5.54 -23.40
N PHE A 225 22.85 6.53 -22.97
CA PHE A 225 23.38 7.84 -22.67
C PHE A 225 22.60 8.55 -21.56
N LEU A 226 23.30 9.43 -20.85
CA LEU A 226 22.76 10.23 -19.75
C LEU A 226 22.39 11.63 -20.22
N THR A 227 21.19 12.08 -19.86
CA THR A 227 20.71 13.45 -20.11
C THR A 227 20.35 14.15 -18.82
N LYS A 228 20.63 15.44 -18.73
CA LYS A 228 20.28 16.29 -17.59
C LYS A 228 19.03 17.11 -17.93
N TYR A 229 17.99 16.97 -17.11
CA TYR A 229 16.70 17.63 -17.25
C TYR A 229 16.54 18.73 -16.20
N GLN A 230 16.20 19.95 -16.62
CA GLN A 230 15.99 21.08 -15.70
C GLN A 230 14.54 21.12 -15.18
N PHE A 231 14.35 20.90 -13.89
CA PHE A 231 13.06 21.02 -13.19
C PHE A 231 13.07 22.26 -12.27
N GLY A 232 12.63 23.41 -12.79
CA GLY A 232 12.74 24.68 -12.08
C GLY A 232 14.20 25.07 -11.86
N GLU A 233 14.63 25.24 -10.60
CA GLU A 233 16.05 25.43 -10.23
C GLU A 233 16.82 24.11 -10.04
N ASN A 234 16.11 22.98 -10.00
CA ASN A 234 16.68 21.64 -9.76
C ASN A 234 17.03 20.94 -11.08
N GLN A 235 17.98 20.00 -11.05
CA GLN A 235 18.39 19.22 -12.22
C GLN A 235 18.23 17.73 -11.92
N VAL A 236 17.60 16.97 -12.82
CA VAL A 236 17.34 15.52 -12.72
C VAL A 236 18.13 14.80 -13.80
N GLU A 237 18.65 13.61 -13.52
CA GLU A 237 19.39 12.80 -14.51
C GLU A 237 18.56 11.64 -15.05
N ILE A 238 18.55 11.47 -16.38
CA ILE A 238 17.77 10.47 -17.09
C ILE A 238 18.70 9.66 -18.00
N ARG A 239 18.76 8.34 -17.80
CA ARG A 239 19.41 7.41 -18.71
C ARG A 239 18.42 6.94 -19.77
N SER A 240 18.81 7.05 -21.04
CA SER A 240 18.09 6.47 -22.17
C SER A 240 18.88 5.27 -22.68
N SER A 241 18.29 4.09 -22.57
CA SER A 241 18.94 2.82 -22.90
C SER A 241 18.29 2.20 -24.14
N PHE A 242 19.11 1.58 -24.99
CA PHE A 242 18.70 0.99 -26.26
C PHE A 242 19.38 -0.37 -26.46
N GLN A 243 18.60 -1.40 -26.75
CA GLN A 243 19.10 -2.74 -27.04
C GLN A 243 18.58 -3.22 -28.39
N ARG A 244 19.48 -3.70 -29.25
CA ARG A 244 19.07 -4.32 -30.51
C ARG A 244 18.45 -5.68 -30.28
N LEU A 245 17.36 -5.98 -30.98
CA LEU A 245 16.79 -7.32 -30.98
C LEU A 245 17.63 -8.21 -31.91
N PRO A 246 18.18 -9.33 -31.42
CA PRO A 246 18.99 -10.24 -32.24
C PRO A 246 18.13 -11.01 -33.26
N GLU A 247 16.89 -11.32 -32.90
CA GLU A 247 15.90 -11.98 -33.74
C GLU A 247 14.59 -11.17 -33.68
N TYR A 248 13.87 -11.08 -34.81
CA TYR A 248 12.57 -10.40 -34.88
C TYR A 248 11.48 -11.16 -34.13
N GLU A 249 11.53 -12.50 -34.18
CA GLU A 249 10.66 -13.38 -33.41
C GLU A 249 11.35 -13.79 -32.11
N ARG A 250 10.68 -13.62 -30.97
CA ARG A 250 11.20 -14.01 -29.65
C ARG A 250 11.06 -15.50 -29.41
N ASP A 251 12.10 -16.19 -28.92
CA ASP A 251 12.03 -17.58 -28.48
C ASP A 251 11.36 -17.71 -27.10
N TYR A 252 10.12 -17.25 -27.01
CA TYR A 252 9.34 -17.22 -25.78
C TYR A 252 7.88 -17.51 -26.11
N GLN A 253 7.28 -18.47 -25.43
CA GLN A 253 5.86 -18.78 -25.59
C GLN A 253 5.01 -17.85 -24.69
N PRO A 254 4.11 -17.01 -25.24
CA PRO A 254 3.26 -16.14 -24.43
C PRO A 254 2.25 -16.92 -23.57
N ALA A 255 1.89 -16.37 -22.40
CA ALA A 255 0.86 -16.91 -21.52
C ALA A 255 -0.40 -16.03 -21.58
N PHE A 256 -1.45 -16.55 -22.21
CA PHE A 256 -2.76 -15.89 -22.23
C PHE A 256 -3.41 -15.99 -20.86
N TYR A 257 -3.77 -14.84 -20.28
CA TYR A 257 -4.13 -14.73 -18.87
C TYR A 257 -5.39 -13.88 -18.67
N ASP A 258 -6.55 -14.53 -18.76
CA ASP A 258 -7.85 -13.87 -18.70
C ASP A 258 -8.24 -13.43 -17.27
N ASP A 259 -9.44 -12.87 -17.13
CA ASP A 259 -9.96 -12.36 -15.85
C ASP A 259 -10.37 -13.47 -14.87
N GLU A 260 -10.68 -14.68 -15.36
CA GLU A 260 -10.98 -15.84 -14.52
C GLU A 260 -9.69 -16.29 -13.82
N MET A 261 -8.59 -16.37 -14.56
CA MET A 261 -7.25 -16.64 -14.01
C MET A 261 -6.81 -15.52 -13.06
N MET A 262 -7.06 -14.25 -13.41
CA MET A 262 -6.77 -13.09 -12.56
C MET A 262 -7.49 -13.14 -11.21
N THR A 263 -8.71 -13.69 -11.16
CA THR A 263 -9.45 -13.85 -9.89
C THR A 263 -8.77 -14.86 -8.95
N LYS A 264 -7.98 -15.78 -9.50
CA LYS A 264 -7.26 -16.80 -8.75
C LYS A 264 -5.89 -16.33 -8.27
N PHE A 265 -5.10 -15.76 -9.19
CA PHE A 265 -3.80 -15.19 -8.87
C PHE A 265 -3.60 -13.85 -9.60
N GLY A 266 -3.28 -12.80 -8.85
CA GLY A 266 -3.01 -11.48 -9.40
C GLY A 266 -1.68 -11.38 -10.14
N TYR A 267 -1.73 -11.17 -11.46
CA TYR A 267 -0.56 -10.88 -12.29
C TYR A 267 -0.69 -9.52 -13.02
N PHE A 268 0.44 -8.85 -13.22
CA PHE A 268 0.53 -7.80 -14.23
C PHE A 268 0.34 -8.41 -15.61
N ARG A 269 -0.37 -7.69 -16.47
CA ARG A 269 -0.69 -8.13 -17.82
C ARG A 269 -0.34 -7.06 -18.83
N THR A 270 0.16 -7.49 -19.96
CA THR A 270 0.21 -6.68 -21.18
C THR A 270 -1.15 -6.81 -21.86
N GLU A 271 -1.91 -5.71 -21.88
CA GLU A 271 -3.26 -5.65 -22.43
C GLU A 271 -3.24 -5.00 -23.82
N ARG A 272 -3.73 -5.71 -24.84
CA ARG A 272 -3.80 -5.19 -26.22
C ARG A 272 -5.24 -5.18 -26.70
N LEU A 273 -5.75 -3.99 -26.98
CA LEU A 273 -7.04 -3.81 -27.63
C LEU A 273 -6.92 -4.16 -29.10
N THR A 274 -7.81 -5.00 -29.61
CA THR A 274 -7.88 -5.34 -31.04
C THR A 274 -9.00 -4.57 -31.75
N TYR A 275 -8.87 -4.40 -33.06
CA TYR A 275 -9.84 -3.70 -33.90
C TYR A 275 -10.37 -4.63 -34.99
N ASP A 276 -11.67 -4.91 -34.96
CA ASP A 276 -12.39 -5.58 -36.03
C ASP A 276 -13.04 -4.54 -36.96
N ARG A 277 -12.89 -4.70 -38.28
CA ARG A 277 -13.44 -3.70 -39.24
C ARG A 277 -14.97 -3.64 -39.29
N GLY A 278 -15.66 -4.72 -38.95
CA GLY A 278 -17.11 -4.81 -38.94
C GLY A 278 -17.73 -4.29 -37.64
N TYR A 279 -17.03 -4.45 -36.52
CA TYR A 279 -17.55 -4.19 -35.17
C TYR A 279 -16.79 -3.10 -34.38
N GLY A 280 -15.62 -2.66 -34.84
CA GLY A 280 -14.75 -1.71 -34.15
C GLY A 280 -13.89 -2.38 -33.08
N TYR A 281 -13.67 -1.71 -31.95
CA TYR A 281 -13.04 -2.33 -30.78
C TYR A 281 -13.97 -3.38 -30.18
N THR A 282 -13.46 -4.59 -29.98
CA THR A 282 -14.25 -5.70 -29.43
C THR A 282 -13.65 -6.20 -28.12
N ASP A 283 -14.49 -6.34 -27.10
CA ASP A 283 -14.11 -6.86 -25.78
C ASP A 283 -13.61 -8.32 -25.87
N SER A 284 -14.31 -9.16 -26.63
CA SER A 284 -13.92 -10.54 -26.92
C SER A 284 -12.61 -10.67 -27.71
N GLY A 285 -12.09 -9.56 -28.24
CA GLY A 285 -10.84 -9.53 -28.97
C GLY A 285 -9.67 -9.00 -28.13
N ILE A 286 -9.88 -8.58 -26.88
CA ILE A 286 -8.78 -8.09 -26.04
C ILE A 286 -7.83 -9.24 -25.75
N ILE A 287 -6.54 -8.98 -25.93
CA ILE A 287 -5.47 -9.94 -25.65
C ILE A 287 -4.89 -9.56 -24.28
N TYR A 288 -4.94 -10.51 -23.35
CA TYR A 288 -4.33 -10.41 -22.03
C TYR A 288 -3.15 -11.37 -21.93
N LEU A 289 -1.93 -10.84 -21.78
CA LEU A 289 -0.72 -11.65 -21.65
C LEU A 289 -0.12 -11.45 -20.27
N ALA A 290 0.09 -12.52 -19.50
CA ALA A 290 0.77 -12.42 -18.21
C ALA A 290 2.21 -11.91 -18.42
N ASN A 291 2.60 -10.93 -17.61
CA ASN A 291 3.97 -10.45 -17.59
C ASN A 291 4.82 -11.43 -16.76
N ARG A 292 5.72 -12.17 -17.42
CA ARG A 292 6.60 -13.15 -16.77
C ARG A 292 7.99 -13.18 -17.42
N HIS A 293 9.02 -13.48 -16.63
CA HIS A 293 10.36 -13.73 -17.18
C HIS A 293 10.36 -15.02 -18.00
N ASP A 294 11.21 -15.06 -19.03
CA ASP A 294 11.49 -16.30 -19.74
C ASP A 294 12.48 -17.16 -18.94
N MET A 295 11.98 -18.28 -18.40
CA MET A 295 12.78 -19.24 -17.62
C MET A 295 13.24 -20.47 -18.43
N TRP A 296 13.17 -20.39 -19.76
CA TRP A 296 13.56 -21.47 -20.67
C TRP A 296 14.48 -20.93 -21.79
N LYS A 297 15.26 -21.78 -22.48
CA LYS A 297 16.13 -21.32 -23.60
C LYS A 297 15.63 -21.72 -24.99
N ASN A 298 14.69 -22.65 -25.06
CA ASN A 298 14.31 -23.36 -26.28
C ASN A 298 12.80 -23.61 -26.31
N ASP A 299 12.02 -22.57 -26.10
CA ASP A 299 10.56 -22.59 -26.11
C ASP A 299 10.01 -23.19 -27.40
N TYR A 300 10.68 -22.94 -28.53
CA TYR A 300 10.33 -23.48 -29.83
C TYR A 300 11.42 -24.36 -30.43
N LYS A 301 11.01 -25.33 -31.25
CA LYS A 301 11.93 -26.23 -31.94
C LYS A 301 12.59 -25.54 -33.11
N ARG A 302 13.88 -25.78 -33.27
CA ARG A 302 14.69 -25.28 -34.39
C ARG A 302 15.25 -26.42 -35.24
N ASP A 303 15.47 -26.13 -36.52
CA ASP A 303 16.12 -27.04 -37.46
C ASP A 303 17.66 -27.03 -37.31
N GLN A 304 18.36 -27.75 -38.18
CA GLN A 304 19.84 -27.83 -38.13
C GLN A 304 20.54 -26.52 -38.53
N ASN A 305 19.83 -25.59 -39.15
CA ASN A 305 20.34 -24.28 -39.56
C ASN A 305 19.99 -23.18 -38.53
N GLY A 306 19.23 -23.50 -37.48
CA GLY A 306 18.81 -22.56 -36.44
C GLY A 306 17.44 -21.91 -36.70
N GLU A 307 16.77 -22.28 -37.80
CA GLU A 307 15.45 -21.74 -38.17
C GLU A 307 14.33 -22.41 -37.38
N TYR A 308 13.30 -21.66 -37.00
CA TYR A 308 12.15 -22.24 -36.30
C TYR A 308 11.40 -23.26 -37.18
N LEU A 309 11.12 -24.43 -36.61
CA LEU A 309 10.23 -25.40 -37.23
C LEU A 309 8.81 -24.87 -37.19
N ARG A 310 8.11 -24.96 -38.32
CA ARG A 310 6.74 -24.46 -38.48
C ARG A 310 5.76 -25.55 -38.90
N THR A 311 4.49 -25.38 -38.54
CA THR A 311 3.37 -26.20 -39.02
C THR A 311 3.04 -25.88 -40.48
N GLU A 312 2.15 -26.65 -41.11
CA GLU A 312 1.63 -26.33 -42.46
C GLU A 312 0.93 -24.96 -42.55
N GLU A 313 0.49 -24.42 -41.41
CA GLU A 313 -0.16 -23.10 -41.28
C GLU A 313 0.85 -21.98 -40.97
N GLY A 314 2.15 -22.28 -40.87
CA GLY A 314 3.20 -21.28 -40.58
C GLY A 314 3.50 -21.06 -39.09
N ARG A 315 2.77 -21.71 -38.18
CA ARG A 315 2.93 -21.54 -36.72
C ARG A 315 4.23 -22.16 -36.23
N ARG A 316 4.94 -21.53 -35.30
CA ARG A 316 6.14 -22.13 -34.66
C ARG A 316 5.76 -23.34 -33.82
N ILE A 317 6.52 -24.42 -33.92
CA ILE A 317 6.25 -25.65 -33.16
C ILE A 317 6.92 -25.54 -31.78
N PRO A 318 6.15 -25.52 -30.67
CA PRO A 318 6.73 -25.41 -29.34
C PRO A 318 7.49 -26.69 -28.95
N THR A 319 8.54 -26.53 -28.15
CA THR A 319 9.18 -27.61 -27.41
C THR A 319 8.33 -27.93 -26.19
N PRO A 320 8.00 -29.21 -25.93
CA PRO A 320 7.28 -29.61 -24.72
C PRO A 320 7.97 -29.10 -23.46
N MET A 321 7.22 -28.60 -22.47
CA MET A 321 7.76 -28.05 -21.22
C MET A 321 8.78 -28.98 -20.53
N ALA A 322 8.53 -30.29 -20.54
CA ALA A 322 9.44 -31.27 -19.95
C ALA A 322 10.79 -31.40 -20.68
N GLU A 323 10.86 -31.02 -21.95
CA GLU A 323 12.07 -31.08 -22.79
C GLU A 323 12.84 -29.75 -22.85
N ARG A 324 12.26 -28.66 -22.33
CA ARG A 324 12.91 -27.34 -22.30
C ARG A 324 14.13 -27.30 -21.38
N GLU A 325 15.15 -26.56 -21.77
CA GLU A 325 16.33 -26.30 -20.95
C GLU A 325 16.02 -25.14 -20.00
N PRO A 326 16.14 -25.33 -18.67
CA PRO A 326 15.96 -24.25 -17.71
C PRO A 326 16.95 -23.10 -17.92
N LYS A 327 16.45 -21.87 -17.78
CA LYS A 327 17.19 -20.62 -17.85
C LYS A 327 16.97 -19.84 -16.54
N PRO A 328 18.00 -19.73 -15.69
CA PRO A 328 17.87 -18.97 -14.44
C PRO A 328 17.59 -17.49 -14.70
N ILE A 329 16.79 -16.89 -13.82
CA ILE A 329 16.52 -15.46 -13.79
C ILE A 329 17.65 -14.79 -13.00
N VAL A 330 18.34 -13.85 -13.64
CA VAL A 330 19.55 -13.23 -13.07
C VAL A 330 19.22 -11.82 -12.58
N TYR A 331 19.53 -11.55 -11.31
CA TYR A 331 19.46 -10.23 -10.69
C TYR A 331 20.84 -9.75 -10.28
N TYR A 332 21.09 -8.45 -10.42
CA TYR A 332 22.35 -7.82 -10.04
C TYR A 332 22.16 -6.86 -8.87
N LEU A 333 23.10 -6.84 -7.94
CA LEU A 333 23.19 -5.77 -6.95
C LEU A 333 23.63 -4.45 -7.63
N SER A 334 23.14 -3.31 -7.13
CA SER A 334 23.58 -1.98 -7.60
C SER A 334 25.04 -1.66 -7.22
N PRO A 335 25.78 -0.83 -7.98
CA PRO A 335 27.17 -0.46 -7.66
C PRO A 335 27.43 0.09 -6.26
N ASN A 336 26.45 0.78 -5.66
CA ASN A 336 26.54 1.37 -4.33
C ASN A 336 25.82 0.52 -3.26
N TYR A 337 25.64 -0.78 -3.51
CA TYR A 337 24.95 -1.67 -2.60
C TYR A 337 25.77 -1.87 -1.30
N PRO A 338 25.16 -1.71 -0.12
CA PRO A 338 25.87 -1.82 1.15
C PRO A 338 26.12 -3.29 1.53
N GLU A 339 27.38 -3.66 1.74
CA GLU A 339 27.79 -5.03 2.14
C GLU A 339 27.05 -5.54 3.38
N ARG A 340 26.72 -4.65 4.32
CA ARG A 340 25.97 -5.01 5.54
C ARG A 340 24.53 -5.47 5.26
N MET A 341 23.96 -5.14 4.11
CA MET A 341 22.62 -5.56 3.68
C MET A 341 22.66 -6.78 2.75
N ARG A 342 23.85 -7.36 2.50
CA ARG A 342 23.99 -8.54 1.65
C ARG A 342 23.22 -9.77 2.16
N PRO A 343 23.22 -10.09 3.47
CA PRO A 343 22.44 -11.21 3.99
C PRO A 343 20.94 -11.08 3.69
N GLY A 344 20.40 -9.86 3.75
CA GLY A 344 19.01 -9.60 3.35
C GLY A 344 18.74 -9.90 1.88
N ALA A 345 19.64 -9.51 0.96
CA ALA A 345 19.48 -9.80 -0.47
C ALA A 345 19.63 -11.30 -0.79
N GLU A 346 20.57 -11.98 -0.14
CA GLU A 346 20.74 -13.43 -0.25
C GLU A 346 19.47 -14.17 0.22
N ALA A 347 18.85 -13.71 1.31
CA ALA A 347 17.60 -14.28 1.80
C ALA A 347 16.43 -14.09 0.81
N VAL A 348 16.32 -12.91 0.19
CA VAL A 348 15.32 -12.65 -0.86
C VAL A 348 15.55 -13.54 -2.08
N ALA A 349 16.81 -13.69 -2.52
CA ALA A 349 17.16 -14.57 -3.63
C ALA A 349 16.78 -16.03 -3.33
N GLY A 350 17.07 -16.53 -2.11
CA GLY A 350 16.69 -17.87 -1.69
C GLY A 350 15.18 -18.09 -1.58
N ASP A 351 14.42 -17.05 -1.23
CA ASP A 351 12.96 -17.11 -1.21
C ASP A 351 12.39 -17.32 -2.63
N TRP A 352 12.80 -16.49 -3.59
CA TRP A 352 12.32 -16.61 -4.96
C TRP A 352 12.90 -17.83 -5.69
N ASP A 353 14.15 -18.22 -5.43
CA ASP A 353 14.72 -19.46 -5.96
C ASP A 353 13.87 -20.68 -5.57
N ARG A 354 13.43 -20.75 -4.31
CA ARG A 354 12.56 -21.83 -3.83
C ARG A 354 11.27 -21.93 -4.67
N ALA A 355 10.63 -20.80 -4.97
CA ALA A 355 9.42 -20.76 -5.78
C ALA A 355 9.69 -21.16 -7.24
N PHE A 356 10.72 -20.60 -7.87
CA PHE A 356 11.05 -20.87 -9.28
C PHE A 356 11.57 -22.29 -9.51
N SER A 357 12.45 -22.79 -8.64
CA SER A 357 12.95 -24.16 -8.70
C SER A 357 11.82 -25.18 -8.53
N ARG A 358 10.85 -24.89 -7.65
CA ARG A 358 9.64 -25.71 -7.49
C ARG A 358 8.79 -25.71 -8.77
N ALA A 359 8.57 -24.56 -9.38
CA ALA A 359 7.81 -24.44 -10.63
C ALA A 359 8.50 -25.16 -11.81
N ALA A 360 9.81 -24.96 -11.97
CA ALA A 360 10.59 -25.62 -13.01
C ALA A 360 10.63 -27.15 -12.83
N ALA A 361 10.82 -27.63 -11.59
CA ALA A 361 10.76 -29.07 -11.29
C ALA A 361 9.39 -29.68 -11.66
N ALA A 362 8.29 -29.00 -11.33
CA ALA A 362 6.94 -29.43 -11.67
C ALA A 362 6.73 -29.51 -13.20
N ALA A 363 7.13 -28.47 -13.94
CA ALA A 363 7.05 -28.44 -15.40
C ALA A 363 7.87 -29.57 -16.07
N LYS A 364 8.99 -29.96 -15.47
CA LYS A 364 9.83 -31.07 -15.94
C LYS A 364 9.38 -32.46 -15.50
N GLY A 365 8.40 -32.56 -14.60
CA GLY A 365 7.99 -33.83 -14.00
C GLY A 365 9.10 -34.46 -13.14
N MET A 366 9.92 -33.64 -12.49
CA MET A 366 11.04 -34.05 -11.64
C MET A 366 10.75 -33.74 -10.16
N SER A 367 11.44 -34.43 -9.25
CA SER A 367 11.48 -33.99 -7.85
C SER A 367 12.32 -32.72 -7.73
N LEU A 368 12.01 -31.86 -6.75
CA LEU A 368 12.79 -30.63 -6.50
C LEU A 368 14.27 -30.95 -6.21
N GLU A 369 14.54 -32.01 -5.43
CA GLU A 369 15.90 -32.45 -5.11
C GLU A 369 16.68 -32.86 -6.37
N ASP A 370 16.07 -33.65 -7.25
CA ASP A 370 16.71 -34.07 -8.51
C ASP A 370 16.92 -32.88 -9.46
N PHE A 371 15.96 -31.95 -9.50
CA PHE A 371 16.05 -30.75 -10.33
C PHE A 371 17.21 -29.86 -9.89
N THR A 372 17.27 -29.48 -8.61
CA THR A 372 18.33 -28.62 -8.07
C THR A 372 19.70 -29.28 -8.20
N ALA A 373 19.80 -30.61 -8.03
CA ALA A 373 21.05 -31.34 -8.23
C ALA A 373 21.55 -31.34 -9.69
N GLN A 374 20.63 -31.25 -10.66
CA GLN A 374 20.97 -31.28 -12.09
C GLN A 374 21.18 -29.89 -12.69
N TYR A 375 20.35 -28.91 -12.31
CA TYR A 375 20.27 -27.61 -12.97
C TYR A 375 20.70 -26.44 -12.08
N GLY A 376 20.82 -26.64 -10.76
CA GLY A 376 21.16 -25.58 -9.81
C GLY A 376 19.96 -24.69 -9.46
N GLU A 377 20.27 -23.44 -9.10
CA GLU A 377 19.31 -22.40 -8.73
C GLU A 377 18.69 -21.77 -9.98
N MET A 378 17.39 -21.44 -9.89
CA MET A 378 16.64 -20.73 -10.94
C MET A 378 16.56 -19.23 -10.70
N PHE A 379 16.89 -18.74 -9.51
CA PHE A 379 17.03 -17.32 -9.23
C PHE A 379 18.46 -17.02 -8.75
N VAL A 380 19.24 -16.31 -9.57
CA VAL A 380 20.67 -16.08 -9.35
C VAL A 380 20.93 -14.62 -9.02
N LEU A 381 21.62 -14.37 -7.91
CA LEU A 381 22.08 -13.04 -7.51
C LEU A 381 23.55 -12.84 -7.88
N CYS A 382 23.83 -11.78 -8.62
CA CYS A 382 25.16 -11.42 -9.13
C CYS A 382 25.68 -10.12 -8.50
N GLU A 383 27.01 -10.02 -8.42
CA GLU A 383 27.73 -8.85 -7.90
C GLU A 383 27.63 -7.65 -8.86
N PRO A 384 27.76 -6.40 -8.35
CA PRO A 384 27.67 -5.19 -9.19
C PRO A 384 28.83 -5.05 -10.17
N VAL A 385 29.97 -5.67 -9.85
CA VAL A 385 31.14 -5.79 -10.71
C VAL A 385 31.39 -7.28 -10.88
N VAL A 386 31.23 -7.76 -12.11
CA VAL A 386 31.44 -9.18 -12.44
C VAL A 386 32.89 -9.37 -12.82
N GLU A 387 33.57 -10.22 -12.07
CA GLU A 387 34.97 -10.61 -12.23
C GLU A 387 35.07 -11.99 -12.92
N GLU A 388 36.26 -12.33 -13.42
CA GLU A 388 36.48 -13.62 -14.13
C GLU A 388 36.19 -14.86 -13.26
N ALA A 389 36.21 -14.71 -11.93
CA ALA A 389 35.93 -15.80 -10.98
C ALA A 389 34.43 -16.03 -10.73
N ASP A 390 33.58 -15.09 -11.13
CA ASP A 390 32.14 -15.17 -10.93
C ASP A 390 31.49 -16.12 -11.95
N SER A 391 30.21 -16.44 -11.75
CA SER A 391 29.46 -17.30 -12.66
C SER A 391 29.40 -16.72 -14.06
N ASP A 392 29.59 -17.55 -15.09
CA ASP A 392 29.43 -17.15 -16.50
C ASP A 392 28.03 -16.60 -16.81
N LEU A 393 27.03 -16.94 -15.99
CA LEU A 393 25.66 -16.42 -16.06
C LEU A 393 25.58 -14.94 -15.67
N CYS A 394 26.52 -14.44 -14.87
CA CYS A 394 26.53 -13.06 -14.41
C CYS A 394 27.09 -12.09 -15.45
N ASP A 395 27.81 -12.54 -16.48
CA ASP A 395 28.30 -11.64 -17.52
C ASP A 395 27.39 -11.70 -18.76
N PRO A 396 26.55 -10.68 -19.01
CA PRO A 396 25.55 -10.70 -20.08
C PRO A 396 26.19 -10.53 -21.47
N ARG A 397 27.49 -10.22 -21.54
CA ARG A 397 28.20 -9.99 -22.80
C ARG A 397 28.56 -11.32 -23.47
N PRO A 398 28.62 -11.37 -24.81
CA PRO A 398 29.20 -12.50 -25.53
C PRO A 398 30.64 -12.78 -25.06
N GLU A 399 31.04 -14.06 -24.98
CA GLU A 399 32.36 -14.49 -24.46
C GLU A 399 33.53 -13.70 -25.07
N ALA A 400 33.49 -13.46 -26.39
CA ALA A 400 34.53 -12.70 -27.10
C ALA A 400 34.62 -11.22 -26.68
N ALA A 401 33.51 -10.62 -26.22
CA ALA A 401 33.46 -9.23 -25.75
C ALA A 401 33.87 -9.07 -24.27
N ARG A 402 34.07 -10.19 -23.56
CA ARG A 402 34.53 -10.20 -22.15
C ARG A 402 36.03 -9.95 -22.01
N TYR A 403 36.80 -10.09 -23.09
CA TYR A 403 38.26 -9.97 -23.08
C TYR A 403 38.76 -8.82 -23.96
N ASP A 404 39.79 -8.11 -23.52
CA ASP A 404 40.44 -7.06 -24.30
C ASP A 404 41.26 -7.65 -25.48
N LYS A 405 41.77 -6.78 -26.38
CA LYS A 405 42.63 -7.19 -27.51
C LYS A 405 43.93 -7.90 -27.09
N LYS A 406 44.27 -7.93 -25.81
CA LYS A 406 45.44 -8.61 -25.24
C LYS A 406 45.05 -9.91 -24.51
N GLY A 407 43.76 -10.28 -24.50
CA GLY A 407 43.22 -11.47 -23.87
C GLY A 407 43.02 -11.36 -22.37
N ASN A 408 42.98 -10.15 -21.79
CA ASN A 408 42.68 -9.96 -20.37
C ASN A 408 41.17 -9.79 -20.19
N TYR A 409 40.59 -10.46 -19.18
CA TYR A 409 39.20 -10.25 -18.82
C TYR A 409 38.96 -8.79 -18.42
N VAL A 410 37.88 -8.20 -18.93
CA VAL A 410 37.46 -6.83 -18.65
C VAL A 410 36.23 -6.93 -17.76
N PRO A 411 36.28 -6.54 -16.48
CA PRO A 411 35.13 -6.61 -15.59
C PRO A 411 33.89 -5.94 -16.17
N PHE A 412 32.72 -6.56 -15.95
CA PHE A 412 31.45 -5.96 -16.32
C PHE A 412 30.89 -5.17 -15.14
N GLU A 413 30.59 -3.89 -15.35
CA GLU A 413 30.03 -3.02 -14.31
C GLU A 413 28.55 -2.73 -14.60
N VAL A 414 27.70 -3.03 -13.62
CA VAL A 414 26.26 -2.80 -13.69
C VAL A 414 25.95 -1.30 -13.68
N ARG A 415 25.07 -0.83 -14.56
CA ARG A 415 24.64 0.57 -14.62
C ARG A 415 23.15 0.69 -14.33
N ARG A 416 22.77 1.58 -13.40
CA ARG A 416 21.37 1.88 -13.12
C ARG A 416 20.67 2.36 -14.39
N GLY A 417 19.56 1.72 -14.72
CA GLY A 417 18.78 2.01 -15.92
C GLY A 417 19.22 1.23 -17.18
N ASP A 418 20.25 0.38 -17.13
CA ASP A 418 20.53 -0.58 -18.22
C ASP A 418 19.31 -1.49 -18.41
N LEU A 419 18.74 -1.49 -19.62
CA LEU A 419 17.46 -2.16 -19.89
C LEU A 419 17.56 -3.68 -20.00
N ARG A 420 18.79 -4.20 -20.08
CA ARG A 420 19.08 -5.63 -20.22
C ARG A 420 19.14 -6.36 -18.89
N LEU A 421 19.32 -5.63 -17.80
CA LEU A 421 19.64 -6.18 -16.49
C LEU A 421 18.44 -6.05 -15.56
N SER A 422 18.13 -7.14 -14.86
CA SER A 422 17.27 -7.07 -13.68
C SER A 422 18.12 -6.74 -12.46
N THR A 423 17.69 -5.82 -11.61
CA THR A 423 18.55 -5.29 -10.53
C THR A 423 17.83 -5.19 -9.20
N ILE A 424 18.54 -5.55 -8.13
CA ILE A 424 18.24 -5.23 -6.74
C ILE A 424 19.03 -3.95 -6.42
N ASP A 425 18.34 -2.82 -6.40
CA ASP A 425 18.95 -1.50 -6.36
C ASP A 425 18.78 -0.81 -5.00
N TRP A 426 19.89 -0.40 -4.40
CA TRP A 426 19.91 0.38 -3.17
C TRP A 426 20.07 1.87 -3.49
N VAL A 427 19.05 2.66 -3.21
CA VAL A 427 19.10 4.12 -3.36
C VAL A 427 19.62 4.73 -2.07
N HIS A 428 20.92 5.07 -2.05
CA HIS A 428 21.58 5.62 -0.86
C HIS A 428 21.21 7.10 -0.58
N GLN A 429 20.98 7.89 -1.63
CA GLN A 429 20.76 9.33 -1.47
C GLN A 429 19.39 9.62 -0.83
N PRO A 430 19.30 10.49 0.18
CA PRO A 430 18.02 10.90 0.74
C PRO A 430 17.23 11.73 -0.28
N GLN A 431 15.94 11.47 -0.42
CA GLN A 431 15.05 12.17 -1.34
C GLN A 431 13.88 12.76 -0.56
N ALA A 432 13.49 14.01 -0.86
CA ALA A 432 12.37 14.66 -0.18
C ALA A 432 11.02 13.95 -0.39
N ALA A 433 10.87 13.20 -1.48
CA ALA A 433 9.67 12.43 -1.83
C ALA A 433 9.99 10.98 -2.24
N GLY A 434 11.11 10.41 -1.78
CA GLY A 434 11.46 9.01 -2.09
C GLY A 434 10.48 8.04 -1.42
N PRO A 435 10.00 7.00 -2.12
CA PRO A 435 9.29 5.90 -1.48
C PRO A 435 10.24 5.06 -0.60
N LEU A 436 9.71 4.07 0.11
CA LEU A 436 10.51 3.05 0.80
C LEU A 436 10.94 1.93 -0.17
N GLY A 437 10.06 1.56 -1.11
CA GLY A 437 10.26 0.55 -2.13
C GLY A 437 9.56 0.89 -3.45
N TYR A 438 10.11 0.40 -4.57
CA TYR A 438 9.52 0.53 -5.91
C TYR A 438 10.00 -0.59 -6.84
N GLY A 439 9.10 -1.42 -7.38
CA GLY A 439 9.43 -2.63 -8.13
C GLY A 439 8.87 -2.70 -9.57
N PRO A 440 9.24 -1.82 -10.51
CA PRO A 440 8.76 -1.90 -11.89
C PRO A 440 9.30 -3.13 -12.65
N SER A 441 8.41 -3.80 -13.38
CA SER A 441 8.73 -4.80 -14.41
C SER A 441 8.58 -4.21 -15.82
N TYR A 442 9.47 -4.56 -16.74
CA TYR A 442 9.46 -4.07 -18.12
C TYR A 442 9.28 -5.21 -19.11
N ALA A 443 8.05 -5.39 -19.57
CA ALA A 443 7.67 -6.47 -20.48
C ALA A 443 7.72 -6.05 -21.96
N ASP A 444 8.03 -7.01 -22.83
CA ASP A 444 7.82 -6.92 -24.28
C ASP A 444 6.33 -6.61 -24.55
N PRO A 445 6.04 -5.52 -25.28
CA PRO A 445 4.66 -5.05 -25.47
C PRO A 445 3.79 -5.94 -26.38
N GLU A 446 4.37 -6.96 -27.03
CA GLU A 446 3.64 -7.91 -27.87
C GLU A 446 3.52 -9.29 -27.23
N THR A 447 4.52 -9.73 -26.45
CA THR A 447 4.54 -11.10 -25.91
C THR A 447 4.26 -11.17 -24.41
N GLY A 448 4.42 -10.08 -23.67
CA GLY A 448 4.38 -10.08 -22.21
C GLY A 448 5.65 -10.65 -21.55
N GLU A 449 6.70 -10.98 -22.31
CA GLU A 449 7.98 -11.42 -21.75
C GLU A 449 8.63 -10.28 -20.94
N ILE A 450 8.88 -10.47 -19.64
CA ILE A 450 9.67 -9.52 -18.86
C ILE A 450 11.12 -9.58 -19.33
N ILE A 451 11.59 -8.48 -19.92
CA ILE A 451 12.97 -8.34 -20.41
C ILE A 451 13.90 -7.93 -19.27
N SER A 452 13.43 -7.06 -18.38
CA SER A 452 14.11 -6.72 -17.13
C SER A 452 13.14 -6.28 -16.06
N GLY A 453 13.54 -6.44 -14.80
CA GLY A 453 12.81 -5.94 -13.64
C GLY A 453 13.74 -5.27 -12.65
N THR A 454 13.35 -4.13 -12.08
CA THR A 454 14.19 -3.44 -11.10
C THR A 454 13.45 -3.26 -9.79
N ALA A 455 14.01 -3.81 -8.71
CA ALA A 455 13.49 -3.65 -7.36
C ALA A 455 14.36 -2.63 -6.61
N TYR A 456 13.81 -1.44 -6.36
CA TYR A 456 14.46 -0.35 -5.65
C TYR A 456 14.09 -0.37 -4.17
N VAL A 457 15.07 -0.18 -3.28
CA VAL A 457 14.85 0.16 -1.87
C VAL A 457 15.62 1.42 -1.49
N TYR A 458 14.97 2.31 -0.75
CA TYR A 458 15.51 3.63 -0.43
C TYR A 458 16.09 3.64 0.99
N GLY A 459 17.42 3.64 1.04
CA GLY A 459 18.18 3.38 2.26
C GLY A 459 17.92 4.36 3.39
N ALA A 460 17.67 5.64 3.08
CA ALA A 460 17.38 6.67 4.08
C ALA A 460 16.09 6.36 4.88
N GLY A 461 15.09 5.76 4.24
CA GLY A 461 13.87 5.29 4.88
C GLY A 461 14.15 4.12 5.81
N VAL A 462 14.85 3.09 5.30
CA VAL A 462 15.27 1.90 6.07
C VAL A 462 16.09 2.30 7.31
N ASP A 463 17.06 3.19 7.15
CA ASP A 463 17.89 3.71 8.25
C ASP A 463 17.05 4.41 9.31
N ARG A 464 16.11 5.25 8.90
CA ARG A 464 15.21 5.96 9.82
C ARG A 464 14.37 4.97 10.62
N TYR A 465 13.83 3.93 9.98
CA TYR A 465 13.00 2.93 10.65
C TYR A 465 13.81 2.02 11.58
N ALA A 466 14.98 1.56 11.14
CA ALA A 466 15.85 0.74 11.98
C ALA A 466 16.36 1.51 13.20
N GLN A 467 16.67 2.80 13.04
CA GLN A 467 17.06 3.65 14.16
C GLN A 467 15.92 3.78 15.18
N ARG A 468 14.68 3.96 14.72
CA ARG A 468 13.51 3.93 15.61
C ARG A 468 13.42 2.58 16.32
N GLY A 469 13.69 1.47 15.63
CA GLY A 469 13.86 0.10 16.16
C GLY A 469 14.76 0.06 17.37
N LEU A 470 15.98 0.53 17.15
CA LEU A 470 17.01 0.56 18.17
C LEU A 470 16.63 1.42 19.38
N ASP A 471 15.97 2.56 19.17
CA ASP A 471 15.53 3.43 20.26
C ASP A 471 14.56 2.71 21.20
N ILE A 472 13.70 1.83 20.66
CA ILE A 472 12.82 0.99 21.48
C ILE A 472 13.60 -0.08 22.22
N VAL A 473 14.57 -0.74 21.60
CA VAL A 473 15.42 -1.73 22.30
C VAL A 473 16.11 -1.09 23.49
N ARG A 474 16.64 0.13 23.28
CA ARG A 474 17.26 0.94 24.35
C ARG A 474 16.24 1.31 25.42
N PHE A 475 15.03 1.72 25.04
CA PHE A 475 13.96 2.03 25.98
C PHE A 475 13.58 0.81 26.86
N VAL A 476 13.35 -0.35 26.24
CA VAL A 476 13.01 -1.60 26.93
C VAL A 476 14.14 -2.08 27.86
N ASN A 477 15.39 -1.97 27.42
CA ASN A 477 16.56 -2.30 28.24
C ASN A 477 16.78 -1.32 29.41
N GLY A 478 16.02 -0.23 29.46
CA GLY A 478 16.16 0.82 30.47
C GLY A 478 17.30 1.81 30.20
N ASP A 479 17.84 1.81 28.98
CA ASP A 479 18.88 2.74 28.54
C ASP A 479 18.32 4.10 28.05
N LEU A 480 17.00 4.21 27.79
CA LEU A 480 16.30 5.42 27.33
C LEU A 480 14.98 5.61 28.10
N ASP A 481 14.65 6.83 28.56
CA ASP A 481 13.41 7.15 29.33
C ASP A 481 12.34 7.85 28.46
N LEU A 482 11.08 7.87 28.92
CA LEU A 482 9.93 8.46 28.20
C LEU A 482 10.08 9.98 28.00
N ASP A 483 10.58 10.73 28.98
CA ASP A 483 10.75 12.19 28.83
C ASP A 483 11.85 12.55 27.82
N ASP A 484 12.90 11.72 27.75
CA ASP A 484 13.94 11.81 26.73
C ASP A 484 13.43 11.45 25.32
N LEU A 485 12.44 10.54 25.24
CA LEU A 485 11.73 10.16 24.01
C LEU A 485 10.75 11.27 23.56
N HIS A 486 10.14 11.99 24.50
CA HIS A 486 9.15 13.04 24.28
C HIS A 486 9.76 14.35 23.76
N GLU A 487 10.89 14.78 24.32
CA GLU A 487 11.50 16.09 23.99
C GLU A 487 12.60 16.00 22.92
N GLY A 488 13.10 14.80 22.59
CA GLY A 488 14.19 14.62 21.62
C GLY A 488 15.57 15.08 22.10
N ASN A 489 15.72 15.35 23.40
CA ASN A 489 16.95 15.88 24.01
C ASN A 489 18.08 14.84 24.18
N TYR A 490 17.84 13.57 23.80
CA TYR A 490 18.75 12.42 23.95
C TYR A 490 20.06 12.48 23.14
N VAL A 491 20.26 13.50 22.27
CA VAL A 491 21.52 13.66 21.52
C VAL A 491 22.63 14.32 22.36
N ARG A 492 22.34 14.94 23.52
CA ARG A 492 23.35 15.78 24.19
C ARG A 492 23.83 15.35 25.57
N GLU A 493 23.01 14.78 26.46
CA GLU A 493 23.43 14.65 27.87
C GLU A 493 23.15 13.28 28.52
N TYR A 494 23.68 12.24 27.86
CA TYR A 494 24.33 11.04 28.43
C TYR A 494 25.30 11.31 29.63
N VAL A 495 25.40 12.55 30.13
CA VAL A 495 26.49 12.98 31.02
C VAL A 495 26.08 13.14 32.47
N MET A 496 24.80 13.28 32.84
CA MET A 496 24.48 13.55 34.25
C MET A 496 23.27 12.75 34.70
N SER A 497 23.46 11.45 34.87
CA SER A 497 23.62 10.91 36.23
C SER A 497 22.30 10.77 36.99
N GLN A 498 21.86 9.51 37.07
CA GLN A 498 21.40 8.88 38.31
C GLN A 498 20.00 9.27 38.83
N ILE A 499 19.04 8.34 38.69
CA ILE A 499 18.35 7.59 39.77
C ILE A 499 16.80 7.48 39.66
N ASP A 500 16.37 6.20 39.57
CA ASP A 500 15.20 5.47 40.12
C ASP A 500 13.76 5.52 39.52
N ARG A 501 13.36 4.31 39.03
CA ARG A 501 12.06 3.58 39.07
C ARG A 501 10.96 4.03 38.10
N GLY A 502 10.33 3.20 37.27
CA GLY A 502 10.24 1.73 37.13
C GLY A 502 8.77 1.29 37.03
N ILE A 503 8.29 0.85 35.85
CA ILE A 503 7.06 0.05 35.64
C ILE A 503 7.25 -0.85 34.38
N ASP A 504 6.86 -2.12 34.52
CA ASP A 504 7.00 -3.29 33.64
C ASP A 504 5.78 -3.46 32.71
N PRO A 505 5.92 -3.63 31.38
CA PRO A 505 4.81 -3.84 30.44
C PRO A 505 4.42 -5.32 30.22
N ARG A 506 4.93 -6.28 31.01
CA ARG A 506 4.54 -7.69 30.91
C ARG A 506 3.49 -8.05 31.95
N ALA A 507 2.23 -7.70 31.66
CA ALA A 507 1.07 -8.31 32.28
C ALA A 507 0.23 -9.00 31.21
N SER A 508 0.53 -10.29 30.98
CA SER A 508 -0.46 -11.19 30.41
C SER A 508 -1.63 -11.31 31.40
N HIS A 509 -2.83 -10.90 30.98
CA HIS A 509 -4.05 -11.34 31.66
C HIS A 509 -4.38 -12.74 31.14
N ALA A 510 -3.91 -13.75 31.88
CA ALA A 510 -4.40 -15.11 31.76
C ALA A 510 -5.68 -15.25 32.60
N GLY A 511 -6.82 -15.28 31.91
CA GLY A 511 -8.07 -15.93 32.31
C GLY A 511 -8.87 -15.32 33.46
N LEU A 512 -10.14 -15.00 33.19
CA LEU A 512 -11.29 -15.21 34.08
C LEU A 512 -12.59 -15.10 33.25
N VAL A 513 -12.98 -16.21 32.61
CA VAL A 513 -14.40 -16.39 32.22
C VAL A 513 -15.15 -16.77 33.49
N ASP A 514 -16.13 -15.96 33.90
CA ASP A 514 -17.00 -16.28 35.03
C ASP A 514 -17.92 -17.46 34.67
N ARG A 515 -18.05 -18.44 35.58
CA ARG A 515 -18.70 -19.75 35.35
C ARG A 515 -20.24 -19.69 35.31
N GLY A 516 -20.82 -18.53 35.01
CA GLY A 516 -22.26 -18.35 34.88
C GLY A 516 -22.80 -18.50 33.46
N LEU A 517 -21.95 -18.28 32.44
CA LEU A 517 -22.38 -18.10 31.03
C LEU A 517 -21.51 -18.84 30.01
N ALA A 518 -20.50 -19.57 30.47
CA ALA A 518 -19.53 -20.30 29.65
C ALA A 518 -20.16 -21.37 28.74
N ASP A 519 -21.30 -21.95 29.13
CA ASP A 519 -21.97 -23.04 28.41
C ASP A 519 -23.01 -22.55 27.38
N LEU A 520 -23.06 -21.26 27.08
CA LEU A 520 -24.03 -20.73 26.11
C LEU A 520 -23.71 -21.26 24.70
N PRO A 521 -24.62 -22.01 24.04
CA PRO A 521 -24.38 -22.52 22.68
C PRO A 521 -24.22 -21.38 21.67
N VAL A 522 -23.30 -21.55 20.71
CA VAL A 522 -22.97 -20.51 19.73
C VAL A 522 -24.18 -20.02 18.91
N GLU A 523 -25.17 -20.88 18.67
CA GLU A 523 -26.37 -20.54 17.90
C GLU A 523 -27.35 -19.66 18.71
N GLN A 524 -27.22 -19.64 20.04
CA GLN A 524 -28.07 -18.85 20.93
C GLN A 524 -27.45 -17.52 21.35
N VAL A 525 -26.21 -17.23 20.96
CA VAL A 525 -25.48 -16.02 21.38
C VAL A 525 -26.23 -14.76 20.99
N HIS A 526 -26.66 -14.63 19.73
CA HIS A 526 -27.44 -13.46 19.27
C HIS A 526 -28.77 -13.33 20.03
N GLU A 527 -29.52 -14.43 20.21
CA GLU A 527 -30.81 -14.39 20.92
C GLU A 527 -30.66 -13.96 22.39
N ARG A 528 -29.57 -14.37 23.04
CA ARG A 528 -29.35 -14.18 24.48
C ARG A 528 -28.65 -12.87 24.83
N LEU A 529 -27.76 -12.38 23.96
CA LEU A 529 -26.92 -11.22 24.22
C LEU A 529 -27.42 -9.92 23.57
N LEU A 530 -28.15 -10.00 22.46
CA LEU A 530 -28.73 -8.82 21.81
C LEU A 530 -30.06 -8.43 22.46
N ASP A 531 -30.27 -7.12 22.63
CA ASP A 531 -31.55 -6.61 23.11
C ASP A 531 -32.68 -6.83 22.08
N GLU A 532 -33.92 -6.65 22.53
CA GLU A 532 -35.11 -6.86 21.69
C GLU A 532 -35.18 -5.88 20.50
N ARG A 533 -34.71 -4.64 20.66
CA ARG A 533 -34.73 -3.63 19.60
C ARG A 533 -33.79 -4.01 18.47
N VAL A 534 -32.55 -4.39 18.79
CA VAL A 534 -31.55 -4.83 17.80
C VAL A 534 -32.00 -6.10 17.08
N ARG A 535 -32.60 -7.06 17.81
CA ARG A 535 -33.17 -8.27 17.18
C ARG A 535 -34.32 -7.96 16.23
N ASN A 536 -35.18 -7.00 16.57
CA ASN A 536 -36.27 -6.57 15.68
C ASN A 536 -35.73 -5.89 14.42
N ILE A 537 -34.66 -5.08 14.54
CA ILE A 537 -33.98 -4.48 13.38
C ILE A 537 -33.47 -5.58 12.43
N PHE A 538 -32.79 -6.60 12.95
CA PHE A 538 -32.32 -7.71 12.12
C PHE A 538 -33.45 -8.53 11.52
N ALA A 539 -34.54 -8.76 12.27
CA ALA A 539 -35.73 -9.43 11.75
C ALA A 539 -36.37 -8.63 10.61
N ASP A 540 -36.49 -7.31 10.75
CA ASP A 540 -37.04 -6.41 9.73
C ASP A 540 -36.18 -6.41 8.46
N VAL A 541 -34.85 -6.36 8.60
CA VAL A 541 -33.89 -6.45 7.48
C VAL A 541 -34.00 -7.81 6.78
N HIS A 542 -34.13 -8.89 7.54
CA HIS A 542 -34.29 -10.23 6.99
C HIS A 542 -35.63 -10.40 6.24
N GLU A 543 -36.72 -9.85 6.77
CA GLU A 543 -38.06 -9.95 6.17
C GLU A 543 -38.25 -9.06 4.94
N HIS A 544 -37.73 -7.82 4.96
CA HIS A 544 -38.01 -6.80 3.93
C HIS A 544 -36.84 -6.54 2.97
N GLY A 545 -35.65 -7.10 3.24
CA GLY A 545 -34.44 -6.86 2.47
C GLY A 545 -33.83 -5.47 2.70
N MET A 546 -32.62 -5.26 2.19
CA MET A 546 -31.87 -3.99 2.35
C MET A 546 -32.21 -2.92 1.31
N ASP A 547 -33.10 -3.18 0.35
CA ASP A 547 -33.43 -2.23 -0.72
C ASP A 547 -33.99 -0.89 -0.18
N HIS A 548 -34.67 -0.93 0.97
CA HIS A 548 -35.17 0.25 1.67
C HIS A 548 -34.07 1.13 2.28
N MET A 549 -32.83 0.64 2.36
CA MET A 549 -31.65 1.34 2.89
C MET A 549 -30.76 1.94 1.78
N LYS A 550 -31.11 1.71 0.50
CA LYS A 550 -30.35 2.27 -0.64
C LYS A 550 -30.54 3.79 -0.70
N VAL A 551 -29.43 4.51 -0.83
CA VAL A 551 -29.43 5.97 -0.89
C VAL A 551 -28.63 6.51 -2.06
N ASP A 552 -28.99 7.72 -2.46
CA ASP A 552 -28.24 8.48 -3.46
C ASP A 552 -26.78 8.74 -2.99
N PRO A 553 -25.76 8.44 -3.82
CA PRO A 553 -24.35 8.63 -3.48
C PRO A 553 -23.95 10.08 -3.15
N THR A 554 -24.79 11.09 -3.39
CA THR A 554 -24.54 12.50 -3.03
C THR A 554 -25.14 12.92 -1.68
N TYR A 555 -25.81 12.02 -0.94
CA TYR A 555 -26.43 12.30 0.36
C TYR A 555 -25.56 13.12 1.34
N THR A 556 -24.35 12.66 1.64
CA THR A 556 -23.41 13.31 2.56
C THR A 556 -22.97 14.66 2.03
N GLN A 557 -22.68 14.77 0.73
CA GLN A 557 -22.28 16.03 0.09
C GLN A 557 -23.38 17.10 0.21
N ARG A 558 -24.65 16.72 0.02
CA ARG A 558 -25.79 17.64 0.19
C ARG A 558 -25.94 18.15 1.62
N ARG A 559 -25.76 17.28 2.62
CA ARG A 559 -25.79 17.65 4.05
C ARG A 559 -24.67 18.64 4.40
N ILE A 560 -23.46 18.35 3.93
CA ILE A 560 -22.29 19.22 4.15
C ILE A 560 -22.49 20.57 3.46
N GLN A 561 -22.98 20.58 2.21
CA GLN A 561 -23.26 21.83 1.52
C GLN A 561 -24.29 22.70 2.27
N LYS A 562 -25.32 22.10 2.88
CA LYS A 562 -26.26 22.83 3.74
C LYS A 562 -25.60 23.45 4.97
N MET A 563 -24.65 22.76 5.60
CA MET A 563 -23.90 23.32 6.73
C MET A 563 -23.14 24.58 6.31
N LYS A 564 -22.46 24.53 5.15
CA LYS A 564 -21.73 25.67 4.61
C LYS A 564 -22.64 26.83 4.22
N ASP A 565 -23.74 26.53 3.51
CA ASP A 565 -24.70 27.56 3.08
C ASP A 565 -25.34 28.29 4.26
N ALA A 566 -25.51 27.59 5.39
CA ALA A 566 -26.01 28.14 6.65
C ALA A 566 -24.92 28.81 7.53
N GLY A 567 -23.65 28.77 7.12
CA GLY A 567 -22.51 29.30 7.87
C GLY A 567 -22.20 28.54 9.16
N LEU A 568 -22.65 27.29 9.29
CA LEU A 568 -22.40 26.43 10.47
C LEU A 568 -20.95 25.94 10.52
N ASP A 569 -20.26 25.95 9.39
CA ASP A 569 -18.83 25.61 9.29
C ASP A 569 -17.94 26.62 10.04
N GLN A 570 -18.35 27.89 10.13
CA GLN A 570 -17.65 28.91 10.93
C GLN A 570 -17.67 28.59 12.42
N TRP A 571 -18.68 27.85 12.91
CA TRP A 571 -18.78 27.47 14.34
C TRP A 571 -17.76 26.40 14.75
N LEU A 572 -16.98 25.87 13.81
CA LEU A 572 -15.99 24.82 14.06
C LEU A 572 -14.56 25.34 14.07
N ILE A 573 -14.36 26.64 13.81
CA ILE A 573 -13.05 27.28 13.82
C ILE A 573 -12.69 27.62 15.26
N ASP A 574 -11.71 26.92 15.83
CA ASP A 574 -11.12 27.20 17.14
C ASP A 574 -9.61 27.45 17.05
N ASP A 575 -8.97 27.70 18.20
CA ASP A 575 -7.54 27.99 18.27
C ASP A 575 -6.69 26.83 17.70
N GLU A 576 -7.06 25.56 17.96
CA GLU A 576 -6.32 24.38 17.48
C GLU A 576 -6.46 24.23 15.96
N TYR A 577 -7.66 24.49 15.41
CA TYR A 577 -7.94 24.51 13.99
C TYR A 577 -7.15 25.59 13.26
N VAL A 578 -7.18 26.84 13.76
CA VAL A 578 -6.43 27.96 13.18
C VAL A 578 -4.93 27.68 13.20
N ARG A 579 -4.39 27.15 14.31
CA ARG A 579 -2.97 26.76 14.39
C ARG A 579 -2.59 25.67 13.40
N ALA A 580 -3.46 24.69 13.18
CA ALA A 580 -3.21 23.59 12.25
C ALA A 580 -3.27 24.04 10.77
N VAL A 581 -4.19 24.94 10.42
CA VAL A 581 -4.49 25.31 9.02
C VAL A 581 -3.82 26.62 8.58
N ALA A 582 -3.82 27.64 9.43
CA ALA A 582 -3.23 28.95 9.13
C ALA A 582 -1.73 29.00 9.45
N GLY A 583 -1.24 28.12 10.32
CA GLY A 583 0.16 28.06 10.71
C GLY A 583 0.65 29.28 11.51
N ASP A 584 -0.26 30.08 12.07
CA ASP A 584 0.02 31.26 12.88
C ASP A 584 -0.68 31.14 14.26
N ASP A 585 -0.09 31.71 15.32
CA ASP A 585 -0.70 31.75 16.66
C ASP A 585 -1.61 32.97 16.84
N VAL A 586 -2.66 33.04 16.03
CA VAL A 586 -3.70 34.08 16.08
C VAL A 586 -4.98 33.46 16.60
N SER A 587 -5.59 34.07 17.62
CA SER A 587 -6.88 33.60 18.12
C SER A 587 -7.97 33.88 17.08
N PRO A 588 -8.97 32.99 16.90
CA PRO A 588 -10.11 33.23 16.02
C PRO A 588 -10.81 34.57 16.26
N ALA A 589 -10.80 35.07 17.51
CA ALA A 589 -11.41 36.35 17.87
C ALA A 589 -10.69 37.58 17.26
N ASP A 590 -9.43 37.43 16.86
CA ASP A 590 -8.60 38.47 16.27
C ASP A 590 -8.59 38.42 14.73
N LEU A 591 -9.22 37.40 14.12
CA LEU A 591 -9.32 37.22 12.68
C LEU A 591 -10.40 38.13 12.08
N SER A 592 -10.12 38.72 10.91
CA SER A 592 -11.15 39.41 10.14
C SER A 592 -12.03 38.41 9.40
N ASP A 593 -13.24 38.83 9.00
CA ASP A 593 -14.13 38.01 8.16
C ASP A 593 -13.41 37.52 6.87
N ALA A 594 -12.50 38.33 6.32
CA ALA A 594 -11.72 37.95 5.14
C ALA A 594 -10.71 36.82 5.46
N ASP A 595 -10.10 36.84 6.64
CA ASP A 595 -9.17 35.80 7.09
C ASP A 595 -9.94 34.49 7.34
N ILE A 596 -11.12 34.57 7.96
CA ILE A 596 -12.01 33.42 8.18
C ILE A 596 -12.41 32.79 6.83
N GLN A 597 -12.80 33.60 5.84
CA GLN A 597 -13.16 33.08 4.51
C GLN A 597 -11.95 32.48 3.77
N ASP A 598 -10.74 33.02 3.95
CA ASP A 598 -9.51 32.44 3.39
C ASP A 598 -9.19 31.08 4.01
N ILE A 599 -9.33 30.94 5.34
CA ILE A 599 -9.18 29.66 6.04
C ILE A 599 -10.18 28.63 5.49
N LEU A 600 -11.47 28.97 5.45
CA LEU A 600 -12.53 28.09 4.95
C LEU A 600 -12.35 27.70 3.47
N ALA A 601 -11.78 28.58 2.65
CA ALA A 601 -11.50 28.30 1.25
C ALA A 601 -10.31 27.34 1.06
N LYS A 602 -9.31 27.39 1.96
CA LYS A 602 -8.15 26.48 1.94
C LYS A 602 -8.50 25.11 2.50
N GLN A 603 -9.17 25.07 3.65
CA GLN A 603 -9.51 23.85 4.36
C GLN A 603 -10.77 24.13 5.18
N ASN A 604 -11.88 23.46 4.85
CA ASN A 604 -13.16 23.67 5.52
C ASN A 604 -13.36 22.62 6.63
N PRO A 605 -13.72 23.00 7.87
CA PRO A 605 -13.86 22.07 8.99
C PRO A 605 -14.98 21.03 8.83
N VAL A 606 -16.04 21.32 8.07
CA VAL A 606 -17.06 20.28 7.75
C VAL A 606 -16.60 19.32 6.64
N GLU A 607 -15.48 19.63 5.98
CA GLU A 607 -14.88 18.81 4.93
C GLU A 607 -13.59 18.12 5.38
N LEU A 608 -13.39 17.92 6.69
CA LEU A 608 -12.22 17.20 7.19
C LEU A 608 -12.07 15.79 6.58
N HIS A 609 -13.18 15.14 6.21
CA HIS A 609 -13.17 13.87 5.47
C HIS A 609 -12.46 13.97 4.11
N LYS A 610 -12.47 15.14 3.43
CA LYS A 610 -11.74 15.34 2.17
C LYS A 610 -10.24 15.34 2.35
N ILE A 611 -9.72 15.83 3.48
CA ILE A 611 -8.28 15.73 3.79
C ILE A 611 -7.87 14.27 3.84
N HIS A 612 -8.74 13.45 4.45
CA HIS A 612 -8.55 12.02 4.49
C HIS A 612 -8.69 11.39 3.10
N GLU A 613 -9.71 11.73 2.32
CA GLU A 613 -9.89 11.25 0.94
C GLU A 613 -8.73 11.64 0.01
N ASP A 614 -8.20 12.86 0.11
CA ASP A 614 -7.03 13.31 -0.66
C ASP A 614 -5.78 12.52 -0.26
N LYS A 615 -5.63 12.22 1.04
CA LYS A 615 -4.54 11.39 1.54
C LYS A 615 -4.69 9.94 1.07
N VAL A 616 -5.88 9.37 1.16
CA VAL A 616 -6.20 8.02 0.67
C VAL A 616 -6.01 7.95 -0.85
N SER A 617 -6.42 8.97 -1.60
CA SER A 617 -6.23 9.03 -3.04
C SER A 617 -4.76 9.06 -3.45
N LYS A 618 -3.90 9.76 -2.69
CA LYS A 618 -2.45 9.70 -2.89
C LYS A 618 -1.89 8.31 -2.62
N ILE A 619 -2.38 7.65 -1.57
CA ILE A 619 -2.00 6.28 -1.22
C ILE A 619 -2.46 5.29 -2.29
N ASP A 620 -3.71 5.41 -2.76
CA ASP A 620 -4.26 4.59 -3.84
C ASP A 620 -3.50 4.79 -5.14
N HIS A 621 -3.13 6.03 -5.44
CA HIS A 621 -2.31 6.34 -6.61
C HIS A 621 -0.94 5.69 -6.50
N ALA A 622 -0.27 5.80 -5.35
CA ALA A 622 1.02 5.18 -5.12
C ALA A 622 0.94 3.64 -5.24
N ALA A 623 -0.04 3.01 -4.58
CA ALA A 623 -0.24 1.56 -4.60
C ALA A 623 -0.53 1.04 -6.02
N LYS A 624 -1.43 1.69 -6.77
CA LYS A 624 -1.72 1.31 -8.19
C LYS A 624 -0.53 1.43 -9.14
N HIS A 625 0.55 2.11 -8.72
CA HIS A 625 1.78 2.26 -9.50
C HIS A 625 2.98 1.59 -8.82
N ASN A 626 2.76 0.67 -7.88
CA ASN A 626 3.78 -0.12 -7.17
C ASN A 626 4.75 0.72 -6.34
N ILE A 627 4.29 1.84 -5.79
CA ILE A 627 5.09 2.77 -4.99
C ILE A 627 4.80 2.52 -3.50
N TYR A 628 5.73 1.85 -2.81
CA TYR A 628 5.61 1.58 -1.38
C TYR A 628 6.08 2.82 -0.60
N LEU A 629 5.16 3.61 -0.04
CA LEU A 629 5.50 4.85 0.67
C LEU A 629 6.09 4.61 2.06
N GLU A 630 7.01 5.48 2.51
CA GLU A 630 7.54 5.44 3.89
C GLU A 630 6.41 5.40 4.94
N GLU A 631 5.34 6.18 4.74
CA GLU A 631 4.22 6.29 5.69
C GLU A 631 3.54 4.94 5.98
N PHE A 632 3.71 3.92 5.14
CA PHE A 632 3.10 2.59 5.33
C PHE A 632 3.75 1.80 6.48
N VAL A 633 4.97 2.16 6.91
CA VAL A 633 5.77 1.40 7.90
C VAL A 633 5.76 2.01 9.32
N ASP A 634 5.17 3.20 9.49
CA ASP A 634 5.36 4.09 10.66
C ASP A 634 5.00 3.52 12.06
N PRO A 635 3.92 2.75 12.28
CA PRO A 635 3.55 2.43 13.66
C PRO A 635 4.50 1.46 14.37
N ALA A 636 5.17 0.55 13.66
CA ALA A 636 5.17 -0.82 14.18
C ALA A 636 6.38 -1.31 15.00
N VAL A 637 7.27 -0.43 15.43
CA VAL A 637 8.64 -0.74 15.88
C VAL A 637 8.79 -1.60 17.18
N ILE A 638 7.69 -1.86 17.91
CA ILE A 638 7.73 -2.39 19.29
C ILE A 638 8.02 -3.91 19.39
N GLY A 639 7.39 -4.75 18.56
CA GLY A 639 7.41 -6.21 18.73
C GLY A 639 8.81 -6.83 18.59
N THR A 640 9.56 -6.37 17.60
CA THR A 640 10.91 -6.84 17.31
C THR A 640 11.92 -6.40 18.34
N ALA A 641 11.79 -5.15 18.82
CA ALA A 641 12.72 -4.60 19.77
C ALA A 641 12.76 -5.42 21.06
N LEU A 642 11.63 -6.04 21.44
CA LEU A 642 11.53 -6.95 22.57
C LEU A 642 12.32 -8.26 22.37
N ARG A 643 12.58 -8.72 21.13
CA ARG A 643 13.45 -9.89 20.88
C ARG A 643 14.92 -9.61 21.20
N TYR A 644 15.30 -8.34 21.12
CA TYR A 644 16.61 -7.83 21.50
C TYR A 644 16.70 -7.41 22.96
N GLU A 645 15.64 -7.64 23.75
CA GLU A 645 15.63 -7.36 25.17
C GLU A 645 16.77 -8.10 25.87
N GLY A 646 17.56 -7.36 26.66
CA GLY A 646 18.75 -7.85 27.34
C GLY A 646 20.02 -7.87 26.49
N ARG A 647 19.95 -7.65 25.17
CA ARG A 647 21.13 -7.43 24.31
C ARG A 647 21.53 -5.95 24.30
N THR A 648 22.83 -5.68 24.39
CA THR A 648 23.40 -4.31 24.46
C THR A 648 24.36 -4.00 23.31
N ASP A 649 24.50 -4.91 22.35
CA ASP A 649 25.33 -4.75 21.16
C ASP A 649 24.61 -3.95 20.07
N TYR A 650 24.28 -2.70 20.40
CA TYR A 650 23.38 -1.82 19.66
C TYR A 650 23.72 -1.62 18.17
N GLU A 651 25.00 -1.62 17.80
CA GLU A 651 25.37 -1.51 16.38
C GLU A 651 24.98 -2.77 15.59
N ASN A 652 25.13 -3.96 16.17
CA ASN A 652 24.71 -5.20 15.53
C ASN A 652 23.18 -5.29 15.48
N ILE A 653 22.50 -4.91 16.57
CA ILE A 653 21.03 -4.91 16.63
C ILE A 653 20.45 -3.99 15.56
N LEU A 654 21.05 -2.80 15.35
CA LEU A 654 20.65 -1.89 14.29
C LEU A 654 20.78 -2.54 12.91
N ASP A 655 21.91 -3.19 12.63
CA ASP A 655 22.15 -3.84 11.34
C ASP A 655 21.24 -5.07 11.12
N GLU A 656 20.90 -5.81 12.19
CA GLU A 656 19.93 -6.90 12.12
C GLU A 656 18.53 -6.36 11.78
N ILE A 657 18.04 -5.33 12.50
CA ILE A 657 16.74 -4.71 12.22
C ILE A 657 16.69 -4.13 10.80
N ARG A 658 17.79 -3.52 10.32
CA ARG A 658 17.90 -3.04 8.94
C ARG A 658 17.72 -4.16 7.92
N ASN A 659 18.40 -5.29 8.10
CA ASN A 659 18.30 -6.44 7.19
C ASN A 659 16.89 -7.03 7.17
N GLU A 660 16.20 -7.04 8.32
CA GLU A 660 14.83 -7.54 8.42
C GLU A 660 13.83 -6.64 7.68
N ILE A 661 13.91 -5.32 7.90
CA ILE A 661 13.09 -4.33 7.16
C ILE A 661 13.39 -4.44 5.67
N TYR A 662 14.67 -4.50 5.30
CA TYR A 662 15.10 -4.62 3.92
C TYR A 662 14.54 -5.88 3.27
N ARG A 663 14.61 -7.05 3.92
CA ARG A 663 14.12 -8.31 3.35
C ARG A 663 12.63 -8.25 3.03
N GLY A 664 11.80 -7.75 3.95
CA GLY A 664 10.35 -7.64 3.73
C GLY A 664 10.01 -6.75 2.53
N VAL A 665 10.57 -5.53 2.50
CA VAL A 665 10.34 -4.59 1.40
C VAL A 665 10.90 -5.13 0.09
N MET A 666 12.15 -5.61 0.08
CA MET A 666 12.78 -6.08 -1.14
C MET A 666 12.12 -7.34 -1.71
N ALA A 667 11.67 -8.28 -0.86
CA ALA A 667 10.91 -9.44 -1.33
C ALA A 667 9.61 -9.02 -2.03
N HIS A 668 8.89 -8.05 -1.46
CA HIS A 668 7.69 -7.44 -2.06
C HIS A 668 7.99 -6.80 -3.41
N GLU A 669 9.02 -5.94 -3.48
CA GLU A 669 9.37 -5.26 -4.73
C GLU A 669 9.83 -6.25 -5.81
N VAL A 670 10.61 -7.28 -5.45
CA VAL A 670 10.97 -8.36 -6.40
C VAL A 670 9.71 -9.08 -6.89
N GLY A 671 8.71 -9.30 -6.04
CA GLY A 671 7.41 -9.85 -6.43
C GLY A 671 6.75 -9.10 -7.58
N HIS A 672 6.77 -7.76 -7.55
CA HIS A 672 6.30 -6.95 -8.69
C HIS A 672 7.16 -7.14 -9.94
N THR A 673 8.49 -7.18 -9.79
CA THR A 673 9.42 -7.32 -10.93
C THR A 673 9.34 -8.67 -11.66
N ILE A 674 8.72 -9.68 -11.05
CA ILE A 674 8.47 -11.00 -11.64
C ILE A 674 7.01 -11.22 -12.04
N GLY A 675 6.16 -10.18 -11.90
CA GLY A 675 4.82 -10.14 -12.45
C GLY A 675 3.67 -10.12 -11.43
N LEU A 676 3.91 -10.22 -10.12
CA LEU A 676 2.83 -10.27 -9.12
C LEU A 676 2.22 -8.90 -8.83
N ARG A 677 0.90 -8.87 -8.67
CA ARG A 677 0.18 -7.71 -8.11
C ARG A 677 0.07 -7.76 -6.60
N HIS A 678 -0.33 -6.65 -5.98
CA HIS A 678 -0.74 -6.63 -4.58
C HIS A 678 -1.84 -7.66 -4.29
N ASN A 679 -1.75 -8.30 -3.13
CA ASN A 679 -2.77 -9.20 -2.59
C ASN A 679 -3.13 -8.81 -1.14
N PHE A 680 -4.18 -8.01 -0.97
CA PHE A 680 -4.66 -7.52 0.33
C PHE A 680 -5.53 -8.51 1.10
N GLN A 681 -5.75 -9.72 0.57
CA GLN A 681 -6.38 -10.82 1.30
C GLN A 681 -5.36 -11.74 1.99
N GLY A 682 -4.06 -11.46 1.82
CA GLY A 682 -2.98 -12.26 2.37
C GLY A 682 -3.05 -12.40 3.89
N SER A 683 -3.43 -11.34 4.61
CA SER A 683 -3.52 -11.27 6.08
C SER A 683 -4.75 -11.96 6.68
N TYR A 684 -5.70 -12.40 5.83
CA TYR A 684 -6.96 -13.05 6.21
C TYR A 684 -7.02 -14.53 5.76
N ASP A 685 -6.18 -14.93 4.81
CA ASP A 685 -6.11 -16.27 4.20
C ASP A 685 -5.50 -17.35 5.13
N SER A 686 -6.16 -17.58 6.26
CA SER A 686 -5.66 -18.41 7.36
C SER A 686 -5.39 -19.87 6.97
N VAL A 687 -6.07 -20.40 5.95
CA VAL A 687 -5.84 -21.75 5.40
C VAL A 687 -4.45 -21.85 4.76
N ASN A 688 -3.91 -20.74 4.26
CA ASN A 688 -2.63 -20.68 3.55
C ASN A 688 -1.56 -19.86 4.28
N PHE A 689 -1.75 -19.58 5.57
CA PHE A 689 -0.68 -19.07 6.43
C PHE A 689 0.49 -20.06 6.53
N PHE A 690 1.60 -19.57 7.07
CA PHE A 690 2.80 -20.36 7.34
C PHE A 690 2.50 -21.56 8.25
N ASP A 691 3.25 -22.65 8.06
CA ASP A 691 3.03 -23.87 8.85
C ASP A 691 3.26 -23.63 10.34
N GLU A 692 4.24 -22.78 10.71
CA GLU A 692 4.54 -22.46 12.10
C GLU A 692 3.39 -21.74 12.82
N TYR A 693 2.54 -21.00 12.09
CA TYR A 693 1.31 -20.45 12.65
C TYR A 693 0.42 -21.57 13.18
N TRP A 694 0.19 -22.60 12.35
CA TRP A 694 -0.66 -23.72 12.71
C TRP A 694 -0.04 -24.64 13.75
N GLU A 695 1.28 -24.84 13.74
CA GLU A 695 1.97 -25.56 14.81
C GLU A 695 1.77 -24.90 16.18
N MET A 696 1.70 -23.56 16.25
CA MET A 696 1.39 -22.84 17.49
C MET A 696 -0.11 -22.80 17.81
N ARG A 697 -0.98 -22.73 16.80
CA ARG A 697 -2.45 -22.69 17.00
C ARG A 697 -3.04 -24.02 17.45
N LYS A 698 -2.41 -25.16 17.16
CA LYS A 698 -2.86 -26.48 17.63
C LYS A 698 -3.10 -26.56 19.15
N GLU A 699 -2.43 -25.72 19.96
CA GLU A 699 -2.61 -25.68 21.42
C GLU A 699 -4.04 -25.28 21.86
N ASN A 700 -4.66 -24.32 21.16
CA ASN A 700 -6.00 -23.82 21.48
C ASN A 700 -6.98 -23.89 20.32
N PHE A 701 -6.65 -24.60 19.24
CA PHE A 701 -7.57 -24.87 18.14
C PHE A 701 -8.65 -25.86 18.58
N GLN A 702 -9.90 -25.43 18.46
CA GLN A 702 -11.09 -26.26 18.57
C GLN A 702 -12.20 -25.62 17.74
N LEU A 703 -13.15 -26.43 17.26
CA LEU A 703 -14.40 -25.90 16.70
C LEU A 703 -15.24 -25.32 17.85
N PRO A 704 -15.52 -24.00 17.90
CA PRO A 704 -16.26 -23.41 19.00
C PRO A 704 -17.71 -23.93 19.04
N THR A 705 -18.12 -24.46 20.18
CA THR A 705 -19.51 -24.89 20.43
C THR A 705 -20.21 -24.03 21.48
N THR A 706 -19.42 -23.35 22.31
CA THR A 706 -19.89 -22.44 23.35
C THR A 706 -19.24 -21.05 23.24
N LEU A 707 -19.83 -20.07 23.92
CA LEU A 707 -19.26 -18.73 24.07
C LEU A 707 -17.85 -18.76 24.68
N SER A 708 -17.58 -19.67 25.63
CA SER A 708 -16.24 -19.82 26.22
C SER A 708 -15.22 -20.28 25.18
N ASP A 709 -15.58 -21.26 24.36
CA ASP A 709 -14.70 -21.80 23.32
C ASP A 709 -14.27 -20.70 22.33
N MET A 710 -15.17 -19.77 21.99
CA MET A 710 -14.89 -18.65 21.09
C MET A 710 -13.77 -17.74 21.63
N TYR A 711 -13.84 -17.38 22.91
CA TYR A 711 -12.78 -16.57 23.55
C TYR A 711 -11.49 -17.37 23.71
N GLU A 712 -11.56 -18.66 24.04
CA GLU A 712 -10.38 -19.53 24.15
C GLU A 712 -9.61 -19.65 22.82
N VAL A 713 -10.33 -19.81 21.70
CA VAL A 713 -9.74 -19.90 20.36
C VAL A 713 -9.10 -18.57 19.94
N SER A 714 -9.74 -17.44 20.25
CA SER A 714 -9.19 -16.12 19.91
C SER A 714 -8.01 -15.70 20.80
N ALA A 715 -7.88 -16.27 22.01
CA ALA A 715 -6.86 -15.86 22.97
C ALA A 715 -5.43 -16.19 22.50
N THR A 716 -4.50 -15.26 22.71
CA THR A 716 -3.07 -15.50 22.43
C THR A 716 -2.44 -16.23 23.60
N THR A 717 -1.94 -17.45 23.37
CA THR A 717 -1.23 -18.22 24.40
C THR A 717 0.20 -17.72 24.61
N ALA A 718 0.86 -18.15 25.69
CA ALA A 718 2.26 -17.80 25.94
C ALA A 718 3.21 -18.36 24.85
N LEU A 719 2.91 -19.55 24.31
CA LEU A 719 3.66 -20.12 23.19
C LEU A 719 3.54 -19.24 21.95
N GLN A 720 2.33 -18.81 21.62
CA GLN A 720 2.04 -17.97 20.46
C GLN A 720 2.66 -16.56 20.57
N ALA A 721 2.61 -15.97 21.76
CA ALA A 721 3.24 -14.67 22.03
C ALA A 721 4.78 -14.74 21.92
N ASN A 722 5.40 -15.77 22.50
CA ASN A 722 6.85 -15.96 22.44
C ASN A 722 7.34 -16.36 21.04
N GLY A 723 6.51 -17.05 20.27
CA GLY A 723 6.79 -17.44 18.89
C GLY A 723 6.46 -16.38 17.84
N ASP A 724 6.07 -15.17 18.27
CA ASP A 724 5.73 -14.03 17.40
C ASP A 724 4.73 -14.41 16.30
N ILE A 725 3.60 -15.01 16.71
CA ILE A 725 2.57 -15.56 15.82
C ILE A 725 2.11 -14.58 14.74
N GLY A 726 2.11 -13.27 15.02
CA GLY A 726 1.71 -12.24 14.07
C GLY A 726 2.56 -12.22 12.79
N THR A 727 3.85 -12.57 12.88
CA THR A 727 4.75 -12.64 11.70
C THR A 727 4.46 -13.82 10.79
N LYS A 728 3.58 -14.72 11.19
CA LYS A 728 3.20 -15.93 10.44
C LYS A 728 1.77 -15.86 9.92
N MET A 729 1.08 -14.74 10.14
CA MET A 729 -0.33 -14.52 9.78
C MET A 729 -0.48 -13.79 8.44
N TYR A 730 0.16 -14.33 7.41
CA TYR A 730 -0.07 -13.92 6.03
C TYR A 730 0.20 -15.08 5.07
N SER A 731 -0.48 -15.08 3.92
CA SER A 731 -0.22 -16.03 2.83
C SER A 731 0.60 -15.44 1.68
N SER A 732 0.65 -14.11 1.55
CA SER A 732 1.37 -13.40 0.47
C SER A 732 2.19 -12.23 1.00
N ILE A 733 3.43 -12.10 0.53
CA ILE A 733 4.29 -10.92 0.78
C ILE A 733 3.76 -9.67 0.07
N MET A 734 2.86 -9.84 -0.90
CA MET A 734 2.26 -8.76 -1.69
C MET A 734 1.14 -8.01 -0.95
N ASP A 735 0.95 -8.30 0.33
CA ASP A 735 0.03 -7.58 1.22
C ASP A 735 0.71 -6.34 1.85
N TYR A 736 -0.08 -5.35 2.27
CA TYR A 736 0.38 -4.29 3.16
C TYR A 736 0.05 -4.66 4.60
N HIS A 737 0.92 -5.47 5.18
CA HIS A 737 0.72 -6.02 6.52
C HIS A 737 0.55 -4.93 7.59
N SER A 738 -0.25 -5.19 8.64
CA SER A 738 -0.50 -4.20 9.70
C SER A 738 0.71 -3.85 10.59
N ARG A 739 1.80 -4.62 10.50
CA ARG A 739 2.99 -4.51 11.34
C ARG A 739 4.25 -4.56 10.47
N PHE A 740 5.24 -3.72 10.77
CA PHE A 740 6.52 -3.69 10.05
C PHE A 740 7.31 -5.00 10.14
N ASN A 741 7.03 -5.84 11.13
CA ASN A 741 7.66 -7.15 11.31
C ASN A 741 6.85 -8.32 10.76
N GLY A 742 5.68 -8.05 10.18
CA GLY A 742 4.84 -9.07 9.55
C GLY A 742 5.61 -9.86 8.50
N ASP A 743 6.31 -9.14 7.63
CA ASP A 743 6.80 -9.63 6.34
C ASP A 743 8.18 -10.32 6.39
N TRP A 744 8.68 -10.64 7.59
CA TRP A 744 10.07 -11.08 7.77
C TRP A 744 10.32 -12.55 7.50
N ASN A 745 9.24 -13.31 7.36
CA ASN A 745 9.29 -14.72 7.02
C ASN A 745 9.46 -14.95 5.52
N GLY A 746 9.55 -13.88 4.73
CA GLY A 746 9.76 -13.93 3.29
C GLY A 746 8.45 -14.18 2.54
N ILE A 747 8.54 -14.78 1.36
CA ILE A 747 7.36 -15.11 0.56
C ILE A 747 6.51 -16.19 1.23
N GLY A 748 5.19 -16.11 1.08
CA GLY A 748 4.21 -17.06 1.62
C GLY A 748 3.71 -18.08 0.59
N LYS A 749 2.77 -18.94 1.01
CA LYS A 749 2.24 -20.01 0.16
C LYS A 749 1.46 -19.53 -1.06
N TYR A 750 0.83 -18.35 -0.98
CA TYR A 750 0.15 -17.74 -2.13
C TYR A 750 1.18 -17.36 -3.20
N ASP A 751 2.29 -16.73 -2.80
CA ASP A 751 3.31 -16.27 -3.73
C ASP A 751 3.93 -17.45 -4.48
N GLU A 752 4.26 -18.53 -3.76
CA GLU A 752 4.75 -19.77 -4.37
C GLU A 752 3.76 -20.40 -5.35
N ALA A 753 2.47 -20.42 -5.00
CA ALA A 753 1.42 -20.96 -5.86
C ALA A 753 1.16 -20.09 -7.08
N ALA A 754 1.25 -18.76 -6.95
CA ALA A 754 1.13 -17.82 -8.06
C ALA A 754 2.30 -17.96 -9.06
N ILE A 755 3.53 -18.14 -8.57
CA ILE A 755 4.69 -18.45 -9.41
C ILE A 755 4.52 -19.81 -10.09
N LEU A 756 4.16 -20.84 -9.32
CA LEU A 756 3.89 -22.18 -9.86
C LEU A 756 2.86 -22.12 -10.98
N PHE A 757 1.75 -21.41 -10.78
CA PHE A 757 0.69 -21.30 -11.78
C PHE A 757 1.19 -20.59 -13.03
N ALA A 758 1.62 -19.32 -12.98
CA ALA A 758 1.89 -18.55 -14.20
C ALA A 758 3.16 -18.99 -14.94
N TYR A 759 4.21 -19.43 -14.24
CA TYR A 759 5.47 -19.82 -14.88
C TYR A 759 5.44 -21.24 -15.47
N THR A 760 4.41 -22.04 -15.16
CA THR A 760 4.23 -23.36 -15.79
C THR A 760 3.22 -23.35 -16.95
N PHE A 761 2.72 -22.19 -17.38
CA PHE A 761 1.95 -22.08 -18.63
C PHE A 761 2.82 -22.45 -19.83
N GLY A 762 2.32 -23.37 -20.66
CA GLY A 762 3.01 -23.78 -21.87
C GLY A 762 2.40 -25.02 -22.53
N THR A 763 3.09 -25.52 -23.55
CA THR A 763 2.69 -26.75 -24.25
C THR A 763 3.39 -27.97 -23.64
N TYR A 764 2.62 -28.98 -23.24
CA TYR A 764 3.14 -30.23 -22.65
C TYR A 764 3.23 -31.39 -23.65
N ASP A 765 2.44 -31.34 -24.71
CA ASP A 765 2.41 -32.39 -25.74
C ASP A 765 3.42 -32.14 -26.87
N ASP A 766 3.97 -33.24 -27.40
CA ASP A 766 4.84 -33.20 -28.58
C ASP A 766 4.02 -33.08 -29.88
N LEU A 767 4.09 -31.90 -30.51
CA LEU A 767 3.34 -31.61 -31.73
C LEU A 767 4.10 -31.96 -33.02
N PRO A 768 3.47 -32.66 -33.98
CA PRO A 768 4.04 -32.89 -35.30
C PRO A 768 3.89 -31.65 -36.21
N SER A 769 4.75 -31.53 -37.24
CA SER A 769 4.62 -30.44 -38.23
C SER A 769 3.34 -30.47 -39.06
N SER A 770 2.64 -31.61 -39.08
CA SER A 770 1.32 -31.76 -39.71
C SER A 770 0.15 -31.36 -38.80
N HIS A 771 0.42 -30.79 -37.61
CA HIS A 771 -0.64 -30.28 -36.74
C HIS A 771 -1.42 -29.17 -37.45
N ALA A 772 -2.74 -29.30 -37.46
CA ALA A 772 -3.66 -28.33 -38.06
C ALA A 772 -4.52 -27.73 -36.94
N GLY A 773 -4.70 -26.41 -36.95
CA GLY A 773 -5.38 -25.68 -35.88
C GLY A 773 -4.45 -25.10 -34.80
N SER A 774 -5.06 -24.50 -33.77
CA SER A 774 -4.36 -23.73 -32.73
C SER A 774 -3.37 -24.59 -31.94
N ILE A 775 -2.27 -23.98 -31.51
CA ILE A 775 -1.32 -24.61 -30.60
C ILE A 775 -1.95 -24.65 -29.21
N PRO A 776 -2.03 -25.82 -28.56
CA PRO A 776 -2.54 -25.92 -27.20
C PRO A 776 -1.51 -25.32 -26.25
N VAL A 777 -1.83 -24.16 -25.68
CA VAL A 777 -1.15 -23.59 -24.52
C VAL A 777 -2.04 -23.90 -23.33
N GLU A 778 -1.52 -24.72 -22.40
CA GLU A 778 -2.26 -25.12 -21.21
C GLU A 778 -1.91 -24.20 -20.04
N GLU A 779 -2.89 -23.98 -19.17
CA GLU A 779 -2.68 -23.33 -17.90
C GLU A 779 -1.75 -24.14 -16.99
N GLY A 780 -1.09 -23.45 -16.06
CA GLY A 780 -0.10 -24.07 -15.19
C GLY A 780 -0.65 -24.99 -14.10
N PHE A 781 0.24 -25.38 -13.20
CA PHE A 781 -0.06 -26.26 -12.08
C PHE A 781 -0.78 -25.55 -10.94
N VAL A 782 -1.65 -26.28 -10.27
CA VAL A 782 -2.33 -25.88 -9.04
C VAL A 782 -2.17 -26.96 -7.97
N GLU A 783 -2.34 -26.56 -6.72
CA GLU A 783 -2.33 -27.48 -5.59
C GLU A 783 -3.73 -28.04 -5.32
N VAL A 784 -3.81 -29.32 -4.95
CA VAL A 784 -5.03 -29.98 -4.49
C VAL A 784 -4.80 -30.68 -3.15
N PHE A 785 -5.84 -30.79 -2.33
CA PHE A 785 -5.78 -31.54 -1.07
C PHE A 785 -5.87 -33.05 -1.31
N ASN A 786 -5.00 -33.83 -0.65
CA ASN A 786 -4.93 -35.27 -0.87
C ASN A 786 -5.94 -36.08 -0.03
N ASN A 787 -6.20 -35.65 1.21
CA ASN A 787 -6.89 -36.48 2.21
C ASN A 787 -8.04 -35.73 2.89
N LEU A 788 -9.11 -35.44 2.16
CA LEU A 788 -10.30 -34.82 2.76
C LEU A 788 -11.23 -35.85 3.43
N PRO A 789 -11.85 -35.52 4.57
CA PRO A 789 -12.90 -36.34 5.15
C PRO A 789 -14.10 -36.48 4.20
N SER A 790 -14.68 -37.67 4.09
CA SER A 790 -15.89 -37.90 3.27
C SER A 790 -17.17 -37.28 3.84
N SER A 791 -17.16 -36.89 5.11
CA SER A 791 -18.30 -36.30 5.83
C SER A 791 -17.80 -35.74 7.16
N VAL A 792 -18.23 -34.53 7.51
CA VAL A 792 -17.90 -33.87 8.79
C VAL A 792 -19.21 -33.45 9.46
N TYR A 793 -19.37 -33.80 10.75
CA TYR A 793 -20.50 -33.35 11.53
C TYR A 793 -20.21 -31.95 12.08
N LEU A 794 -21.03 -30.97 11.73
CA LEU A 794 -20.93 -29.59 12.21
C LEU A 794 -22.02 -29.33 13.27
N PRO A 795 -21.66 -29.23 14.57
CA PRO A 795 -22.62 -29.06 15.66
C PRO A 795 -23.53 -27.84 15.49
N GLN A 796 -23.00 -26.75 14.93
CA GLN A 796 -23.71 -25.49 14.74
C GLN A 796 -24.85 -25.56 13.72
N TYR A 797 -24.87 -26.62 12.91
CA TYR A 797 -25.92 -26.88 11.94
C TYR A 797 -26.71 -28.17 12.24
N ASP A 798 -26.33 -28.93 13.27
CA ASP A 798 -26.86 -30.28 13.59
C ASP A 798 -26.93 -31.20 12.35
N GLN A 799 -25.92 -31.12 11.48
CA GLN A 799 -25.90 -31.88 10.23
C GLN A 799 -24.49 -32.33 9.82
N ASN A 800 -24.45 -33.35 8.98
CA ASN A 800 -23.23 -33.77 8.29
C ASN A 800 -23.11 -32.99 6.97
N VAL A 801 -21.93 -32.42 6.74
CA VAL A 801 -21.57 -31.72 5.50
C VAL A 801 -20.58 -32.58 4.73
N ASP A 802 -20.75 -32.62 3.41
CA ASP A 802 -19.78 -33.17 2.45
C ASP A 802 -18.76 -32.05 2.11
N PRO A 803 -17.51 -32.15 2.61
CA PRO A 803 -16.52 -31.08 2.40
C PRO A 803 -16.21 -30.87 0.92
N SER A 804 -16.02 -31.94 0.14
CA SER A 804 -15.70 -31.81 -1.28
C SER A 804 -16.79 -31.09 -2.04
N GLY A 805 -18.05 -31.46 -1.80
CA GLY A 805 -19.20 -30.79 -2.41
C GLY A 805 -19.28 -29.29 -2.10
N LEU A 806 -18.91 -28.88 -0.88
CA LEU A 806 -18.88 -27.48 -0.46
C LEU A 806 -17.74 -26.70 -1.12
N PHE A 807 -16.50 -27.21 -1.11
CA PHE A 807 -15.40 -26.51 -1.76
C PHE A 807 -15.60 -26.38 -3.28
N HIS A 808 -16.14 -27.43 -3.91
CA HIS A 808 -16.52 -27.43 -5.33
C HIS A 808 -17.56 -26.35 -5.70
N SER A 809 -18.36 -25.85 -4.75
CA SER A 809 -19.29 -24.74 -5.04
C SER A 809 -18.60 -23.39 -5.19
N TYR A 810 -17.31 -23.31 -4.85
CA TYR A 810 -16.46 -22.14 -5.02
C TYR A 810 -15.45 -22.33 -6.16
N ASP A 811 -15.62 -23.29 -7.07
CA ASP A 811 -14.68 -23.42 -8.19
C ASP A 811 -14.85 -22.25 -9.20
N ASP A 812 -16.07 -21.75 -9.41
CA ASP A 812 -16.41 -20.67 -10.36
C ASP A 812 -16.39 -19.27 -9.73
N ARG A 813 -15.30 -18.92 -9.00
CA ARG A 813 -15.16 -17.62 -8.33
C ARG A 813 -14.85 -16.50 -9.32
N TYR A 814 -15.56 -15.38 -9.22
CA TYR A 814 -15.36 -14.18 -10.05
C TYR A 814 -15.24 -12.87 -9.25
N ALA A 815 -15.30 -12.95 -7.92
CA ALA A 815 -15.16 -11.79 -7.03
C ALA A 815 -14.40 -12.17 -5.75
N SER A 816 -13.65 -11.21 -5.19
CA SER A 816 -12.90 -11.39 -3.94
C SER A 816 -13.78 -11.74 -2.73
N SER A 817 -15.09 -11.47 -2.80
CA SER A 817 -16.07 -11.83 -1.78
C SER A 817 -16.59 -13.27 -1.88
N GLN A 818 -16.15 -14.06 -2.86
CA GLN A 818 -16.56 -15.45 -3.02
C GLN A 818 -15.42 -16.35 -2.54
N HIS A 819 -15.46 -16.77 -1.29
CA HIS A 819 -14.49 -17.69 -0.72
C HIS A 819 -15.11 -18.39 0.50
N PRO A 820 -14.75 -19.65 0.83
CA PRO A 820 -15.23 -20.28 2.06
C PRO A 820 -14.96 -19.47 3.33
N LEU A 821 -13.83 -18.73 3.38
CA LEU A 821 -13.47 -17.86 4.51
C LEU A 821 -14.29 -16.56 4.60
N GLU A 822 -15.06 -16.19 3.55
CA GLU A 822 -16.04 -15.10 3.61
C GLU A 822 -17.38 -15.56 4.20
N ASP A 823 -17.72 -16.84 3.98
CA ASP A 823 -19.02 -17.40 4.35
C ASP A 823 -19.00 -18.19 5.67
N PHE A 824 -17.84 -18.75 6.03
CA PHE A 824 -17.62 -19.60 7.20
C PHE A 824 -16.41 -19.14 8.00
N HIS A 825 -16.51 -19.25 9.32
CA HIS A 825 -15.38 -19.02 10.21
C HIS A 825 -14.24 -20.01 9.90
N TYR A 826 -12.99 -19.56 10.03
CA TYR A 826 -11.83 -20.38 9.67
C TYR A 826 -11.79 -21.72 10.42
N THR A 827 -12.26 -21.80 11.68
CA THR A 827 -12.32 -23.07 12.41
C THR A 827 -13.23 -24.09 11.75
N THR A 828 -14.33 -23.63 11.14
CA THR A 828 -15.27 -24.47 10.40
C THR A 828 -14.63 -24.96 9.11
N VAL A 829 -13.97 -24.07 8.37
CA VAL A 829 -13.24 -24.42 7.14
C VAL A 829 -12.14 -25.43 7.43
N LEU A 830 -11.36 -25.24 8.49
CA LEU A 830 -10.32 -26.19 8.88
C LEU A 830 -10.87 -27.54 9.32
N GLU A 831 -11.97 -27.59 10.07
CA GLU A 831 -12.61 -28.85 10.44
C GLU A 831 -13.08 -29.62 9.19
N LEU A 832 -13.63 -28.92 8.20
CA LEU A 832 -14.00 -29.49 6.90
C LEU A 832 -12.79 -30.03 6.13
N LEU A 833 -11.62 -29.39 6.28
CA LEU A 833 -10.35 -29.87 5.72
C LEU A 833 -9.74 -31.04 6.52
N GLY A 834 -10.33 -31.47 7.64
CA GLY A 834 -9.77 -32.55 8.48
C GLY A 834 -8.77 -32.07 9.54
N GLY A 835 -8.76 -30.77 9.83
CA GLY A 835 -7.95 -30.14 10.86
C GLY A 835 -6.61 -29.56 10.35
N PRO A 836 -5.86 -28.85 11.23
CA PRO A 836 -4.63 -28.15 10.86
C PRO A 836 -3.53 -29.05 10.27
N ASP A 837 -3.48 -30.33 10.68
CA ASP A 837 -2.47 -31.29 10.19
C ASP A 837 -2.62 -31.62 8.70
N ASN A 838 -3.81 -31.44 8.12
CA ASN A 838 -4.07 -31.74 6.71
C ASN A 838 -3.70 -30.57 5.77
N LEU A 839 -3.37 -29.40 6.31
CA LEU A 839 -3.09 -28.20 5.51
C LEU A 839 -1.80 -28.32 4.70
N THR A 840 -0.88 -29.22 5.06
CA THR A 840 0.38 -29.47 4.34
C THR A 840 0.30 -30.66 3.38
N ASP A 841 -0.78 -31.45 3.43
CA ASP A 841 -0.95 -32.65 2.61
C ASP A 841 -1.58 -32.30 1.25
N ARG A 842 -0.73 -31.74 0.38
CA ARG A 842 -1.09 -31.22 -0.94
C ARG A 842 -0.36 -31.96 -2.05
N SER A 843 -0.93 -32.02 -3.24
CA SER A 843 -0.25 -32.48 -4.46
C SER A 843 -0.50 -31.53 -5.63
N LEU A 844 0.33 -31.64 -6.68
CA LEU A 844 0.22 -30.79 -7.86
C LEU A 844 -0.56 -31.51 -8.96
N VAL A 845 -1.48 -30.78 -9.58
CA VAL A 845 -2.21 -31.21 -10.79
C VAL A 845 -2.16 -30.10 -11.84
N ARG A 846 -2.26 -30.45 -13.12
CA ARG A 846 -2.43 -29.45 -14.18
C ARG A 846 -3.82 -28.85 -14.06
N TYR A 847 -3.92 -27.52 -14.10
CA TYR A 847 -5.20 -26.84 -13.99
C TYR A 847 -6.13 -27.18 -15.16
N SER A 848 -5.58 -27.32 -16.38
CA SER A 848 -6.32 -27.77 -17.57
C SER A 848 -7.06 -29.09 -17.35
N GLU A 849 -6.43 -30.06 -16.67
CA GLU A 849 -7.03 -31.37 -16.35
C GLU A 849 -8.12 -31.27 -15.28
N LEU A 850 -7.91 -30.41 -14.28
CA LEU A 850 -8.88 -30.17 -13.22
C LEU A 850 -10.11 -29.45 -13.77
N ARG A 851 -9.92 -28.42 -14.60
CA ARG A 851 -10.97 -27.67 -15.27
C ARG A 851 -11.83 -28.55 -16.17
N GLN A 852 -11.22 -29.48 -16.92
CA GLN A 852 -11.98 -30.47 -17.70
C GLN A 852 -12.88 -31.36 -16.81
N GLN A 853 -12.41 -31.74 -15.62
CA GLN A 853 -13.22 -32.52 -14.67
C GLN A 853 -14.36 -31.67 -14.08
N GLN A 854 -14.11 -30.40 -13.79
CA GLN A 854 -15.11 -29.42 -13.35
C GLN A 854 -16.20 -29.22 -14.41
N GLU A 855 -15.82 -28.95 -15.66
CA GLU A 855 -16.74 -28.80 -16.79
C GLU A 855 -17.56 -30.07 -17.07
N ALA A 856 -16.97 -31.24 -16.86
CA ALA A 856 -17.65 -32.52 -16.95
C ALA A 856 -18.62 -32.79 -15.77
N GLY A 857 -18.57 -31.96 -14.72
CA GLY A 857 -19.36 -32.12 -13.50
C GLY A 857 -18.94 -33.34 -12.66
N ASP A 858 -17.66 -33.75 -12.73
CA ASP A 858 -17.14 -34.89 -11.97
C ASP A 858 -17.05 -34.55 -10.48
N SER A 859 -17.94 -35.12 -9.66
CA SER A 859 -17.94 -34.92 -8.20
C SER A 859 -16.79 -35.62 -7.49
N SER A 860 -16.05 -36.51 -8.16
CA SER A 860 -14.89 -37.22 -7.60
C SER A 860 -13.55 -36.53 -7.88
N ARG A 861 -13.58 -35.40 -8.59
CA ARG A 861 -12.41 -34.56 -8.81
C ARG A 861 -11.77 -34.13 -7.48
N PRO A 862 -10.44 -33.96 -7.43
CA PRO A 862 -9.78 -33.48 -6.23
C PRO A 862 -10.18 -32.03 -5.93
N VAL A 863 -10.19 -31.67 -4.64
CA VAL A 863 -10.49 -30.30 -4.21
C VAL A 863 -9.24 -29.45 -4.34
N GLU A 864 -9.35 -28.39 -5.12
CA GLU A 864 -8.32 -27.38 -5.26
C GLU A 864 -8.05 -26.66 -3.94
N VAL A 865 -6.78 -26.36 -3.67
CA VAL A 865 -6.39 -25.42 -2.62
C VAL A 865 -6.83 -24.02 -3.04
N GLN A 866 -7.79 -23.49 -2.29
CA GLN A 866 -8.38 -22.20 -2.55
C GLN A 866 -7.53 -21.11 -1.87
N TYR A 867 -6.94 -20.26 -2.70
CA TYR A 867 -6.22 -19.06 -2.29
C TYR A 867 -7.15 -17.84 -2.33
N MET A 868 -6.98 -16.91 -1.39
CA MET A 868 -7.68 -15.63 -1.43
C MET A 868 -6.87 -14.60 -2.23
N PHE A 869 -7.56 -13.79 -3.04
CA PHE A 869 -6.93 -12.75 -3.85
C PHE A 869 -7.80 -11.49 -3.94
N CYS A 870 -7.19 -10.36 -3.60
CA CYS A 870 -7.79 -9.05 -3.80
C CYS A 870 -6.71 -7.98 -4.05
N SER A 871 -6.91 -7.12 -5.06
CA SER A 871 -5.92 -6.10 -5.46
C SER A 871 -6.46 -4.68 -5.35
N ASP A 872 -5.69 -3.70 -5.83
CA ASP A 872 -5.90 -2.27 -5.66
C ASP A 872 -7.29 -1.75 -6.08
N GLU A 873 -7.97 -2.43 -7.00
CA GLU A 873 -9.30 -2.08 -7.48
C GLU A 873 -10.43 -2.36 -6.47
N TRP A 874 -10.16 -3.22 -5.48
CA TRP A 874 -11.17 -3.77 -4.57
C TRP A 874 -10.87 -3.50 -3.08
N VAL A 875 -9.83 -2.73 -2.75
CA VAL A 875 -9.49 -2.36 -1.37
C VAL A 875 -10.68 -1.69 -0.66
N GLY A 876 -10.98 -2.12 0.56
CA GLY A 876 -12.12 -1.65 1.35
C GLY A 876 -13.47 -2.29 0.99
N ALA A 877 -13.49 -3.18 -0.02
CA ALA A 877 -14.73 -3.78 -0.49
C ALA A 877 -15.20 -4.98 0.33
N THR A 878 -14.32 -5.60 1.13
CA THR A 878 -14.63 -6.61 2.16
C THR A 878 -13.75 -6.33 3.38
N ILE A 879 -14.03 -6.96 4.53
CA ILE A 879 -13.12 -6.84 5.70
C ILE A 879 -11.81 -7.61 5.49
N SER A 880 -11.83 -8.60 4.62
CA SER A 880 -10.67 -9.40 4.23
C SER A 880 -9.78 -8.71 3.21
N CYS A 881 -10.26 -7.66 2.54
CA CYS A 881 -9.50 -6.93 1.51
C CYS A 881 -9.23 -5.50 1.96
N ASP A 882 -8.48 -5.37 3.06
CA ASP A 882 -8.07 -4.09 3.61
C ASP A 882 -6.56 -3.96 3.65
N ARG A 883 -6.08 -2.72 3.72
CA ARG A 883 -4.67 -2.44 3.99
C ARG A 883 -4.43 -2.33 5.49
N TRP A 884 -3.25 -2.79 5.92
CA TRP A 884 -2.80 -2.71 7.30
C TRP A 884 -3.75 -3.39 8.29
N ASP A 885 -4.29 -4.54 7.88
CA ASP A 885 -5.05 -5.46 8.72
C ASP A 885 -4.21 -6.68 9.09
N LEU A 886 -4.73 -7.46 10.04
CA LEU A 886 -4.10 -8.67 10.57
C LEU A 886 -5.13 -9.40 11.42
N GLY A 887 -5.49 -10.61 11.01
CA GLY A 887 -6.40 -11.46 11.75
C GLY A 887 -7.00 -12.54 10.86
N ALA A 888 -7.21 -13.74 11.41
CA ALA A 888 -7.85 -14.83 10.68
C ALA A 888 -9.38 -14.69 10.57
N ASP A 889 -9.95 -13.71 11.30
CA ASP A 889 -11.38 -13.42 11.37
C ASP A 889 -11.63 -11.93 11.70
N PRO A 890 -12.88 -11.42 11.59
CA PRO A 890 -13.19 -10.01 11.78
C PRO A 890 -12.93 -9.49 13.21
N PHE A 891 -13.03 -10.35 14.23
CA PHE A 891 -12.75 -9.99 15.61
C PHE A 891 -11.25 -9.86 15.86
N GLU A 892 -10.45 -10.76 15.31
CA GLU A 892 -8.98 -10.65 15.37
C GLU A 892 -8.47 -9.40 14.65
N VAL A 893 -9.02 -9.08 13.48
CA VAL A 893 -8.73 -7.81 12.75
C VAL A 893 -9.05 -6.60 13.63
N THR A 894 -10.24 -6.58 14.25
CA THR A 894 -10.65 -5.50 15.17
C THR A 894 -9.71 -5.40 16.36
N ARG A 895 -9.39 -6.53 17.01
CA ARG A 895 -8.50 -6.58 18.18
C ARG A 895 -7.10 -6.10 17.84
N SER A 896 -6.56 -6.50 16.70
CA SER A 896 -5.26 -6.05 16.21
C SER A 896 -5.26 -4.53 16.00
N ALA A 897 -6.30 -3.99 15.35
CA ALA A 897 -6.44 -2.55 15.14
C ALA A 897 -6.55 -1.74 16.46
N ILE A 898 -7.28 -2.26 17.45
CA ILE A 898 -7.39 -1.70 18.82
C ILE A 898 -6.01 -1.69 19.50
N GLN A 899 -5.32 -2.84 19.48
CA GLN A 899 -4.00 -2.99 20.08
C GLN A 899 -3.00 -2.03 19.44
N ASN A 900 -3.01 -1.91 18.12
CA ASN A 900 -2.14 -1.02 17.38
C ASN A 900 -2.36 0.45 17.78
N TYR A 901 -3.61 0.91 17.85
CA TYR A 901 -3.91 2.29 18.28
C TYR A 901 -3.40 2.60 19.69
N LYS A 902 -3.57 1.66 20.63
CA LYS A 902 -3.13 1.83 22.02
C LYS A 902 -1.61 1.75 22.17
N ALA A 903 -1.00 0.74 21.56
CA ALA A 903 0.43 0.48 21.69
C ALA A 903 1.29 1.56 21.01
N TYR A 904 0.83 2.11 19.87
CA TYR A 904 1.63 3.01 19.05
C TYR A 904 1.46 4.50 19.36
N TYR A 905 0.67 4.86 20.37
CA TYR A 905 0.46 6.26 20.76
C TYR A 905 1.78 7.06 20.97
N PRO A 906 2.78 6.56 21.73
CA PRO A 906 4.04 7.30 21.95
C PRO A 906 4.84 7.56 20.66
N PHE A 907 4.62 6.74 19.62
CA PHE A 907 5.39 6.81 18.37
C PHE A 907 4.69 7.65 17.32
N THR A 908 3.38 7.75 17.38
CA THR A 908 2.52 8.43 16.40
C THR A 908 2.19 9.85 16.84
N HIS A 909 2.14 10.13 18.14
CA HIS A 909 1.67 11.40 18.69
C HIS A 909 2.76 12.34 19.23
N PHE A 910 4.04 11.95 19.21
CA PHE A 910 5.16 12.81 19.65
C PHE A 910 6.11 13.14 18.52
N ARG A 911 6.66 14.36 18.47
CA ARG A 911 7.47 14.83 17.33
C ARG A 911 8.69 13.95 17.07
N ARG A 912 9.43 13.57 18.13
CA ARG A 912 10.66 12.74 18.03
C ARG A 912 11.64 13.26 16.97
N ASP A 913 11.85 14.58 16.97
CA ASP A 913 12.68 15.33 16.00
C ASP A 913 12.27 15.20 14.52
N ARG A 914 11.06 14.71 14.22
CA ARG A 914 10.53 14.68 12.85
C ARG A 914 10.30 16.10 12.33
N LEU A 915 10.85 16.39 11.14
CA LEU A 915 10.69 17.70 10.49
C LEU A 915 9.25 17.96 10.05
N THR A 916 8.57 16.94 9.52
CA THR A 916 7.23 17.02 8.93
C THR A 916 6.10 16.83 9.93
N PHE A 917 6.41 16.63 11.22
CA PHE A 917 5.41 16.40 12.25
C PHE A 917 4.69 17.68 12.66
N ASN A 918 3.36 17.58 12.74
CA ASN A 918 2.43 18.65 13.07
C ASN A 918 1.27 18.12 13.95
N SER A 919 0.33 18.99 14.31
CA SER A 919 -0.82 18.68 15.15
C SER A 919 -1.79 17.63 14.58
N LEU A 920 -1.75 17.35 13.27
CA LEU A 920 -2.60 16.34 12.61
C LEU A 920 -1.94 14.97 12.51
N SER A 921 -0.64 14.88 12.81
CA SER A 921 0.16 13.68 12.53
C SER A 921 -0.32 12.45 13.33
N GLY A 922 -0.70 12.63 14.61
CA GLY A 922 -1.21 11.55 15.45
C GLY A 922 -2.56 11.01 14.94
N ALA A 923 -3.52 11.91 14.73
CA ALA A 923 -4.85 11.56 14.25
C ALA A 923 -4.83 10.94 12.85
N ALA A 924 -3.95 11.41 11.95
CA ALA A 924 -3.79 10.80 10.63
C ALA A 924 -3.31 9.34 10.70
N SER A 925 -2.55 8.97 11.74
CA SER A 925 -2.20 7.58 12.02
C SER A 925 -3.36 6.82 12.65
N ALA A 926 -4.07 7.42 13.63
CA ALA A 926 -5.20 6.81 14.31
C ALA A 926 -6.37 6.48 13.36
N ALA A 927 -6.59 7.32 12.34
CA ALA A 927 -7.60 7.12 11.30
C ALA A 927 -7.50 5.75 10.60
N ARG A 928 -6.28 5.18 10.46
CA ARG A 928 -6.08 3.85 9.86
C ARG A 928 -6.72 2.72 10.66
N SER A 929 -6.82 2.88 11.99
CA SER A 929 -7.55 1.97 12.87
C SER A 929 -9.03 2.33 12.91
N PHE A 930 -9.38 3.62 12.98
CA PHE A 930 -10.77 4.05 13.13
C PHE A 930 -11.65 3.70 11.94
N ASN A 931 -11.12 3.74 10.70
CA ASN A 931 -11.89 3.42 9.50
C ASN A 931 -12.32 1.96 9.40
N LYS A 932 -11.56 1.04 10.01
CA LYS A 932 -11.91 -0.40 10.03
C LYS A 932 -13.14 -0.67 10.89
N MET A 933 -13.35 0.15 11.93
CA MET A 933 -14.45 -0.04 12.90
C MET A 933 -15.84 0.02 12.23
N PRO A 934 -16.23 1.10 11.50
CA PRO A 934 -17.51 1.15 10.81
C PRO A 934 -17.62 0.06 9.74
N GLN A 935 -16.54 -0.32 9.07
CA GLN A 935 -16.55 -1.39 8.06
C GLN A 935 -16.90 -2.76 8.67
N VAL A 936 -16.30 -3.14 9.81
CA VAL A 936 -16.67 -4.37 10.54
C VAL A 936 -18.14 -4.36 10.93
N TYR A 937 -18.64 -3.23 11.46
CA TYR A 937 -20.05 -3.05 11.80
C TYR A 937 -20.97 -3.18 10.59
N GLN A 938 -20.64 -2.55 9.46
CA GLN A 938 -21.43 -2.61 8.25
C GLN A 938 -21.42 -4.01 7.62
N ARG A 939 -20.28 -4.71 7.65
CA ARG A 939 -20.15 -6.10 7.19
C ARG A 939 -20.90 -7.08 8.07
N TRP A 940 -20.97 -6.82 9.38
CA TRP A 940 -21.84 -7.60 10.27
C TRP A 940 -23.31 -7.57 9.83
N PHE A 941 -23.82 -6.41 9.39
CA PHE A 941 -25.17 -6.30 8.83
C PHE A 941 -25.35 -7.10 7.54
N PHE A 942 -24.38 -7.03 6.62
CA PHE A 942 -24.42 -7.84 5.41
C PHE A 942 -24.35 -9.34 5.73
N ASN A 943 -23.54 -9.75 6.71
CA ASN A 943 -23.45 -11.12 7.19
C ASN A 943 -24.75 -11.58 7.87
N GLN A 944 -25.49 -10.72 8.58
CA GLN A 944 -26.81 -11.10 9.11
C GLN A 944 -27.85 -11.38 8.01
N TYR A 945 -27.69 -10.76 6.84
CA TYR A 945 -28.61 -10.92 5.72
C TYR A 945 -28.20 -12.05 4.77
N TYR A 946 -26.91 -12.14 4.42
CA TYR A 946 -26.36 -13.10 3.44
C TYR A 946 -25.58 -14.26 4.06
N GLY A 947 -25.03 -14.08 5.25
CA GLY A 947 -24.17 -15.06 5.92
C GLY A 947 -24.97 -16.21 6.51
N SER A 948 -24.35 -17.40 6.52
CA SER A 948 -25.00 -18.63 6.99
C SER A 948 -24.36 -19.23 8.23
N ASP A 949 -23.13 -18.85 8.59
CA ASP A 949 -22.39 -19.41 9.73
C ASP A 949 -22.59 -18.64 11.04
N PRO A 950 -23.20 -19.27 12.08
CA PRO A 950 -23.37 -18.65 13.39
C PRO A 950 -22.06 -18.26 14.07
N ILE A 951 -20.98 -19.02 13.84
CA ILE A 951 -19.68 -18.76 14.48
C ILE A 951 -19.09 -17.47 13.94
N LEU A 952 -19.01 -17.33 12.61
CA LEU A 952 -18.55 -16.10 11.95
C LEU A 952 -19.40 -14.88 12.35
N SER A 953 -20.72 -15.06 12.36
CA SER A 953 -21.69 -14.03 12.77
C SER A 953 -21.43 -13.50 14.19
N ASN A 954 -21.11 -14.38 15.14
CA ASN A 954 -20.76 -14.00 16.51
C ASN A 954 -19.40 -13.26 16.60
N TYR A 955 -18.41 -13.62 15.79
CA TYR A 955 -17.14 -12.86 15.74
C TYR A 955 -17.32 -11.47 15.12
N PHE A 956 -18.21 -11.31 14.13
CA PHE A 956 -18.62 -9.98 13.66
C PHE A 956 -19.31 -9.18 14.78
N LEU A 957 -20.19 -9.79 15.57
CA LEU A 957 -20.82 -9.16 16.74
C LEU A 957 -19.77 -8.63 17.72
N PHE A 958 -18.79 -9.46 18.10
CA PHE A 958 -17.72 -9.06 19.03
C PHE A 958 -16.86 -7.94 18.43
N GLY A 959 -16.49 -8.04 17.15
CA GLY A 959 -15.74 -7.00 16.43
C GLY A 959 -16.50 -5.67 16.38
N ALA A 960 -17.78 -5.69 16.02
CA ALA A 960 -18.60 -4.50 15.88
C ALA A 960 -18.77 -3.74 17.21
N TYR A 961 -19.08 -4.45 18.31
CA TYR A 961 -19.21 -3.83 19.63
C TYR A 961 -17.86 -3.36 20.18
N SER A 962 -16.79 -4.14 20.00
CA SER A 962 -15.44 -3.77 20.46
C SER A 962 -14.90 -2.55 19.72
N GLY A 963 -15.13 -2.46 18.41
CA GLY A 963 -14.77 -1.30 17.60
C GLY A 963 -15.54 -0.04 18.00
N PHE A 964 -16.85 -0.15 18.27
CA PHE A 964 -17.63 0.95 18.82
C PHE A 964 -17.11 1.41 20.19
N ASN A 965 -16.79 0.47 21.08
CA ASN A 965 -16.23 0.77 22.40
C ASN A 965 -14.88 1.47 22.32
N LEU A 966 -14.01 1.11 21.37
CA LEU A 966 -12.76 1.83 21.13
C LEU A 966 -13.03 3.29 20.75
N LEU A 967 -13.91 3.53 19.77
CA LEU A 967 -14.23 4.89 19.35
C LEU A 967 -14.80 5.69 20.53
N ALA A 968 -15.62 5.07 21.37
CA ALA A 968 -16.16 5.73 22.56
C ALA A 968 -15.09 5.99 23.64
N GLU A 969 -14.14 5.07 23.82
CA GLU A 969 -12.96 5.23 24.68
C GLU A 969 -12.15 6.47 24.26
N VAL A 970 -11.99 6.69 22.94
CA VAL A 970 -11.33 7.87 22.38
C VAL A 970 -12.06 9.15 22.82
N LEU A 971 -13.40 9.19 22.80
CA LEU A 971 -14.18 10.36 23.23
C LEU A 971 -14.11 10.60 24.76
N SER A 972 -13.87 9.55 25.54
CA SER A 972 -13.77 9.59 27.01
C SER A 972 -12.33 9.67 27.54
N MET A 973 -11.33 9.88 26.67
CA MET A 973 -9.93 9.85 27.07
C MET A 973 -9.58 10.99 28.04
N PRO A 974 -9.14 10.70 29.28
CA PRO A 974 -8.78 11.75 30.23
C PRO A 974 -7.41 12.35 29.87
N ALA A 975 -7.13 13.54 30.39
CA ALA A 975 -5.79 14.11 30.26
C ALA A 975 -4.78 13.36 31.15
N TYR A 976 -3.55 13.17 30.69
CA TYR A 976 -2.50 12.75 31.61
C TYR A 976 -2.19 13.88 32.61
N GLY A 977 -1.73 13.52 33.81
CA GLY A 977 -1.43 14.43 34.90
C GLY A 977 -2.01 14.01 36.25
N GLY A 978 -1.88 14.88 37.25
CA GLY A 978 -2.35 14.65 38.62
C GLY A 978 -3.79 15.09 38.83
N TYR A 979 -4.55 14.28 39.57
CA TYR A 979 -5.95 14.48 39.89
C TYR A 979 -6.19 14.48 41.41
N GLU A 980 -7.15 15.28 41.85
CA GLU A 980 -7.66 15.38 43.23
C GLU A 980 -9.16 15.05 43.22
N PHE A 981 -9.64 14.38 44.27
CA PHE A 981 -11.08 14.09 44.40
C PHE A 981 -11.85 15.32 44.90
N ASP A 982 -12.85 15.77 44.14
CA ASP A 982 -13.77 16.85 44.52
C ASP A 982 -15.03 16.26 45.19
N GLU A 983 -15.16 16.47 46.51
CA GLU A 983 -16.32 15.99 47.29
C GLU A 983 -17.67 16.62 46.87
N ALA A 984 -17.66 17.81 46.26
CA ALA A 984 -18.89 18.50 45.86
C ALA A 984 -19.37 18.04 44.48
N ALA A 985 -18.44 17.73 43.58
CA ALA A 985 -18.75 17.22 42.24
C ALA A 985 -18.79 15.67 42.16
N ASP A 986 -18.34 14.98 43.22
CA ASP A 986 -18.21 13.52 43.28
C ASP A 986 -17.36 12.93 42.13
N GLU A 987 -16.34 13.68 41.69
CA GLU A 987 -15.45 13.32 40.58
C GLU A 987 -13.99 13.68 40.89
N TYR A 988 -13.06 13.01 40.19
CA TYR A 988 -11.65 13.38 40.19
C TYR A 988 -11.40 14.47 39.15
N ILE A 989 -10.96 15.65 39.61
CA ILE A 989 -10.65 16.80 38.75
C ILE A 989 -9.14 16.93 38.53
N GLN A 990 -8.75 17.35 37.33
CA GLN A 990 -7.34 17.52 37.00
C GLN A 990 -6.76 18.77 37.68
N ILE A 991 -5.73 18.59 38.52
CA ILE A 991 -5.03 19.69 39.20
C ILE A 991 -3.61 19.92 38.67
N ASP A 992 -3.01 18.90 38.06
CA ASP A 992 -1.66 18.92 37.50
C ASP A 992 -1.67 18.39 36.05
N ARG A 993 -0.89 19.01 35.17
CA ARG A 993 -0.74 18.63 33.75
C ARG A 993 0.63 18.02 33.44
N ASP A 994 1.51 17.89 34.43
CA ASP A 994 2.79 17.22 34.31
C ASP A 994 2.58 15.72 34.06
N PRO A 995 3.15 15.13 32.99
CA PRO A 995 3.03 13.70 32.71
C PRO A 995 3.52 12.79 33.84
N ASN A 996 4.38 13.31 34.74
CA ASN A 996 4.90 12.58 35.89
C ASN A 996 4.18 12.86 37.21
N CYS A 997 3.17 13.75 37.20
CA CYS A 997 2.38 14.15 38.37
C CYS A 997 3.23 14.71 39.52
N GLN A 998 4.29 15.45 39.19
CA GLN A 998 5.24 16.04 40.14
C GLN A 998 5.00 17.54 40.36
N GLU A 999 4.12 18.18 39.58
CA GLU A 999 3.84 19.63 39.63
C GLU A 999 2.44 19.94 40.16
N GLY A 1000 2.18 19.71 41.45
CA GLY A 1000 0.98 20.27 42.08
C GLY A 1000 0.48 19.51 43.29
N GLY A 1001 0.69 20.06 44.48
CA GLY A 1001 -0.06 19.69 45.70
C GLY A 1001 -0.04 18.21 46.10
N ASP A 1002 -1.03 17.82 46.89
CA ASP A 1002 -1.30 16.41 47.27
C ASP A 1002 -2.16 15.77 46.16
N VAL A 1003 -1.53 15.10 45.21
CA VAL A 1003 -2.21 14.36 44.13
C VAL A 1003 -2.78 13.03 44.66
N ASP A 1004 -4.08 12.79 44.47
CA ASP A 1004 -4.75 11.53 44.86
C ASP A 1004 -4.55 10.41 43.83
N MET A 1005 -4.51 10.76 42.55
CA MET A 1005 -4.35 9.84 41.42
C MET A 1005 -3.48 10.46 40.32
N CYS A 1006 -2.58 9.65 39.74
CA CYS A 1006 -1.78 10.04 38.59
C CYS A 1006 -2.19 9.26 37.34
N VAL A 1007 -2.59 9.99 36.29
CA VAL A 1007 -2.86 9.42 34.96
C VAL A 1007 -1.64 9.64 34.08
N ARG A 1008 -1.04 8.55 33.56
CA ARG A 1008 0.18 8.62 32.74
C ARG A 1008 -0.14 8.71 31.24
N PRO A 1009 0.80 9.18 30.38
CA PRO A 1009 0.62 9.29 28.92
C PRO A 1009 0.17 8.03 28.17
N GLY A 1010 0.29 6.83 28.76
CA GLY A 1010 -0.28 5.60 28.18
C GLY A 1010 -1.79 5.44 28.40
N ASN A 1011 -2.31 6.01 29.49
CA ASN A 1011 -3.71 5.91 29.91
C ASN A 1011 -4.49 7.23 29.78
N GLY A 1012 -3.80 8.33 29.46
CA GLY A 1012 -4.40 9.64 29.24
C GLY A 1012 -3.59 10.45 28.22
N ARG A 1013 -4.21 11.47 27.62
CA ARG A 1013 -3.66 12.21 26.47
C ARG A 1013 -3.93 13.70 26.58
N THR A 1014 -3.00 14.56 26.16
CA THR A 1014 -3.29 16.01 26.16
C THR A 1014 -4.42 16.35 25.20
N LEU A 1015 -5.28 17.28 25.59
CA LEU A 1015 -6.36 17.73 24.70
C LEU A 1015 -5.80 18.52 23.50
N TYR A 1016 -4.95 19.50 23.74
CA TYR A 1016 -4.37 20.39 22.72
C TYR A 1016 -2.92 20.07 22.43
N SER A 1017 -2.47 20.37 21.21
CA SER A 1017 -1.09 20.12 20.80
C SER A 1017 -0.11 20.95 21.62
N ARG A 1018 1.05 20.35 21.95
CA ARG A 1018 2.14 21.02 22.67
C ARG A 1018 3.19 21.51 21.68
N TYR A 1019 3.84 22.62 22.04
CA TYR A 1019 4.84 23.29 21.20
C TYR A 1019 6.08 23.62 22.03
N ASP A 1020 7.25 23.60 21.38
CA ASP A 1020 8.51 24.02 21.99
C ASP A 1020 8.61 25.56 22.00
N TYR A 1021 8.03 26.19 23.01
CA TYR A 1021 8.14 27.63 23.26
C TYR A 1021 9.59 28.11 23.49
N GLY A 1022 10.49 27.20 23.89
CA GLY A 1022 11.92 27.48 24.08
C GLY A 1022 12.65 27.77 22.76
N SER A 1023 12.14 27.26 21.63
CA SER A 1023 12.70 27.50 20.29
C SER A 1023 12.58 28.95 19.78
N GLY A 1024 11.85 29.82 20.49
CA GLY A 1024 11.73 31.24 20.18
C GLY A 1024 10.62 31.55 19.16
N TYR A 1025 10.85 32.51 18.27
CA TYR A 1025 9.81 33.13 17.42
C TYR A 1025 8.97 32.13 16.60
N TYR A 1026 9.55 30.99 16.18
CA TYR A 1026 8.89 29.98 15.34
C TYR A 1026 8.37 28.77 16.13
N TYR A 1027 8.12 28.89 17.43
CA TYR A 1027 7.65 27.77 18.28
C TYR A 1027 6.41 27.06 17.74
N TYR A 1028 5.51 27.79 17.06
CA TYR A 1028 4.28 27.26 16.49
C TYR A 1028 4.53 26.22 15.37
N SER A 1029 5.70 26.24 14.71
CA SER A 1029 6.15 25.21 13.77
C SER A 1029 6.89 24.04 14.44
N ARG A 1030 7.11 24.16 15.75
CA ARG A 1030 7.84 23.20 16.59
C ARG A 1030 6.88 22.46 17.51
N THR A 1031 5.81 21.87 16.95
CA THR A 1031 4.91 20.95 17.67
C THR A 1031 5.73 19.79 18.24
N THR A 1032 5.63 19.54 19.54
CA THR A 1032 6.31 18.46 20.29
C THR A 1032 5.39 17.27 20.53
N GLU A 1033 4.09 17.51 20.72
CA GLU A 1033 3.05 16.50 20.91
C GLU A 1033 1.80 16.90 20.11
N SER A 1034 1.22 15.94 19.40
CA SER A 1034 -0.06 16.06 18.69
C SER A 1034 -1.18 15.86 19.71
N GLY A 1035 -2.04 16.87 19.86
CA GLY A 1035 -3.15 16.81 20.82
C GLY A 1035 -4.25 15.81 20.42
N HIS A 1036 -4.93 15.26 21.41
CA HIS A 1036 -6.06 14.32 21.29
C HIS A 1036 -7.34 14.93 20.71
N TYR A 1037 -7.36 16.26 20.56
CA TYR A 1037 -8.42 17.00 19.89
C TYR A 1037 -8.80 16.38 18.54
N TRP A 1038 -7.80 16.08 17.70
CA TRP A 1038 -8.00 15.57 16.34
C TRP A 1038 -8.45 14.11 16.33
N ASP A 1039 -7.92 13.26 17.21
CA ASP A 1039 -8.37 11.88 17.41
C ASP A 1039 -9.86 11.83 17.74
N THR A 1040 -10.32 12.74 18.60
CA THR A 1040 -11.74 12.85 18.98
C THR A 1040 -12.61 13.18 17.76
N ILE A 1041 -12.18 14.11 16.91
CA ILE A 1041 -12.95 14.49 15.70
C ILE A 1041 -13.00 13.32 14.70
N PHE A 1042 -11.88 12.64 14.46
CA PHE A 1042 -11.86 11.48 13.55
C PHE A 1042 -12.64 10.29 14.10
N ALA A 1043 -12.65 10.07 15.41
CA ALA A 1043 -13.52 9.08 16.03
C ALA A 1043 -15.01 9.43 15.84
N MET A 1044 -15.40 10.70 16.04
CA MET A 1044 -16.77 11.16 15.75
C MET A 1044 -17.14 10.99 14.27
N GLN A 1045 -16.21 11.20 13.34
CA GLN A 1045 -16.42 10.93 11.91
C GLN A 1045 -16.65 9.44 11.65
N ALA A 1046 -15.81 8.56 12.19
CA ALA A 1046 -16.00 7.10 12.06
C ALA A 1046 -17.35 6.65 12.66
N MET A 1047 -17.77 7.21 13.80
CA MET A 1047 -19.08 6.92 14.42
C MET A 1047 -20.28 7.42 13.60
N THR A 1048 -20.10 8.47 12.80
CA THR A 1048 -21.17 9.09 12.00
C THR A 1048 -21.13 8.66 10.53
N GLN A 1049 -20.11 7.87 10.15
CA GLN A 1049 -20.02 7.23 8.85
C GLN A 1049 -21.14 6.20 8.70
N SER A 1050 -22.04 6.50 7.77
CA SER A 1050 -23.24 5.71 7.53
C SER A 1050 -23.23 5.03 6.16
N ARG A 1051 -22.26 5.32 5.29
CA ARG A 1051 -22.19 4.73 3.95
C ARG A 1051 -21.48 3.38 4.01
N ALA A 1052 -22.16 2.37 3.51
CA ALA A 1052 -21.64 1.03 3.31
C ALA A 1052 -21.78 0.64 1.83
N THR A 1053 -20.75 0.01 1.29
CA THR A 1053 -20.73 -0.48 -0.09
C THR A 1053 -20.76 -2.00 -0.08
N ALA A 1054 -21.61 -2.64 -0.89
CA ALA A 1054 -21.62 -4.09 -1.03
C ALA A 1054 -21.23 -4.51 -2.46
N LEU A 1055 -20.39 -5.53 -2.56
CA LEU A 1055 -20.08 -6.21 -3.82
C LEU A 1055 -21.19 -7.22 -4.16
N GLY A 1056 -21.48 -7.41 -5.46
CA GLY A 1056 -22.40 -8.46 -5.92
C GLY A 1056 -23.86 -8.06 -6.19
N VAL A 1057 -24.17 -6.77 -6.36
CA VAL A 1057 -25.47 -6.31 -6.91
C VAL A 1057 -25.32 -5.94 -8.39
N ASP A 1058 -26.25 -6.41 -9.22
CA ASP A 1058 -26.33 -6.44 -10.70
C ASP A 1058 -25.45 -5.45 -11.51
N VAL A 1059 -24.90 -5.96 -12.60
CA VAL A 1059 -23.83 -5.48 -13.49
C VAL A 1059 -24.16 -4.20 -14.29
N GLN A 1060 -25.29 -3.55 -14.02
CA GLN A 1060 -25.67 -2.27 -14.63
C GLN A 1060 -25.70 -1.12 -13.60
N GLY A 1061 -24.53 -0.79 -13.04
CA GLY A 1061 -24.15 0.62 -12.93
C GLY A 1061 -24.17 1.32 -11.57
N ASP A 1062 -24.30 0.64 -10.43
CA ASP A 1062 -24.04 1.27 -9.13
C ASP A 1062 -23.71 0.20 -8.07
N MET A 1063 -22.54 0.30 -7.42
CA MET A 1063 -22.32 -0.47 -6.19
C MET A 1063 -23.37 0.04 -5.20
N GLY A 1064 -24.38 -0.77 -4.89
CA GLY A 1064 -25.50 -0.33 -4.06
C GLY A 1064 -24.98 0.32 -2.79
N THR A 1065 -25.13 1.64 -2.68
CA THR A 1065 -24.71 2.38 -1.49
C THR A 1065 -25.83 2.28 -0.47
N TYR A 1066 -25.56 1.58 0.62
CA TYR A 1066 -26.49 1.42 1.73
C TYR A 1066 -26.16 2.40 2.83
N LEU A 1067 -27.20 2.85 3.53
CA LEU A 1067 -27.07 3.74 4.67
C LEU A 1067 -27.23 2.94 5.97
N LEU A 1068 -26.10 2.47 6.50
CA LEU A 1068 -25.98 1.67 7.72
C LEU A 1068 -25.25 2.49 8.80
N PRO A 1069 -25.93 3.45 9.47
CA PRO A 1069 -25.34 4.23 10.54
C PRO A 1069 -25.19 3.40 11.82
N TYR A 1070 -24.10 3.60 12.58
CA TYR A 1070 -23.98 3.04 13.94
C TYR A 1070 -25.19 3.35 14.84
N TYR A 1071 -25.82 4.51 14.62
CA TYR A 1071 -27.03 4.96 15.33
C TYR A 1071 -28.22 4.00 15.20
N LEU A 1072 -28.23 3.12 14.20
CA LEU A 1072 -29.27 2.10 14.06
C LEU A 1072 -29.23 1.13 15.26
N VAL A 1073 -28.04 0.61 15.60
CA VAL A 1073 -27.85 -0.32 16.72
C VAL A 1073 -27.65 0.44 18.03
N PHE A 1074 -26.70 1.36 18.07
CA PHE A 1074 -26.22 2.03 19.28
C PHE A 1074 -26.94 3.35 19.57
N GLU A 1075 -28.24 3.45 19.28
CA GLU A 1075 -29.04 4.68 19.40
C GLU A 1075 -28.95 5.30 20.79
N GLY A 1076 -29.17 4.50 21.84
CA GLY A 1076 -29.10 4.97 23.23
C GLY A 1076 -27.70 5.42 23.62
N ASN A 1077 -26.70 4.59 23.33
CA ASN A 1077 -25.30 4.84 23.68
C ASN A 1077 -24.78 6.12 23.00
N LEU A 1078 -24.99 6.25 21.69
CA LEU A 1078 -24.59 7.46 20.94
C LEU A 1078 -25.35 8.70 21.40
N THR A 1079 -26.65 8.56 21.72
CA THR A 1079 -27.45 9.66 22.25
C THR A 1079 -26.89 10.17 23.58
N GLU A 1080 -26.54 9.27 24.50
CA GLU A 1080 -25.95 9.61 25.79
C GLU A 1080 -24.59 10.32 25.63
N TYR A 1081 -23.67 9.74 24.86
CA TYR A 1081 -22.34 10.31 24.63
C TYR A 1081 -22.41 11.69 23.98
N PHE A 1082 -23.18 11.83 22.88
CA PHE A 1082 -23.26 13.09 22.18
C PHE A 1082 -24.00 14.16 23.00
N ASN A 1083 -25.05 13.80 23.75
CA ASN A 1083 -25.73 14.75 24.64
C ASN A 1083 -24.80 15.23 25.76
N GLY A 1084 -24.02 14.32 26.36
CA GLY A 1084 -23.07 14.67 27.40
C GLY A 1084 -21.93 15.54 26.86
N LEU A 1085 -21.40 15.24 25.67
CA LEU A 1085 -20.45 16.12 24.97
C LEU A 1085 -21.04 17.49 24.68
N ILE A 1086 -22.27 17.57 24.14
CA ILE A 1086 -22.94 18.84 23.85
C ILE A 1086 -23.02 19.68 25.13
N ARG A 1087 -23.48 19.11 26.25
CA ARG A 1087 -23.62 19.80 27.55
C ARG A 1087 -22.28 20.06 28.28
N GLY A 1088 -21.20 19.37 27.90
CA GLY A 1088 -19.96 19.34 28.66
C GLY A 1088 -20.06 18.53 29.97
N ASP A 1089 -21.07 17.67 30.09
CA ASP A 1089 -21.31 16.77 31.22
C ASP A 1089 -20.83 15.37 30.83
N THR A 1090 -19.62 15.02 31.28
CA THR A 1090 -18.98 13.74 30.91
C THR A 1090 -19.24 12.63 31.91
N THR A 1091 -20.00 12.88 32.98
CA THR A 1091 -20.15 11.95 34.12
C THR A 1091 -20.72 10.58 33.71
N GLY A 1092 -21.60 10.54 32.70
CA GLY A 1092 -22.21 9.31 32.17
C GLY A 1092 -21.20 8.38 31.47
N PHE A 1093 -20.18 8.94 30.83
CA PHE A 1093 -19.23 8.18 30.00
C PHE A 1093 -17.76 8.33 30.39
N ALA A 1094 -17.46 9.14 31.41
CA ALA A 1094 -16.12 9.33 31.93
C ALA A 1094 -15.54 8.00 32.46
N PRO A 1095 -14.22 7.80 32.33
CA PRO A 1095 -13.56 6.67 32.97
C PRO A 1095 -13.71 6.76 34.48
N LEU A 1096 -13.61 5.61 35.12
CA LEU A 1096 -13.80 5.42 36.55
C LEU A 1096 -12.46 5.19 37.23
N TYR A 1097 -12.34 5.66 38.47
CA TYR A 1097 -11.19 5.33 39.31
C TYR A 1097 -11.62 4.80 40.67
N SER A 1098 -10.94 3.75 41.11
CA SER A 1098 -10.92 3.29 42.50
C SER A 1098 -9.48 3.04 42.95
N LYS A 1099 -9.21 3.16 44.26
CA LYS A 1099 -7.90 2.79 44.83
C LYS A 1099 -7.60 1.28 44.74
N ALA A 1100 -8.62 0.44 44.56
CA ALA A 1100 -8.48 -1.00 44.48
C ALA A 1100 -8.17 -1.47 43.06
N ASP A 1101 -8.83 -0.89 42.06
CA ASP A 1101 -8.87 -1.38 40.68
C ASP A 1101 -8.16 -0.44 39.69
N GLY A 1102 -7.80 0.77 40.13
CA GLY A 1102 -7.13 1.76 39.28
C GLY A 1102 -8.09 2.47 38.33
N LEU A 1103 -7.53 3.06 37.26
CA LEU A 1103 -8.30 3.74 36.21
C LEU A 1103 -8.90 2.69 35.26
N ARG A 1104 -10.21 2.76 35.04
CA ARG A 1104 -10.97 1.87 34.16
C ARG A 1104 -11.83 2.67 33.19
N PHE A 1105 -11.70 2.39 31.89
CA PHE A 1105 -12.62 2.95 30.89
C PHE A 1105 -13.97 2.25 30.95
N ARG A 1106 -15.05 3.02 30.85
CA ARG A 1106 -16.42 2.48 30.76
C ARG A 1106 -16.69 2.04 29.32
N PRO A 1107 -16.97 0.75 29.06
CA PRO A 1107 -17.41 0.33 27.73
C PRO A 1107 -18.76 0.99 27.42
N ALA A 1108 -18.85 1.63 26.25
CA ALA A 1108 -20.05 2.35 25.84
C ALA A 1108 -21.23 1.41 25.56
N ALA A 1109 -20.96 0.27 24.95
CA ALA A 1109 -21.92 -0.78 24.64
C ALA A 1109 -21.44 -2.11 25.23
N LEU A 1110 -22.34 -2.77 25.96
CA LEU A 1110 -22.11 -4.08 26.55
C LEU A 1110 -23.11 -5.09 26.01
N LEU A 1111 -22.74 -6.37 26.05
CA LEU A 1111 -23.64 -7.47 25.66
C LEU A 1111 -24.41 -7.93 26.90
N GLY A 1112 -25.73 -7.70 26.91
CA GLY A 1112 -26.56 -7.90 28.10
C GLY A 1112 -26.72 -9.37 28.48
N LEU A 1113 -26.75 -9.67 29.79
CA LEU A 1113 -26.91 -11.04 30.29
C LEU A 1113 -28.32 -11.25 30.88
N GLN A 1114 -29.00 -12.31 30.46
CA GLN A 1114 -30.30 -12.68 31.04
C GLN A 1114 -30.13 -13.11 32.51
N GLY A 1115 -30.46 -12.21 33.44
CA GLY A 1115 -30.32 -12.45 34.88
C GLY A 1115 -29.62 -11.31 35.65
N GLY A 1116 -29.10 -10.30 34.93
CA GLY A 1116 -28.37 -9.17 35.50
C GLY A 1116 -26.86 -9.27 35.25
N GLY A 1117 -26.22 -8.14 34.94
CA GLY A 1117 -24.83 -8.08 34.46
C GLY A 1117 -24.72 -7.92 32.95
N ALA A 1118 -23.51 -7.68 32.45
CA ALA A 1118 -23.22 -7.52 31.02
C ALA A 1118 -21.83 -8.07 30.70
N LEU A 1119 -21.58 -8.47 29.46
CA LEU A 1119 -20.30 -9.01 29.00
C LEU A 1119 -19.52 -7.93 28.26
N ASP A 1120 -18.23 -7.78 28.56
CA ASP A 1120 -17.30 -7.02 27.73
C ASP A 1120 -17.01 -7.82 26.44
N PRO A 1121 -17.41 -7.31 25.26
CA PRO A 1121 -17.21 -8.00 23.97
C PRO A 1121 -15.75 -8.21 23.58
N LEU A 1122 -14.80 -7.41 24.12
CA LEU A 1122 -13.38 -7.52 23.76
C LEU A 1122 -12.68 -8.63 24.56
N THR A 1123 -13.03 -8.79 25.84
CA THR A 1123 -12.30 -9.63 26.79
C THR A 1123 -13.09 -10.86 27.26
N GLY A 1124 -14.42 -10.85 27.11
CA GLY A 1124 -15.30 -11.84 27.71
C GLY A 1124 -15.49 -11.68 29.22
N GLU A 1125 -15.03 -10.57 29.82
CA GLU A 1125 -15.21 -10.29 31.26
C GLU A 1125 -16.70 -10.01 31.57
N VAL A 1126 -17.22 -10.62 32.64
CA VAL A 1126 -18.58 -10.34 33.12
C VAL A 1126 -18.55 -9.13 34.06
N LEU A 1127 -19.23 -8.07 33.65
CA LEU A 1127 -19.38 -6.80 34.35
C LEU A 1127 -20.76 -6.72 35.04
N ASN A 1128 -20.86 -5.86 36.05
CA ASN A 1128 -22.16 -5.45 36.58
C ASN A 1128 -22.91 -4.60 35.55
N SER A 1129 -24.24 -4.47 35.68
CA SER A 1129 -25.11 -3.78 34.70
C SER A 1129 -24.79 -2.31 34.44
N THR A 1130 -23.93 -1.69 35.25
CA THR A 1130 -23.48 -0.29 35.11
C THR A 1130 -22.03 -0.18 34.62
N GLY A 1131 -21.33 -1.30 34.38
CA GLY A 1131 -19.89 -1.31 34.10
C GLY A 1131 -19.01 -0.87 35.30
N ALA A 1132 -19.62 -0.58 36.45
CA ALA A 1132 -18.98 -0.02 37.63
C ALA A 1132 -19.13 -0.91 38.87
N THR A 1133 -18.12 -0.92 39.74
CA THR A 1133 -18.25 -1.41 41.12
C THR A 1133 -18.75 -0.29 42.03
N SER A 1134 -19.36 -0.63 43.17
CA SER A 1134 -20.02 0.36 44.07
C SER A 1134 -19.06 1.29 44.84
N ALA A 1135 -17.80 1.43 44.39
CA ALA A 1135 -16.74 2.23 45.05
C ALA A 1135 -15.89 3.05 44.06
N GLU A 1136 -16.38 3.24 42.82
CA GLU A 1136 -15.68 3.95 41.73
C GLU A 1136 -16.30 5.34 41.50
N SER A 1137 -15.45 6.36 41.33
CA SER A 1137 -15.88 7.73 40.99
C SER A 1137 -15.39 8.15 39.59
N PRO A 1138 -16.13 8.98 38.85
CA PRO A 1138 -15.72 9.49 37.55
C PRO A 1138 -14.40 10.27 37.59
N VAL A 1139 -13.65 10.19 36.50
CA VAL A 1139 -12.45 11.01 36.26
C VAL A 1139 -12.78 12.01 35.17
N GLN A 1140 -12.55 13.29 35.45
CA GLN A 1140 -12.89 14.38 34.57
C GLN A 1140 -12.29 14.21 33.16
N VAL A 1141 -13.15 14.35 32.15
CA VAL A 1141 -12.76 14.38 30.74
C VAL A 1141 -12.94 15.81 30.22
N ARG A 1142 -11.86 16.42 29.75
CA ARG A 1142 -11.92 17.79 29.22
C ARG A 1142 -12.35 17.78 27.76
N THR A 1143 -13.41 18.53 27.45
CA THR A 1143 -13.90 18.71 26.08
C THR A 1143 -13.62 20.12 25.58
N ALA A 1144 -13.18 20.24 24.32
CA ALA A 1144 -12.98 21.52 23.65
C ALA A 1144 -14.32 22.07 23.14
N TRP A 1145 -14.44 23.39 23.02
CA TRP A 1145 -15.66 24.02 22.52
C TRP A 1145 -16.06 23.48 21.13
N ALA A 1146 -15.11 23.37 20.19
CA ALA A 1146 -15.43 22.85 18.86
C ALA A 1146 -15.89 21.39 18.89
N GLN A 1147 -15.37 20.53 19.79
CA GLN A 1147 -15.83 19.14 19.92
C GLN A 1147 -17.33 19.05 20.30
N ARG A 1148 -17.80 19.98 21.13
CA ARG A 1148 -19.23 20.11 21.49
C ARG A 1148 -20.07 20.50 20.27
N ILE A 1149 -19.54 21.37 19.41
CA ILE A 1149 -20.22 21.76 18.16
C ILE A 1149 -20.16 20.64 17.11
N TYR A 1150 -19.04 19.94 16.96
CA TYR A 1150 -18.91 18.78 16.07
C TYR A 1150 -19.92 17.69 16.45
N SER A 1151 -20.04 17.34 17.74
CA SER A 1151 -21.04 16.37 18.20
C SER A 1151 -22.46 16.81 17.87
N LEU A 1152 -22.82 18.09 18.13
CA LEU A 1152 -24.12 18.63 17.72
C LEU A 1152 -24.37 18.53 16.21
N LEU A 1153 -23.45 19.05 15.38
CA LEU A 1153 -23.64 19.15 13.94
C LEU A 1153 -23.64 17.77 13.26
N TYR A 1154 -22.68 16.90 13.60
CA TYR A 1154 -22.61 15.56 13.03
C TYR A 1154 -23.76 14.67 13.51
N GLY A 1155 -24.12 14.74 14.79
CA GLY A 1155 -25.25 13.99 15.34
C GLY A 1155 -26.56 14.36 14.64
N VAL A 1156 -26.88 15.64 14.53
CA VAL A 1156 -28.11 16.09 13.85
C VAL A 1156 -28.07 15.78 12.35
N ALA A 1157 -26.91 15.83 11.69
CA ALA A 1157 -26.81 15.63 10.23
C ALA A 1157 -26.79 14.18 9.77
N PHE A 1158 -26.21 13.26 10.56
CA PHE A 1158 -25.85 11.92 10.08
C PHE A 1158 -26.50 10.77 10.86
N PHE A 1159 -27.02 10.99 12.07
CA PHE A 1159 -27.81 9.97 12.79
C PHE A 1159 -29.24 9.83 12.25
N ASN A 1160 -29.75 10.84 11.57
CA ASN A 1160 -31.14 10.97 11.11
C ASN A 1160 -31.46 10.22 9.81
N SER A 1161 -30.70 9.18 9.49
CA SER A 1161 -30.43 8.89 8.09
C SER A 1161 -31.47 7.96 7.42
N SER A 1162 -32.24 7.13 8.15
CA SER A 1162 -33.38 6.38 7.53
C SER A 1162 -34.45 5.82 8.49
N TYR A 1163 -34.13 5.52 9.76
CA TYR A 1163 -35.04 4.75 10.65
C TYR A 1163 -35.46 5.45 11.94
N SER A 1164 -34.68 6.40 12.43
CA SER A 1164 -34.93 7.08 13.71
C SER A 1164 -34.68 8.58 13.57
N GLN A 1165 -35.67 9.37 13.99
CA GLN A 1165 -35.53 10.82 14.17
C GLN A 1165 -35.27 11.17 15.64
N HIS A 1166 -35.07 10.16 16.49
CA HIS A 1166 -34.95 10.32 17.93
C HIS A 1166 -33.92 11.37 18.32
N PHE A 1167 -32.70 11.32 17.75
CA PHE A 1167 -31.64 12.29 18.06
C PHE A 1167 -32.05 13.75 17.81
N VAL A 1168 -32.76 13.99 16.71
CA VAL A 1168 -33.24 15.33 16.34
C VAL A 1168 -34.39 15.74 17.24
N ASP A 1169 -35.34 14.83 17.46
CA ASP A 1169 -36.55 15.10 18.24
C ASP A 1169 -36.26 15.40 19.71
N GLN A 1170 -35.32 14.67 20.32
CA GLN A 1170 -34.89 14.90 21.71
C GLN A 1170 -34.06 16.18 21.89
N ALA A 1171 -33.55 16.77 20.80
CA ALA A 1171 -32.85 18.06 20.80
C ALA A 1171 -33.74 19.28 20.49
N ARG A 1172 -35.05 19.09 20.22
CA ARG A 1172 -35.96 20.18 19.83
C ARG A 1172 -36.30 21.12 20.98
N ILE A 1173 -35.82 22.36 20.89
CA ILE A 1173 -36.21 23.48 21.75
C ILE A 1173 -37.06 24.44 20.91
N PHE A 1174 -38.19 24.91 21.42
CA PHE A 1174 -39.03 25.89 20.72
C PHE A 1174 -39.17 27.19 21.51
N LYS A 1175 -39.32 28.31 20.78
CA LYS A 1175 -39.58 29.64 21.36
C LYS A 1175 -41.08 29.89 21.41
N LEU A 1176 -41.64 30.11 22.60
CA LEU A 1176 -43.07 30.34 22.76
C LEU A 1176 -43.49 31.67 22.11
N GLY A 1177 -44.62 31.66 21.40
CA GLY A 1177 -45.19 32.85 20.74
C GLY A 1177 -44.82 33.04 19.25
N ASN A 1178 -43.93 32.21 18.69
CA ASN A 1178 -43.50 32.29 17.28
C ASN A 1178 -44.24 31.36 16.31
N GLY A 1179 -45.25 30.59 16.77
CA GLY A 1179 -46.02 29.66 15.93
C GLY A 1179 -45.38 28.27 15.76
N GLU A 1180 -44.18 28.05 16.31
CA GLU A 1180 -43.43 26.78 16.31
C GLU A 1180 -43.63 25.97 17.61
N GLN A 1181 -44.52 26.43 18.49
CA GLN A 1181 -44.82 25.76 19.74
C GLN A 1181 -45.45 24.39 19.50
N LEU A 1182 -44.84 23.35 20.07
CA LEU A 1182 -45.46 22.03 20.15
C LEU A 1182 -46.38 22.00 21.37
N GLU A 1183 -47.63 21.58 21.17
CA GLU A 1183 -48.57 21.32 22.26
C GLU A 1183 -48.47 19.87 22.69
N ALA A 1184 -48.30 19.62 23.99
CA ALA A 1184 -48.44 18.27 24.53
C ALA A 1184 -49.93 17.85 24.43
N PRO A 1185 -50.28 16.79 23.68
CA PRO A 1185 -51.67 16.38 23.52
C PRO A 1185 -52.30 16.03 24.88
N ALA A 1186 -53.50 16.52 25.17
CA ALA A 1186 -54.16 16.25 26.44
C ALA A 1186 -54.30 14.74 26.71
N GLY A 1187 -53.68 14.26 27.80
CA GLY A 1187 -53.67 12.85 28.19
C GLY A 1187 -52.55 12.00 27.56
N SER A 1188 -51.54 12.61 26.94
CA SER A 1188 -50.37 11.90 26.37
C SER A 1188 -49.31 11.49 27.39
N GLY A 1189 -49.40 11.96 28.64
CA GLY A 1189 -48.35 11.75 29.67
C GLY A 1189 -47.13 12.65 29.48
N PHE A 1190 -47.22 13.69 28.66
CA PHE A 1190 -46.14 14.65 28.43
C PHE A 1190 -46.60 16.05 28.82
N GLU A 1191 -45.67 16.87 29.32
CA GLU A 1191 -45.85 18.28 29.64
C GLU A 1191 -44.86 19.18 28.89
N VAL A 1192 -45.16 20.47 28.84
CA VAL A 1192 -44.25 21.48 28.31
C VAL A 1192 -43.57 22.19 29.48
N ILE A 1193 -42.26 21.96 29.61
CA ILE A 1193 -41.42 22.68 30.58
C ILE A 1193 -40.83 23.92 29.92
N THR A 1194 -40.71 25.01 30.67
CA THR A 1194 -40.24 26.31 30.15
C THR A 1194 -39.42 27.09 31.17
N PHE A 1195 -38.58 28.00 30.68
CA PHE A 1195 -38.08 29.14 31.45
C PHE A 1195 -38.08 30.40 30.57
N THR A 1196 -38.08 31.57 31.20
CA THR A 1196 -38.03 32.86 30.48
C THR A 1196 -36.71 33.53 30.77
N ASP A 1197 -35.97 33.88 29.72
CA ASP A 1197 -34.77 34.70 29.86
C ASP A 1197 -35.14 36.11 30.35
N PRO A 1198 -34.65 36.55 31.52
CA PRO A 1198 -34.96 37.87 32.08
C PRO A 1198 -34.39 39.02 31.26
N HIS A 1199 -33.38 38.80 30.41
CA HIS A 1199 -32.77 39.83 29.58
C HIS A 1199 -33.51 40.07 28.27
N THR A 1200 -33.79 39.02 27.51
CA THR A 1200 -34.46 39.14 26.20
C THR A 1200 -35.99 39.05 26.28
N GLY A 1201 -36.54 38.48 27.36
CA GLY A 1201 -37.96 38.19 27.50
C GLY A 1201 -38.45 37.01 26.65
N ILE A 1202 -37.54 36.26 26.02
CA ILE A 1202 -37.87 35.07 25.23
C ILE A 1202 -38.13 33.91 26.19
N THR A 1203 -39.27 33.23 26.00
CA THR A 1203 -39.60 31.99 26.72
C THR A 1203 -39.20 30.79 25.86
N TYR A 1204 -38.30 29.98 26.38
CA TYR A 1204 -37.85 28.74 25.76
C TYR A 1204 -38.65 27.57 26.35
N GLY A 1205 -38.97 26.57 25.52
CA GLY A 1205 -39.70 25.38 25.95
C GLY A 1205 -39.24 24.09 25.30
N ALA A 1206 -39.48 22.98 26.01
CA ALA A 1206 -39.24 21.61 25.56
C ALA A 1206 -40.38 20.70 26.03
N ILE A 1207 -40.57 19.57 25.34
CA ILE A 1207 -41.48 18.51 25.78
C ILE A 1207 -40.72 17.59 26.74
N ALA A 1208 -41.33 17.27 27.89
CA ALA A 1208 -40.84 16.31 28.87
C ALA A 1208 -41.98 15.35 29.28
N GLU A 1209 -41.64 14.13 29.71
CA GLU A 1209 -42.63 13.24 30.32
C GLU A 1209 -43.07 13.79 31.69
N GLU A 1210 -44.36 13.67 32.01
CA GLU A 1210 -44.93 14.18 33.27
C GLU A 1210 -44.24 13.52 34.47
N GLY A 1211 -43.52 14.32 35.27
CA GLY A 1211 -42.82 13.82 36.47
C GLY A 1211 -41.52 13.07 36.20
N ALA A 1212 -40.95 13.19 34.99
CA ALA A 1212 -39.61 12.67 34.69
C ALA A 1212 -38.56 13.17 35.70
N ALA A 1213 -37.70 12.26 36.15
CA ALA A 1213 -36.50 12.63 36.87
C ALA A 1213 -35.53 13.37 35.94
N ASP A 1214 -34.61 14.17 36.49
CA ASP A 1214 -33.69 14.98 35.66
C ASP A 1214 -32.78 14.11 34.77
N GLU A 1215 -32.48 12.87 35.19
CA GLU A 1215 -31.73 11.87 34.43
C GLU A 1215 -32.48 11.39 33.17
N ASP A 1216 -33.81 11.27 33.24
CA ASP A 1216 -34.69 10.77 32.18
C ASP A 1216 -35.08 11.84 31.14
N LEU A 1217 -34.67 13.09 31.36
CA LEU A 1217 -34.98 14.20 30.45
C LEU A 1217 -34.19 14.10 29.14
N SER A 1218 -34.84 14.50 28.03
CA SER A 1218 -34.21 14.73 26.73
C SER A 1218 -33.15 15.84 26.80
N LEU A 1219 -32.26 15.96 25.81
CA LEU A 1219 -31.30 17.07 25.74
C LEU A 1219 -32.00 18.43 25.88
N ALA A 1220 -33.08 18.64 25.13
CA ALA A 1220 -33.88 19.86 25.23
C ALA A 1220 -34.46 20.06 26.63
N GLY A 1221 -34.96 18.99 27.26
CA GLY A 1221 -35.51 19.06 28.61
C GLY A 1221 -34.46 19.39 29.68
N LYS A 1222 -33.27 18.79 29.59
CA LYS A 1222 -32.13 19.05 30.48
C LYS A 1222 -31.66 20.50 30.39
N LEU A 1223 -31.53 21.04 29.17
CA LEU A 1223 -31.16 22.46 28.97
C LEU A 1223 -32.22 23.43 29.55
N ILE A 1224 -33.51 23.10 29.44
CA ILE A 1224 -34.57 23.91 30.06
C ILE A 1224 -34.51 23.85 31.59
N ARG A 1225 -34.24 22.67 32.17
CA ARG A 1225 -34.06 22.49 33.63
C ARG A 1225 -32.85 23.26 34.15
N GLU A 1226 -31.72 23.21 33.46
CA GLU A 1226 -30.53 23.98 33.82
C GLU A 1226 -30.83 25.48 33.85
N GLY A 1227 -31.60 25.98 32.89
CA GLY A 1227 -32.05 27.37 32.87
C GLY A 1227 -32.92 27.74 34.08
N GLN A 1228 -33.83 26.85 34.48
CA GLN A 1228 -34.61 27.03 35.72
C GLN A 1228 -33.70 27.06 36.97
N GLY A 1229 -32.68 26.19 37.00
CA GLY A 1229 -31.68 26.14 38.08
C GLY A 1229 -30.87 27.42 38.20
N HIS A 1230 -30.29 27.91 37.09
CA HIS A 1230 -29.53 29.16 37.10
C HIS A 1230 -30.39 30.37 37.47
N LEU A 1231 -31.66 30.43 37.09
CA LEU A 1231 -32.58 31.47 37.56
C LEU A 1231 -32.81 31.39 39.08
N ALA A 1232 -32.94 30.17 39.64
CA ALA A 1232 -33.06 29.99 41.07
C ALA A 1232 -31.77 30.40 41.82
N ASP A 1233 -30.59 30.10 41.26
CA ASP A 1233 -29.30 30.54 41.80
C ASP A 1233 -29.16 32.08 41.77
N MET A 1234 -29.61 32.72 40.69
CA MET A 1234 -29.66 34.18 40.57
C MET A 1234 -30.58 34.78 41.65
N ASP A 1235 -31.76 34.21 41.86
CA ASP A 1235 -32.69 34.63 42.91
C ASP A 1235 -32.11 34.39 44.32
N ALA A 1236 -31.24 33.40 44.48
CA ALA A 1236 -30.52 33.10 45.72
C ALA A 1236 -29.27 33.98 45.94
N GLY A 1237 -28.89 34.80 44.96
CA GLY A 1237 -27.79 35.76 45.04
C GLY A 1237 -26.40 35.20 44.69
N ASP A 1238 -26.31 34.18 43.82
CA ASP A 1238 -25.03 33.74 43.25
C ASP A 1238 -24.57 34.71 42.14
N ASP A 1239 -23.45 35.39 42.39
CA ASP A 1239 -22.84 36.38 41.50
C ASP A 1239 -22.43 35.80 40.12
N ASN A 1240 -22.27 34.47 39.98
CA ASN A 1240 -21.89 33.82 38.73
C ASN A 1240 -23.07 33.24 37.94
N ALA A 1241 -24.28 33.19 38.52
CA ALA A 1241 -25.41 32.53 37.90
C ALA A 1241 -25.89 33.22 36.61
N GLU A 1242 -25.76 34.55 36.53
CA GLU A 1242 -26.07 35.32 35.33
C GLU A 1242 -25.15 34.95 34.14
N TYR A 1243 -23.85 34.76 34.41
CA TYR A 1243 -22.89 34.34 33.40
C TYR A 1243 -23.19 32.93 32.89
N ARG A 1244 -23.50 31.99 33.80
CA ARG A 1244 -23.89 30.61 33.44
C ARG A 1244 -25.16 30.58 32.59
N LEU A 1245 -26.17 31.37 32.95
CA LEU A 1245 -27.43 31.47 32.20
C LEU A 1245 -27.21 32.01 30.78
N ASN A 1246 -26.36 33.03 30.61
CA ASN A 1246 -26.05 33.59 29.29
C ASN A 1246 -25.36 32.57 28.38
N ASN A 1247 -24.39 31.81 28.90
CA ASN A 1247 -23.72 30.74 28.14
C ASN A 1247 -24.69 29.63 27.72
N LEU A 1248 -25.58 29.23 28.63
CA LEU A 1248 -26.62 28.24 28.36
C LEU A 1248 -27.59 28.71 27.25
N ILE A 1249 -28.02 29.97 27.28
CA ILE A 1249 -28.89 30.53 26.23
C ILE A 1249 -28.19 30.53 24.87
N GLU A 1250 -26.90 30.84 24.81
CA GLU A 1250 -26.12 30.77 23.58
C GLU A 1250 -26.07 29.33 23.03
N GLU A 1251 -25.81 28.35 23.89
CA GLU A 1251 -25.82 26.93 23.56
C GLU A 1251 -27.19 26.48 23.04
N MET A 1252 -28.28 26.84 23.73
CA MET A 1252 -29.64 26.54 23.28
C MET A 1252 -29.95 27.12 21.91
N ASN A 1253 -29.52 28.36 21.62
CA ASN A 1253 -29.73 28.96 20.30
C ASN A 1253 -28.94 28.24 19.19
N ARG A 1254 -27.76 27.69 19.48
CA ARG A 1254 -26.99 26.86 18.53
C ARG A 1254 -27.69 25.52 18.27
N VAL A 1255 -28.19 24.87 19.31
CA VAL A 1255 -28.99 23.63 19.19
C VAL A 1255 -30.22 23.87 18.32
N ILE A 1256 -30.96 24.95 18.57
CA ILE A 1256 -32.11 25.37 17.75
C ILE A 1256 -31.70 25.54 16.28
N GLY A 1257 -30.63 26.31 16.02
CA GLY A 1257 -30.16 26.56 14.65
C GLY A 1257 -29.73 25.29 13.91
N ALA A 1258 -29.00 24.40 14.57
CA ALA A 1258 -28.60 23.12 13.98
C ALA A 1258 -29.81 22.24 13.64
N VAL A 1259 -30.78 22.11 14.57
CA VAL A 1259 -32.00 21.32 14.37
C VAL A 1259 -32.90 21.92 13.27
N GLU A 1260 -33.04 23.24 13.21
CA GLU A 1260 -33.83 23.92 12.16
C GLU A 1260 -33.23 23.71 10.76
N VAL A 1261 -31.90 23.83 10.63
CA VAL A 1261 -31.21 23.71 9.33
C VAL A 1261 -31.08 22.26 8.87
N LEU A 1262 -30.74 21.35 9.78
CA LEU A 1262 -30.36 19.97 9.46
C LEU A 1262 -31.45 18.94 9.82
N GLY A 1263 -32.41 19.27 10.69
CA GLY A 1263 -33.43 18.33 11.17
C GLY A 1263 -34.71 18.22 10.33
N GLN A 1264 -34.87 19.00 9.26
CA GLN A 1264 -36.15 19.12 8.53
C GLN A 1264 -36.33 18.20 7.31
N GLU A 1265 -35.32 17.42 6.89
CA GLU A 1265 -35.47 16.49 5.76
C GLU A 1265 -36.10 15.16 6.19
N ARG A 1266 -37.35 14.95 5.77
CA ARG A 1266 -38.01 13.64 5.81
C ARG A 1266 -37.67 12.86 4.53
N PHE A 1267 -37.12 11.67 4.69
CA PHE A 1267 -37.09 10.65 3.63
C PHE A 1267 -38.45 9.98 3.48
#